data_AF-D5V652-F1
#
_entry.id   AF-D5V652-F1
#
_cell.length_a   1.000
_cell.length_b   1.000
_cell.length_c   1.000
_cell.angle_alpha   90.00
_cell.angle_beta   90.00
_cell.angle_gamma   90.00
#
_symmetry.space_group_name_H-M   'P 1'
#
loop_
_entity.id
_entity.type
_entity.pdbx_description
1 polymer ?
#
loop_
_entity_poly.entity_id
_entity_poly.type
_entity_poly.pdbx_seq_one_letter_code
_entity_poly.pdbx_strand_id
1 'polypeptide(L)'
;MENKNTLFNNRFGGSIAIRGFEFQFLYSCYSVLLELNEQDLSKKIGLERLEDLDIIHKNEYVQLKTSSKDIDASFFITNNILKNFLDLYQVDKTSKFKLVHNSSISNGYLKKLENKKIDKKTLEHWTNKIYEIDNSLDINISEFLNKISFEKTTEKDLYSKSKKLILKKFNLILGSEETFLFALLHHILIWSKERKEVTYTDLVKVIQLVQDSASKTSTLEAINKNYISKISFKKQMNDKNFDNYFDGKSARPEHIINELPIRRDYWEEKILKSVYKHDIVTIKASSGQGKSTLAWQSAKIFEDELNFDIYELNYCDDNTKVEELYDFFITRFEIGELPLIIIDGLNQDVSEYKVLLERLYSFPIKVIITSREEDWNRFKPDISKYDLFILDIALLDVEAKDIFKKLKEKDKIFKDIQTWQPSWEKIKDKALLIEYIYLLTHGSMLQDRLEHQVKCLREDEHESAVKIEILRIVSLADVLNIKIQTKKLTTFIQDSIGFKSDRETVYSLLEKEYFIKFDNKYIEGLHPVRSEHLLKILHNFIVIEETAINLLKIIDDKFIYDYFISISNYLDDEKEDFFEESSKVISQKSFSTMVEAIDGLMHFEAYNYWLENKEIFEEVYLKGFVNLFIMDTLPFRKQELLKKCNENINTVVFEYLIKKQDELSCYNPLNSNIYKFVFQLSKNITRFTGQFLSYNKLNFLIKWFRQLDLKFKQPFEFDEKILLDILQNEEMEESRALFNFYYVQDSIKYNCFLDKNKSDIFSILKRKTNSLIIEEVDDDINIVYLIDNEKADKLNECSMERIDIIYDFFPDYKRYCTEALYLPFPNEEIFKGIVQNSIKQIPNENLYHDFDTHINQIWIKTISKKYSENSIYEWQKYHYQLRVKLLDFTKKINRTFELFIQKNTSQNKSQEVIDIANEVLSIIKLKKDFPYDSINYDDKKPFEDEIKFITDYIGSFQNVLNQIFSLFGDKFSQGSDLAINNLKDVKKHLLNMQNSFNIVQNSTSFYFDFEEIAIEEEYWINRLLKTIDFHRHGNNIKLSDIKNQIEEWFQTKTKQELQNIYKILATFEKEYDFEVIYPKTVIEDGNFREIVIGIKNMKEHDFEKVIIGLVEFYKIEELSYINIINIVDNHATFAFRIPISYFMNIKHFLETDEYEESEWGNPYPIIPTNELLSNLTEEVLIHNNIQNENVSILIQTLFDIWELIEYREKLNVNSRIEQDWLKELENKYSYKIKNKMSIVNIEDYNKLIDNILNKELIITKDNILVLLNGLVK
;
A
#
# COMPACT_ATOMS: atom_id res chain seq x y z
N MET A 1 39.11 93.50 5.14
CA MET A 1 38.70 92.19 4.58
C MET A 1 38.85 92.15 3.06
N GLU A 2 38.63 93.26 2.32
CA GLU A 2 38.81 93.31 0.86
C GLU A 2 40.22 92.89 0.37
N ASN A 3 41.31 93.31 1.04
CA ASN A 3 42.67 92.91 0.65
C ASN A 3 42.98 91.42 0.84
N LYS A 4 42.27 90.69 1.71
CA LYS A 4 42.42 89.22 1.84
C LYS A 4 41.63 88.49 0.75
N ASN A 5 40.47 89.01 0.36
CA ASN A 5 39.66 88.44 -0.73
C ASN A 5 40.29 88.65 -2.12
N THR A 6 40.93 89.79 -2.38
CA THR A 6 41.74 89.98 -3.60
C THR A 6 42.99 89.10 -3.60
N LEU A 7 43.64 88.88 -2.45
CA LEU A 7 44.78 87.96 -2.36
C LEU A 7 44.36 86.49 -2.55
N PHE A 8 43.20 86.10 -1.99
CA PHE A 8 42.59 84.79 -2.20
C PHE A 8 42.23 84.59 -3.68
N ASN A 9 41.63 85.61 -4.31
CA ASN A 9 41.26 85.57 -5.72
C ASN A 9 42.44 85.54 -6.70
N ASN A 10 43.61 86.04 -6.28
CA ASN A 10 44.83 86.02 -7.09
C ASN A 10 45.72 84.77 -6.84
N ARG A 11 45.39 83.92 -5.85
CA ARG A 11 46.16 82.70 -5.49
C ARG A 11 45.39 81.40 -5.79
N PHE A 12 44.62 81.34 -6.88
CA PHE A 12 43.91 80.13 -7.32
C PHE A 12 44.72 79.13 -8.15
N GLY A 13 45.97 79.45 -8.52
CA GLY A 13 46.76 78.64 -9.45
C GLY A 13 46.87 77.15 -9.07
N GLY A 14 47.11 76.84 -7.79
CA GLY A 14 47.18 75.46 -7.31
C GLY A 14 45.83 74.72 -7.36
N SER A 15 44.73 75.39 -7.01
CA SER A 15 43.39 74.78 -7.07
C SER A 15 42.93 74.53 -8.51
N ILE A 16 43.26 75.43 -9.43
CA ILE A 16 42.97 75.26 -10.87
C ILE A 16 43.77 74.08 -11.44
N ALA A 17 45.04 73.94 -11.06
CA ALA A 17 45.87 72.80 -11.49
C ALA A 17 45.29 71.46 -11.00
N ILE A 18 44.88 71.37 -9.74
CA ILE A 18 44.28 70.14 -9.17
C ILE A 18 42.98 69.76 -9.92
N ARG A 19 42.10 70.74 -10.21
CA ARG A 19 40.89 70.48 -11.01
C ARG A 19 41.22 70.01 -12.43
N GLY A 20 42.28 70.56 -13.03
CA GLY A 20 42.78 70.10 -14.32
C GLY A 20 43.20 68.63 -14.30
N PHE A 21 43.98 68.23 -13.29
CA PHE A 21 44.40 66.84 -13.11
C PHE A 21 43.22 65.91 -12.81
N GLU A 22 42.27 66.33 -11.97
CA GLU A 22 41.05 65.56 -11.69
C GLU A 22 40.27 65.25 -12.98
N PHE A 23 40.04 66.26 -13.83
CA PHE A 23 39.39 66.08 -15.12
C PHE A 23 40.16 65.12 -16.03
N GLN A 24 41.48 65.25 -16.08
CA GLN A 24 42.35 64.36 -16.86
C GLN A 24 42.25 62.90 -16.41
N PHE A 25 42.30 62.65 -15.09
CA PHE A 25 42.23 61.29 -14.55
C PHE A 25 40.84 60.67 -14.71
N LEU A 26 39.77 61.45 -14.52
CA LEU A 26 38.40 60.97 -14.74
C LEU A 26 38.17 60.59 -16.20
N TYR A 27 38.64 61.40 -17.15
CA TYR A 27 38.50 61.08 -18.56
C TYR A 27 39.34 59.86 -18.94
N SER A 28 40.57 59.78 -18.44
CA SER A 28 41.43 58.60 -18.61
C SER A 28 40.78 57.33 -18.07
N CYS A 29 40.11 57.41 -16.91
CA CYS A 29 39.37 56.30 -16.30
C CYS A 29 38.21 55.85 -17.16
N TYR A 30 37.42 56.81 -17.63
CA TYR A 30 36.33 56.55 -18.55
C TYR A 30 36.84 55.89 -19.84
N SER A 31 37.92 56.38 -20.45
CA SER A 31 38.50 55.80 -21.67
C SER A 31 39.06 54.39 -21.47
N VAL A 32 39.75 54.13 -20.35
CA VAL A 32 40.23 52.78 -19.97
C VAL A 32 39.05 51.80 -19.83
N LEU A 33 37.99 52.20 -19.13
CA LEU A 33 36.78 51.39 -18.98
C LEU A 33 35.99 51.22 -20.28
N LEU A 34 36.04 52.19 -21.19
CA LEU A 34 35.31 52.13 -22.45
C LEU A 34 36.02 51.27 -23.50
N GLU A 35 37.32 51.45 -23.67
CA GLU A 35 38.06 50.91 -24.83
C GLU A 35 38.69 49.53 -24.59
N LEU A 36 39.22 49.26 -23.40
CA LEU A 36 39.97 48.02 -23.12
C LEU A 36 39.01 46.90 -22.71
N ASN A 37 38.88 45.82 -23.47
CA ASN A 37 37.94 44.74 -23.13
C ASN A 37 38.54 43.34 -23.33
N GLU A 38 37.87 42.32 -22.78
CA GLU A 38 38.36 40.94 -22.80
C GLU A 38 38.45 40.34 -24.21
N GLN A 39 37.58 40.79 -25.13
CA GLN A 39 37.53 40.28 -26.51
C GLN A 39 38.75 40.66 -27.35
N ASP A 40 39.46 41.73 -26.98
CA ASP A 40 40.63 42.20 -27.72
C ASP A 40 41.72 42.71 -26.76
N LEU A 41 42.54 41.77 -26.29
CA LEU A 41 43.66 42.00 -25.39
C LEU A 41 44.82 42.79 -26.03
N SER A 42 44.79 43.00 -27.35
CA SER A 42 45.83 43.74 -28.06
C SER A 42 45.70 45.27 -27.88
N LYS A 43 44.53 45.75 -27.46
CA LYS A 43 44.26 47.18 -27.26
C LYS A 43 45.06 47.73 -26.08
N LYS A 44 45.57 48.95 -26.27
CA LYS A 44 46.39 49.66 -25.29
C LYS A 44 46.03 51.14 -25.26
N ILE A 45 46.16 51.73 -24.08
CA ILE A 45 46.01 53.17 -23.86
C ILE A 45 47.29 53.69 -23.19
N GLY A 46 47.95 54.66 -23.80
CA GLY A 46 49.05 55.40 -23.17
C GLY A 46 48.51 56.52 -22.30
N LEU A 47 49.05 56.69 -21.09
CA LEU A 47 48.75 57.83 -20.22
C LEU A 47 49.97 58.74 -20.12
N GLU A 48 49.82 60.05 -20.34
CA GLU A 48 50.90 61.05 -20.24
C GLU A 48 52.17 60.71 -21.07
N ARG A 49 51.97 60.12 -22.26
CA ARG A 49 53.06 59.65 -23.14
C ARG A 49 53.39 60.67 -24.21
N LEU A 50 52.70 60.62 -25.35
CA LEU A 50 52.85 61.58 -26.44
C LEU A 50 51.89 62.76 -26.23
N GLU A 51 50.65 62.49 -25.84
CA GLU A 51 49.72 63.46 -25.28
C GLU A 51 49.26 63.06 -23.87
N ASP A 52 48.35 63.85 -23.28
CA ASP A 52 47.73 63.58 -21.98
C ASP A 52 47.13 62.14 -21.96
N LEU A 53 46.52 61.70 -23.08
CA LEU A 53 45.98 60.35 -23.27
C LEU A 53 46.14 59.87 -24.73
N ASP A 54 46.75 58.71 -24.94
CA ASP A 54 47.00 58.12 -26.25
C ASP A 54 46.15 56.85 -26.45
N ILE A 55 45.19 56.85 -27.38
CA ILE A 55 44.39 55.67 -27.72
C ILE A 55 45.08 54.95 -28.89
N ILE A 56 46.01 54.06 -28.54
CA ILE A 56 47.01 53.49 -29.45
C ILE A 56 46.36 52.71 -30.60
N HIS A 57 45.36 51.86 -30.33
CA HIS A 57 44.68 51.07 -31.37
C HIS A 57 43.87 51.91 -32.37
N LYS A 58 43.55 53.16 -32.05
CA LYS A 58 42.87 54.11 -32.95
C LYS A 58 43.81 55.11 -33.60
N ASN A 59 45.11 55.07 -33.25
CA ASN A 59 46.08 56.12 -33.53
C ASN A 59 45.54 57.52 -33.22
N GLU A 60 44.87 57.66 -32.06
CA GLU A 60 44.20 58.90 -31.64
C GLU A 60 44.87 59.47 -30.38
N TYR A 61 45.34 60.71 -30.47
CA TYR A 61 46.05 61.43 -29.42
C TYR A 61 45.14 62.51 -28.84
N VAL A 62 44.92 62.45 -27.53
CA VAL A 62 43.89 63.20 -26.84
C VAL A 62 44.53 64.17 -25.87
N GLN A 63 44.24 65.46 -26.05
CA GLN A 63 44.66 66.51 -25.14
C GLN A 63 43.47 67.01 -24.33
N LEU A 64 43.65 67.13 -23.02
CA LEU A 64 42.60 67.35 -22.03
C LEU A 64 42.81 68.72 -21.38
N LYS A 65 41.87 69.64 -21.59
CA LYS A 65 41.98 71.02 -21.09
C LYS A 65 40.73 71.47 -20.36
N THR A 66 40.93 72.01 -19.18
CA THR A 66 39.88 72.66 -18.38
C THR A 66 40.03 74.17 -18.44
N SER A 67 38.92 74.89 -18.53
CA SER A 67 38.92 76.36 -18.45
C SER A 67 37.65 76.88 -17.76
N SER A 68 37.79 77.95 -16.97
CA SER A 68 36.64 78.66 -16.39
C SER A 68 36.04 79.71 -17.34
N LYS A 69 36.67 79.93 -18.50
CA LYS A 69 36.22 80.83 -19.58
C LYS A 69 36.06 80.03 -20.87
N ASP A 70 35.35 80.60 -21.85
CA ASP A 70 35.24 80.00 -23.16
C ASP A 70 36.60 79.88 -23.85
N ILE A 71 36.82 78.74 -24.52
CA ILE A 71 38.04 78.40 -25.25
C ILE A 71 37.97 79.04 -26.64
N ASP A 72 38.98 79.81 -27.04
CA ASP A 72 39.08 80.44 -28.36
C ASP A 72 40.34 80.00 -29.12
N ALA A 73 40.51 80.49 -30.35
CA ALA A 73 41.68 80.15 -31.17
C ALA A 73 43.00 80.55 -30.51
N SER A 74 43.01 81.63 -29.72
CA SER A 74 44.19 82.05 -28.97
C SER A 74 44.54 81.07 -27.86
N PHE A 75 43.55 80.53 -27.13
CA PHE A 75 43.75 79.47 -26.14
C PHE A 75 44.36 78.22 -26.76
N PHE A 76 43.89 77.83 -27.95
CA PHE A 76 44.38 76.67 -28.70
C PHE A 76 45.87 76.80 -29.09
N ILE A 77 46.33 78.02 -29.32
CA ILE A 77 47.73 78.31 -29.68
C ILE A 77 48.59 78.50 -28.43
N THR A 78 48.16 79.35 -27.50
CA THR A 78 48.95 79.73 -26.31
C THR A 78 49.19 78.58 -25.33
N ASN A 79 48.30 77.57 -25.30
CA ASN A 79 48.51 76.34 -24.53
C ASN A 79 49.26 75.25 -25.32
N ASN A 80 49.85 75.60 -26.47
CA ASN A 80 50.60 74.72 -27.36
C ASN A 80 49.80 73.51 -27.91
N ILE A 81 48.46 73.55 -27.88
CA ILE A 81 47.62 72.42 -28.33
C ILE A 81 47.80 72.19 -29.83
N LEU A 82 47.68 73.26 -30.62
CA LEU A 82 47.91 73.21 -32.07
C LEU A 82 49.33 72.72 -32.39
N LYS A 83 50.32 73.17 -31.61
CA LYS A 83 51.73 72.81 -31.80
C LYS A 83 51.97 71.34 -31.51
N ASN A 84 51.50 70.81 -30.38
CA ASN A 84 51.74 69.41 -30.02
C ASN A 84 51.10 68.45 -31.04
N PHE A 85 49.86 68.74 -31.46
CA PHE A 85 49.20 67.97 -32.52
C PHE A 85 49.96 68.03 -33.85
N LEU A 86 50.50 69.21 -34.19
CA LEU A 86 51.29 69.41 -35.40
C LEU A 86 52.62 68.65 -35.37
N ASP A 87 53.31 68.65 -34.22
CA ASP A 87 54.57 67.93 -34.01
C ASP A 87 54.35 66.42 -34.18
N LEU A 88 53.26 65.87 -33.62
CA LEU A 88 52.90 64.46 -33.78
C LEU A 88 52.45 64.10 -35.20
N TYR A 89 51.73 64.99 -35.88
CA TYR A 89 51.29 64.77 -37.25
C TYR A 89 52.44 64.65 -38.25
N GLN A 90 53.55 65.35 -37.99
CA GLN A 90 54.74 65.27 -38.83
C GLN A 90 55.46 63.92 -38.69
N VAL A 91 55.44 63.35 -37.48
CA VAL A 91 56.01 62.02 -37.21
C VAL A 91 55.14 60.94 -37.83
N ASP A 92 53.81 61.04 -37.67
CA ASP A 92 52.85 60.10 -38.27
C ASP A 92 51.63 60.83 -38.83
N LYS A 93 51.59 60.91 -40.17
CA LYS A 93 50.50 61.56 -40.91
C LYS A 93 49.16 60.82 -40.79
N THR A 94 49.08 59.62 -40.24
CA THR A 94 47.81 58.91 -40.02
C THR A 94 47.15 59.23 -38.68
N SER A 95 47.87 59.94 -37.80
CA SER A 95 47.41 60.33 -36.45
C SER A 95 46.13 61.15 -36.46
N LYS A 96 45.23 60.83 -35.54
CA LYS A 96 44.02 61.61 -35.23
C LYS A 96 44.24 62.36 -33.92
N PHE A 97 43.66 63.55 -33.82
CA PHE A 97 43.82 64.40 -32.64
C PHE A 97 42.48 64.74 -32.05
N LYS A 98 42.39 64.82 -30.73
CA LYS A 98 41.16 65.18 -30.04
C LYS A 98 41.44 66.15 -28.89
N LEU A 99 40.77 67.30 -28.91
CA LEU A 99 40.72 68.19 -27.75
C LEU A 99 39.48 67.89 -26.92
N VAL A 100 39.67 67.40 -25.71
CA VAL A 100 38.60 67.16 -24.75
C VAL A 100 38.59 68.30 -23.72
N HIS A 101 37.42 68.89 -23.48
CA HIS A 101 37.30 70.05 -22.59
C HIS A 101 35.98 70.10 -21.82
N ASN A 102 35.97 70.84 -20.71
CA ASN A 102 34.77 71.07 -19.88
C ASN A 102 34.08 72.43 -20.11
N SER A 103 34.67 73.30 -20.92
CA SER A 103 34.19 74.67 -21.19
C SER A 103 33.41 74.79 -22.50
N SER A 104 32.81 75.94 -22.81
CA SER A 104 32.30 76.26 -24.16
C SER A 104 33.44 76.74 -25.08
N ILE A 105 33.27 76.59 -26.39
CA ILE A 105 34.15 77.21 -27.40
C ILE A 105 33.51 78.51 -27.90
N SER A 106 34.28 79.61 -27.87
CA SER A 106 33.87 80.93 -28.35
C SER A 106 33.61 80.94 -29.85
N ASN A 107 32.60 81.71 -30.30
CA ASN A 107 32.33 81.90 -31.74
C ASN A 107 33.56 82.52 -32.45
N GLY A 108 34.13 81.81 -33.43
CA GLY A 108 35.34 82.23 -34.12
C GLY A 108 35.95 81.11 -34.98
N TYR A 109 37.23 81.23 -35.35
CA TYR A 109 37.93 80.24 -36.20
C TYR A 109 38.01 78.86 -35.55
N LEU A 110 38.10 78.77 -34.22
CA LEU A 110 38.10 77.50 -33.48
C LEU A 110 36.73 76.81 -33.50
N LYS A 111 35.63 77.56 -33.29
CA LYS A 111 34.25 77.03 -33.42
C LYS A 111 33.96 76.50 -34.83
N LYS A 112 34.52 77.16 -35.86
CA LYS A 112 34.43 76.68 -37.24
C LYS A 112 35.21 75.38 -37.45
N LEU A 113 36.37 75.24 -36.81
CA LEU A 113 37.17 74.01 -36.83
C LEU A 113 36.45 72.85 -36.11
N GLU A 114 35.88 73.09 -34.93
CA GLU A 114 35.05 72.11 -34.18
C GLU A 114 33.90 71.58 -35.02
N ASN A 115 33.18 72.47 -35.71
CA ASN A 115 32.06 72.11 -36.57
C ASN A 115 32.48 71.53 -37.94
N LYS A 116 33.80 71.36 -38.19
CA LYS A 116 34.38 70.96 -39.49
C LYS A 116 33.95 71.84 -40.68
N LYS A 117 33.66 73.12 -40.44
CA LYS A 117 33.27 74.11 -41.46
C LYS A 117 34.45 75.02 -41.82
N ILE A 118 35.44 74.45 -42.49
CA ILE A 118 36.67 75.15 -42.89
C ILE A 118 36.43 75.92 -44.19
N ASP A 119 36.00 77.18 -44.08
CA ASP A 119 35.95 78.11 -45.22
C ASP A 119 37.36 78.63 -45.58
N LYS A 120 37.51 79.25 -46.76
CA LYS A 120 38.81 79.75 -47.25
C LYS A 120 39.51 80.69 -46.25
N LYS A 121 38.74 81.55 -45.57
CA LYS A 121 39.26 82.47 -44.53
C LYS A 121 39.75 81.74 -43.28
N THR A 122 39.09 80.65 -42.88
CA THR A 122 39.49 79.84 -41.73
C THR A 122 40.72 79.01 -42.06
N LEU A 123 40.81 78.46 -43.27
CA LEU A 123 42.01 77.79 -43.74
C LEU A 123 43.21 78.75 -43.78
N GLU A 124 43.05 79.94 -44.38
CA GLU A 124 44.10 80.97 -44.39
C GLU A 124 44.55 81.37 -42.97
N HIS A 125 43.61 81.52 -42.03
CA HIS A 125 43.93 81.83 -40.64
C HIS A 125 44.82 80.74 -40.00
N TRP A 126 44.40 79.48 -40.05
CA TRP A 126 45.17 78.39 -39.47
C TRP A 126 46.47 78.11 -40.22
N THR A 127 46.50 78.30 -41.54
CA THR A 127 47.73 78.21 -42.34
C THR A 127 48.75 79.24 -41.88
N ASN A 128 48.34 80.49 -41.70
CA ASN A 128 49.24 81.53 -41.18
C ASN A 128 49.72 81.19 -39.76
N LYS A 129 48.85 80.65 -38.90
CA LYS A 129 49.22 80.26 -37.53
C LYS A 129 50.14 79.04 -37.47
N ILE A 130 50.00 78.08 -38.37
CA ILE A 130 50.90 76.91 -38.46
C ILE A 130 52.27 77.35 -38.96
N TYR A 131 52.33 78.20 -39.98
CA TYR A 131 53.60 78.76 -40.46
C TYR A 131 54.28 79.69 -39.44
N GLU A 132 53.51 80.44 -38.63
CA GLU A 132 54.07 81.15 -37.46
C GLU A 132 54.74 80.20 -36.44
N ILE A 133 54.27 78.95 -36.32
CA ILE A 133 54.85 77.95 -35.42
C ILE A 133 56.10 77.33 -36.07
N ASP A 134 56.01 76.89 -37.33
CA ASP A 134 57.14 76.39 -38.11
C ASP A 134 56.91 76.61 -39.62
N ASN A 135 57.74 77.49 -40.20
CA ASN A 135 57.69 77.86 -41.62
C ASN A 135 58.27 76.79 -42.56
N SER A 136 58.94 75.76 -42.04
CA SER A 136 59.66 74.75 -42.84
C SER A 136 58.81 73.52 -43.22
N LEU A 137 57.51 73.53 -42.87
CA LEU A 137 56.64 72.36 -42.96
C LEU A 137 56.05 72.11 -44.35
N ASP A 138 56.30 70.92 -44.89
CA ASP A 138 55.66 70.38 -46.09
C ASP A 138 54.48 69.46 -45.72
N ILE A 139 53.35 70.08 -45.31
CA ILE A 139 52.12 69.38 -44.92
C ILE A 139 50.89 69.92 -45.64
N ASN A 140 49.94 69.03 -45.93
CA ASN A 140 48.60 69.44 -46.32
C ASN A 140 47.82 69.90 -45.09
N ILE A 141 47.79 71.22 -44.86
CA ILE A 141 47.14 71.84 -43.69
C ILE A 141 45.64 71.53 -43.63
N SER A 142 44.97 71.45 -44.78
CA SER A 142 43.55 71.09 -44.82
C SER A 142 43.31 69.65 -44.35
N GLU A 143 44.21 68.73 -44.68
CA GLU A 143 44.15 67.33 -44.25
C GLU A 143 44.44 67.19 -42.76
N PHE A 144 45.44 67.92 -42.25
CA PHE A 144 45.77 67.97 -40.83
C PHE A 144 44.59 68.47 -39.98
N LEU A 145 44.01 69.62 -40.35
CA LEU A 145 42.89 70.21 -39.62
C LEU A 145 41.66 69.28 -39.58
N ASN A 146 41.43 68.49 -40.63
CA ASN A 146 40.33 67.52 -40.68
C ASN A 146 40.50 66.33 -39.72
N LYS A 147 41.74 66.07 -39.25
CA LYS A 147 42.06 65.02 -38.28
C LYS A 147 41.93 65.47 -36.82
N ILE A 148 41.71 66.77 -36.58
CA ILE A 148 41.43 67.32 -35.26
C ILE A 148 39.92 67.22 -34.97
N SER A 149 39.58 66.71 -33.80
CA SER A 149 38.22 66.57 -33.28
C SER A 149 38.10 67.18 -31.88
N PHE A 150 36.87 67.41 -31.42
CA PHE A 150 36.61 68.06 -30.15
C PHE A 150 35.53 67.30 -29.39
N GLU A 151 35.67 67.21 -28.08
CA GLU A 151 34.68 66.58 -27.19
C GLU A 151 34.45 67.44 -25.95
N LYS A 152 33.19 67.79 -25.71
CA LYS A 152 32.78 68.50 -24.49
C LYS A 152 32.19 67.52 -23.48
N THR A 153 32.77 67.44 -22.29
CA THR A 153 32.29 66.60 -21.18
C THR A 153 32.55 67.25 -19.83
N THR A 154 31.86 66.81 -18.78
CA THR A 154 32.04 67.32 -17.40
C THR A 154 32.52 66.22 -16.47
N GLU A 155 33.18 66.59 -15.38
CA GLU A 155 33.65 65.68 -14.33
C GLU A 155 32.49 64.82 -13.79
N LYS A 156 31.32 65.45 -13.58
CA LYS A 156 30.10 64.78 -13.10
C LYS A 156 29.59 63.71 -14.07
N ASP A 157 29.60 64.02 -15.37
CA ASP A 157 29.17 63.08 -16.40
C ASP A 157 30.14 61.91 -16.54
N LEU A 158 31.45 62.18 -16.50
CA LEU A 158 32.50 61.16 -16.56
C LEU A 158 32.40 60.21 -15.37
N TYR A 159 32.19 60.73 -14.16
CA TYR A 159 32.06 59.94 -12.95
C TYR A 159 30.83 59.00 -13.01
N SER A 160 29.66 59.54 -13.38
CA SER A 160 28.42 58.76 -13.51
C SER A 160 28.50 57.66 -14.57
N LYS A 161 29.10 57.97 -15.74
CA LYS A 161 29.31 56.99 -16.82
C LYS A 161 30.30 55.90 -16.40
N SER A 162 31.37 56.25 -15.69
CA SER A 162 32.38 55.29 -15.22
C SER A 162 31.80 54.31 -14.20
N LYS A 163 30.96 54.77 -13.25
CA LYS A 163 30.22 53.89 -12.33
C LYS A 163 29.36 52.85 -13.04
N LYS A 164 28.61 53.26 -14.05
CA LYS A 164 27.76 52.33 -14.83
C LYS A 164 28.60 51.33 -15.62
N LEU A 165 29.71 51.78 -16.21
CA LEU A 165 30.59 50.91 -16.99
C LEU A 165 31.31 49.88 -16.12
N ILE A 166 31.84 50.26 -14.95
CA ILE A 166 32.57 49.33 -14.09
C ILE A 166 31.66 48.23 -13.53
N LEU A 167 30.44 48.58 -13.10
CA LEU A 167 29.42 47.61 -12.66
C LEU A 167 29.09 46.59 -13.75
N LYS A 168 28.72 47.09 -14.93
CA LYS A 168 28.31 46.22 -16.05
C LYS A 168 29.46 45.35 -16.56
N LYS A 169 30.68 45.88 -16.58
CA LYS A 169 31.82 45.22 -17.20
C LYS A 169 32.43 44.11 -16.35
N PHE A 170 32.36 44.24 -15.03
CA PHE A 170 32.89 43.26 -14.09
C PHE A 170 31.79 42.55 -13.29
N ASN A 171 30.53 42.71 -13.69
CA ASN A 171 29.35 42.08 -13.08
C ASN A 171 29.28 42.27 -11.55
N LEU A 172 29.61 43.48 -11.09
CA LEU A 172 29.68 43.81 -9.67
C LEU A 172 28.29 44.12 -9.09
N ILE A 173 28.10 43.86 -7.79
CA ILE A 173 26.85 44.17 -7.07
C ILE A 173 26.69 45.68 -6.87
N LEU A 174 25.46 46.18 -6.99
CA LEU A 174 25.07 47.56 -6.68
C LEU A 174 25.47 47.92 -5.23
N GLY A 175 26.29 48.96 -5.07
CA GLY A 175 26.84 49.41 -3.78
C GLY A 175 28.37 49.29 -3.70
N SER A 176 28.98 48.43 -4.52
CA SER A 176 30.45 48.20 -4.52
C SER A 176 31.22 49.14 -5.45
N GLU A 177 30.55 49.84 -6.36
CA GLU A 177 31.18 50.56 -7.48
C GLU A 177 32.16 51.67 -7.07
N GLU A 178 31.95 52.32 -5.91
CA GLU A 178 32.82 53.42 -5.47
C GLU A 178 34.22 52.94 -5.12
N THR A 179 34.31 51.80 -4.42
CA THR A 179 35.60 51.22 -3.98
C THR A 179 36.46 50.86 -5.19
N PHE A 180 35.87 50.15 -6.15
CA PHE A 180 36.58 49.77 -7.39
C PHE A 180 36.95 50.99 -8.24
N LEU A 181 36.07 51.99 -8.33
CA LEU A 181 36.34 53.19 -9.11
C LEU A 181 37.44 54.05 -8.49
N PHE A 182 37.49 54.20 -7.16
CA PHE A 182 38.55 54.94 -6.48
C PHE A 182 39.91 54.25 -6.60
N ALA A 183 39.95 52.93 -6.49
CA ALA A 183 41.18 52.16 -6.73
C ALA A 183 41.69 52.36 -8.16
N LEU A 184 40.79 52.31 -9.15
CA LEU A 184 41.15 52.53 -10.55
C LEU A 184 41.66 53.97 -10.80
N LEU A 185 41.01 54.98 -10.24
CA LEU A 185 41.46 56.37 -10.34
C LEU A 185 42.85 56.58 -9.71
N HIS A 186 43.12 55.93 -8.58
CA HIS A 186 44.45 55.94 -7.97
C HIS A 186 45.50 55.30 -8.88
N HIS A 187 45.18 54.15 -9.49
CA HIS A 187 46.08 53.49 -10.43
C HIS A 187 46.31 54.30 -11.70
N ILE A 188 45.31 55.03 -12.19
CA ILE A 188 45.48 55.95 -13.32
C ILE A 188 46.44 57.08 -12.99
N LEU A 189 46.35 57.67 -11.79
CA LEU A 189 47.35 58.63 -11.33
C LEU A 189 48.77 58.03 -11.34
N ILE A 190 48.93 56.80 -10.85
CA ILE A 190 50.24 56.11 -10.87
C ILE A 190 50.70 55.87 -12.31
N TRP A 191 49.85 55.31 -13.15
CA TRP A 191 50.16 54.99 -14.55
C TRP A 191 50.47 56.24 -15.37
N SER A 192 49.79 57.35 -15.12
CA SER A 192 50.12 58.67 -15.68
C SER A 192 51.50 59.13 -15.25
N LYS A 193 51.87 59.00 -13.96
CA LYS A 193 53.23 59.34 -13.48
C LYS A 193 54.32 58.48 -14.13
N GLU A 194 54.02 57.21 -14.40
CA GLU A 194 54.93 56.25 -15.02
C GLU A 194 54.94 56.32 -16.55
N ARG A 195 54.06 57.13 -17.15
CA ARG A 195 53.83 57.20 -18.60
C ARG A 195 53.50 55.84 -19.23
N LYS A 196 52.67 55.05 -18.55
CA LYS A 196 52.45 53.63 -18.85
C LYS A 196 51.50 53.40 -20.02
N GLU A 197 51.74 52.34 -20.81
CA GLU A 197 50.74 51.71 -21.68
C GLU A 197 49.88 50.75 -20.86
N VAL A 198 48.61 51.10 -20.65
CA VAL A 198 47.63 50.32 -19.89
C VAL A 198 46.93 49.33 -20.82
N THR A 199 46.92 48.06 -20.43
CA THR A 199 46.22 46.96 -21.11
C THR A 199 44.98 46.52 -20.33
N TYR A 200 44.11 45.72 -20.96
CA TYR A 200 43.00 45.08 -20.23
C TYR A 200 43.50 44.23 -19.05
N THR A 201 44.66 43.58 -19.18
CA THR A 201 45.24 42.79 -18.07
C THR A 201 45.66 43.65 -16.88
N ASP A 202 46.11 44.88 -17.11
CA ASP A 202 46.42 45.82 -16.02
C ASP A 202 45.14 46.28 -15.31
N LEU A 203 44.08 46.54 -16.08
CA LEU A 203 42.77 46.86 -15.53
C LEU A 203 42.23 45.72 -14.66
N VAL A 204 42.26 44.48 -15.17
CA VAL A 204 41.84 43.29 -14.42
C VAL A 204 42.67 43.10 -13.15
N LYS A 205 43.98 43.34 -13.20
CA LYS A 205 44.83 43.28 -11.99
C LYS A 205 44.39 44.26 -10.91
N VAL A 206 43.94 45.47 -11.27
CA VAL A 206 43.42 46.42 -10.27
C VAL A 206 42.13 45.90 -9.65
N ILE A 207 41.22 45.37 -10.45
CA ILE A 207 39.98 44.76 -9.94
C ILE A 207 40.30 43.58 -9.02
N GLN A 208 41.21 42.71 -9.44
CA GLN A 208 41.67 41.57 -8.66
C GLN A 208 42.34 42.01 -7.35
N LEU A 209 43.17 43.07 -7.37
CA LEU A 209 43.79 43.60 -6.16
C LEU A 209 42.77 44.11 -5.14
N VAL A 210 41.68 44.73 -5.60
CA VAL A 210 40.58 45.15 -4.71
C VAL A 210 39.87 43.93 -4.12
N GLN A 211 39.61 42.90 -4.92
CA GLN A 211 39.04 41.62 -4.44
C GLN A 211 39.99 40.89 -3.46
N ASP A 212 41.29 40.89 -3.74
CA ASP A 212 42.34 40.25 -2.95
C ASP A 212 42.65 41.00 -1.65
N SER A 213 42.37 42.31 -1.58
CA SER A 213 42.54 43.11 -0.36
C SER A 213 41.33 43.02 0.55
N ALA A 214 40.11 43.00 0.00
CA ALA A 214 38.89 42.74 0.75
C ALA A 214 38.92 41.36 1.44
N SER A 215 39.56 40.37 0.81
CA SER A 215 39.68 39.00 1.34
C SER A 215 40.72 38.83 2.47
N LYS A 216 41.52 39.85 2.83
CA LYS A 216 42.66 39.71 3.75
C LYS A 216 42.48 40.18 5.19
N THR A 217 41.35 40.79 5.59
CA THR A 217 41.33 41.59 6.84
C THR A 217 40.45 41.07 8.00
N SER A 218 39.73 39.97 7.83
CA SER A 218 38.96 39.26 8.89
C SER A 218 38.39 37.92 8.41
N THR A 219 38.28 37.76 7.10
CA THR A 219 37.66 36.66 6.35
C THR A 219 38.38 35.32 6.26
N LEU A 220 39.67 35.23 6.61
CA LEU A 220 40.41 33.96 6.58
C LEU A 220 40.36 33.20 7.90
N GLU A 221 39.98 33.84 9.02
CA GLU A 221 40.00 33.19 10.32
C GLU A 221 38.92 32.12 10.46
N ALA A 222 37.68 32.37 10.04
CA ALA A 222 36.61 31.36 10.11
C ALA A 222 36.95 30.10 9.28
N ILE A 223 37.59 30.26 8.12
CA ILE A 223 38.06 29.14 7.28
C ILE A 223 39.30 28.47 7.92
N ASN A 224 40.28 29.25 8.38
CA ASN A 224 41.50 28.71 9.00
C ASN A 224 41.24 27.99 10.33
N LYS A 225 40.26 28.46 11.11
CA LYS A 225 39.76 27.83 12.35
C LYS A 225 38.75 26.73 12.06
N ASN A 226 38.46 26.45 10.79
CA ASN A 226 37.56 25.41 10.31
C ASN A 226 36.09 25.55 10.78
N TYR A 227 35.61 26.74 11.07
CA TYR A 227 34.20 26.99 11.39
C TYR A 227 33.30 26.82 10.18
N ILE A 228 33.84 27.09 8.99
CA ILE A 228 33.16 27.02 7.70
C ILE A 228 34.11 26.51 6.61
N SER A 229 33.60 25.72 5.68
CA SER A 229 34.35 25.22 4.52
C SER A 229 33.68 25.65 3.21
N LYS A 230 34.46 26.22 2.27
CA LYS A 230 33.99 26.50 0.91
C LYS A 230 34.03 25.20 0.10
N ILE A 231 32.88 24.78 -0.40
CA ILE A 231 32.75 23.56 -1.21
C ILE A 231 32.72 23.95 -2.68
N SER A 232 33.41 23.18 -3.53
CA SER A 232 33.27 23.30 -4.98
C SER A 232 33.24 21.92 -5.62
N PHE A 233 32.20 21.67 -6.41
CA PHE A 233 31.97 20.43 -7.12
C PHE A 233 32.72 20.38 -8.46
N LYS A 234 33.42 21.46 -8.85
CA LYS A 234 34.16 21.59 -10.13
C LYS A 234 35.55 20.93 -10.14
N LYS A 235 36.10 20.56 -8.98
CA LYS A 235 37.41 19.89 -8.87
C LYS A 235 37.24 18.38 -8.74
N GLN A 236 37.73 17.60 -9.71
CA GLN A 236 37.87 16.15 -9.55
C GLN A 236 38.96 15.85 -8.51
N MET A 237 38.61 15.09 -7.47
CA MET A 237 39.57 14.60 -6.48
C MET A 237 40.05 13.20 -6.85
N ASN A 238 41.37 13.01 -6.91
CA ASN A 238 42.04 11.75 -7.24
C ASN A 238 42.27 10.87 -5.99
N ASP A 239 41.29 10.74 -5.09
CA ASP A 239 41.42 9.84 -3.95
C ASP A 239 40.84 8.45 -4.26
N LYS A 240 41.57 7.41 -3.82
CA LYS A 240 41.38 6.02 -4.28
C LYS A 240 40.48 5.16 -3.38
N ASN A 241 39.78 5.75 -2.40
CA ASN A 241 39.04 4.94 -1.42
C ASN A 241 37.63 5.51 -1.12
N PHE A 242 36.71 5.26 -2.05
CA PHE A 242 35.30 5.69 -1.96
C PHE A 242 34.36 4.64 -1.34
N ASP A 243 34.89 3.50 -0.88
CA ASP A 243 34.10 2.40 -0.31
C ASP A 243 33.24 2.86 0.89
N ASN A 244 33.70 3.87 1.63
CA ASN A 244 33.00 4.49 2.77
C ASN A 244 31.55 4.96 2.48
N TYR A 245 31.21 5.31 1.23
CA TYR A 245 29.85 5.73 0.89
C TYR A 245 28.87 4.56 0.96
N PHE A 246 29.31 3.38 0.50
CA PHE A 246 28.50 2.15 0.53
C PHE A 246 28.49 1.48 1.91
N ASP A 247 29.39 1.90 2.83
CA ASP A 247 29.40 1.50 4.24
C ASP A 247 28.35 2.24 5.10
N GLY A 248 27.45 3.03 4.48
CA GLY A 248 26.34 3.67 5.20
C GLY A 248 26.67 4.92 6.00
N LYS A 249 27.86 5.51 5.79
CA LYS A 249 28.24 6.81 6.36
C LYS A 249 27.52 7.97 5.64
N SER A 250 27.42 9.12 6.31
CA SER A 250 26.83 10.32 5.71
C SER A 250 27.53 10.69 4.40
N ALA A 251 26.73 11.10 3.41
CA ALA A 251 27.26 11.53 2.13
C ALA A 251 28.13 12.77 2.32
N ARG A 252 29.28 12.81 1.64
CA ARG A 252 30.17 13.97 1.58
C ARG A 252 30.14 14.54 0.17
N PRO A 253 30.51 15.82 -0.03
CA PRO A 253 30.61 16.43 -1.35
C PRO A 253 31.42 15.58 -2.35
N GLU A 254 32.50 14.95 -1.89
CA GLU A 254 33.35 14.05 -2.67
C GLU A 254 32.58 12.89 -3.31
N HIS A 255 31.58 12.33 -2.61
CA HIS A 255 30.78 11.22 -3.13
C HIS A 255 29.87 11.67 -4.28
N ILE A 256 29.37 12.91 -4.23
CA ILE A 256 28.53 13.52 -5.26
C ILE A 256 29.34 13.86 -6.51
N ILE A 257 30.59 14.34 -6.33
CA ILE A 257 31.53 14.62 -7.43
C ILE A 257 31.81 13.34 -8.23
N ASN A 258 31.91 12.20 -7.54
CA ASN A 258 32.20 10.89 -8.15
C ASN A 258 30.95 10.11 -8.59
N GLU A 259 29.76 10.72 -8.55
CA GLU A 259 28.50 10.13 -9.03
C GLU A 259 28.17 8.76 -8.40
N LEU A 260 28.59 8.55 -7.14
CA LEU A 260 28.32 7.32 -6.40
C LEU A 260 26.84 7.18 -6.03
N PRO A 261 26.17 8.22 -5.50
CA PRO A 261 24.77 8.14 -5.11
C PRO A 261 23.83 7.93 -6.28
N ILE A 262 22.74 7.24 -6.03
CA ILE A 262 21.62 7.20 -6.96
C ILE A 262 20.80 8.47 -6.80
N ARG A 263 20.69 9.24 -7.89
CA ARG A 263 19.85 10.44 -7.99
C ARG A 263 18.38 10.15 -7.66
N ARG A 264 17.78 11.06 -6.89
CA ARG A 264 16.39 11.03 -6.40
C ARG A 264 15.65 12.27 -6.89
N ASP A 265 15.40 12.30 -8.20
CA ASP A 265 15.06 13.50 -8.96
C ASP A 265 13.80 14.24 -8.43
N TYR A 266 12.77 13.51 -7.99
CA TYR A 266 11.57 14.10 -7.39
C TYR A 266 11.89 14.99 -6.18
N TRP A 267 12.70 14.49 -5.25
CA TRP A 267 13.05 15.21 -4.03
C TRP A 267 14.04 16.34 -4.32
N GLU A 268 15.00 16.12 -5.22
CA GLU A 268 15.92 17.16 -5.71
C GLU A 268 15.13 18.34 -6.30
N GLU A 269 14.17 18.09 -7.19
CA GLU A 269 13.29 19.14 -7.74
C GLU A 269 12.49 19.87 -6.66
N LYS A 270 11.97 19.13 -5.67
CA LYS A 270 11.17 19.71 -4.59
C LYS A 270 12.02 20.60 -3.69
N ILE A 271 13.27 20.20 -3.39
CA ILE A 271 14.24 20.99 -2.63
C ILE A 271 14.60 22.25 -3.42
N LEU A 272 14.94 22.12 -4.71
CA LEU A 272 15.24 23.26 -5.58
C LEU A 272 14.11 24.29 -5.56
N LYS A 273 12.87 23.86 -5.85
CA LYS A 273 11.67 24.73 -5.83
C LYS A 273 11.43 25.37 -4.46
N SER A 274 11.77 24.69 -3.37
CA SER A 274 11.59 25.19 -2.00
C SER A 274 12.63 26.24 -1.65
N VAL A 275 13.92 26.02 -1.96
CA VAL A 275 15.02 26.97 -1.68
C VAL A 275 14.88 28.26 -2.51
N TYR A 276 14.24 28.18 -3.67
CA TYR A 276 13.87 29.37 -4.43
C TYR A 276 12.80 30.22 -3.76
N LYS A 277 11.83 29.57 -3.11
CA LYS A 277 10.67 30.26 -2.50
C LYS A 277 10.93 30.73 -1.08
N HIS A 278 11.78 29.99 -0.35
CA HIS A 278 12.03 30.17 1.07
C HIS A 278 13.51 30.45 1.33
N ASP A 279 13.84 31.15 2.40
CA ASP A 279 15.24 31.45 2.75
C ASP A 279 15.91 30.25 3.42
N ILE A 280 15.15 29.49 4.21
CA ILE A 280 15.64 28.31 4.92
C ILE A 280 14.80 27.10 4.53
N VAL A 281 15.45 26.03 4.07
CA VAL A 281 14.81 24.74 3.81
C VAL A 281 15.42 23.69 4.72
N THR A 282 14.58 23.05 5.53
CA THR A 282 14.99 21.95 6.39
C THR A 282 14.52 20.62 5.80
N ILE A 283 15.46 19.75 5.47
CA ILE A 283 15.22 18.37 5.05
C ILE A 283 15.22 17.49 6.30
N LYS A 284 14.04 16.99 6.64
CA LYS A 284 13.81 16.17 7.83
C LYS A 284 13.44 14.75 7.42
N ALA A 285 14.01 13.77 8.12
CA ALA A 285 13.69 12.36 7.98
C ALA A 285 14.50 11.51 8.96
N SER A 286 14.15 10.22 9.02
CA SER A 286 14.89 9.23 9.78
C SER A 286 16.33 9.04 9.28
N SER A 287 17.16 8.50 10.17
CA SER A 287 18.55 8.15 9.87
C SER A 287 18.59 7.14 8.73
N GLY A 288 19.40 7.38 7.69
CA GLY A 288 19.51 6.48 6.54
C GLY A 288 18.61 6.81 5.34
N GLN A 289 17.68 7.76 5.46
CA GLN A 289 16.81 8.17 4.34
C GLN A 289 17.48 9.04 3.27
N GLY A 290 18.82 9.18 3.26
CA GLY A 290 19.54 9.94 2.23
C GLY A 290 19.45 11.47 2.31
N LYS A 291 19.26 12.05 3.51
CA LYS A 291 19.17 13.52 3.71
C LYS A 291 20.42 14.26 3.22
N SER A 292 21.59 13.87 3.71
CA SER A 292 22.89 14.46 3.32
C SER A 292 23.11 14.34 1.82
N THR A 293 22.80 13.19 1.23
CA THR A 293 22.86 12.97 -0.21
C THR A 293 22.02 13.99 -0.97
N LEU A 294 20.76 14.19 -0.58
CA LEU A 294 19.86 15.15 -1.22
C LEU A 294 20.32 16.60 -1.06
N ALA A 295 20.81 16.98 0.13
CA ALA A 295 21.33 18.32 0.37
C ALA A 295 22.53 18.62 -0.53
N TRP A 296 23.53 17.73 -0.57
CA TRP A 296 24.72 17.92 -1.38
C TRP A 296 24.43 17.81 -2.89
N GLN A 297 23.52 16.93 -3.31
CA GLN A 297 23.10 16.83 -4.71
C GLN A 297 22.39 18.10 -5.18
N SER A 298 21.53 18.67 -4.33
CA SER A 298 20.87 19.96 -4.61
C SER A 298 21.89 21.11 -4.62
N ALA A 299 22.85 21.11 -3.69
CA ALA A 299 23.91 22.12 -3.64
C ALA A 299 24.78 22.12 -4.92
N LYS A 300 25.10 20.95 -5.48
CA LYS A 300 25.77 20.84 -6.77
C LYS A 300 24.97 21.50 -7.89
N ILE A 301 23.66 21.27 -7.96
CA ILE A 301 22.79 21.90 -8.96
C ILE A 301 22.77 23.43 -8.78
N PHE A 302 22.74 23.92 -7.54
CA PHE A 302 22.83 25.36 -7.25
C PHE A 302 24.18 25.99 -7.66
N GLU A 303 25.31 25.29 -7.51
CA GLU A 303 26.62 25.77 -8.00
C GLU A 303 26.69 25.76 -9.54
N ASP A 304 26.25 24.67 -10.16
CA ASP A 304 26.42 24.41 -11.60
C ASP A 304 25.44 25.22 -12.48
N GLU A 305 24.18 25.30 -12.08
CA GLU A 305 23.12 25.92 -12.91
C GLU A 305 22.81 27.37 -12.49
N LEU A 306 23.05 27.72 -11.23
CA LEU A 306 22.50 28.94 -10.60
C LEU A 306 23.54 29.87 -9.98
N ASN A 307 24.84 29.56 -10.15
CA ASN A 307 25.97 30.37 -9.69
C ASN A 307 25.97 30.72 -8.19
N PHE A 308 25.47 29.82 -7.33
CA PHE A 308 25.63 29.98 -5.88
C PHE A 308 27.03 29.54 -5.42
N ASP A 309 27.55 30.22 -4.41
CA ASP A 309 28.77 29.84 -3.68
C ASP A 309 28.38 28.94 -2.50
N ILE A 310 28.85 27.69 -2.51
CA ILE A 310 28.45 26.68 -1.53
C ILE A 310 29.38 26.69 -0.30
N TYR A 311 28.78 26.73 0.88
CA TYR A 311 29.48 26.73 2.15
C TYR A 311 28.94 25.68 3.12
N GLU A 312 29.80 24.83 3.66
CA GLU A 312 29.48 23.91 4.75
C GLU A 312 29.73 24.57 6.10
N LEU A 313 28.73 24.57 6.98
CA LEU A 313 28.88 25.03 8.35
C LEU A 313 29.37 23.89 9.24
N ASN A 314 30.60 23.99 9.74
CA ASN A 314 31.23 22.94 10.54
C ASN A 314 31.03 23.16 12.05
N TYR A 315 31.18 24.41 12.53
CA TYR A 315 31.08 24.76 13.95
C TYR A 315 30.42 26.13 14.15
N CYS A 316 29.41 26.18 15.02
CA CYS A 316 28.64 27.35 15.43
C CYS A 316 27.91 27.06 16.77
N ASP A 317 28.67 26.89 17.85
CA ASP A 317 28.21 26.47 19.19
C ASP A 317 28.36 27.58 20.25
N ASP A 318 28.94 28.73 19.91
CA ASP A 318 29.04 29.88 20.82
C ASP A 318 28.90 31.22 20.07
N ASN A 319 28.59 32.28 20.82
CA ASN A 319 28.39 33.63 20.28
C ASN A 319 29.63 34.22 19.61
N THR A 320 30.85 33.85 20.03
CA THR A 320 32.09 34.34 19.42
C THR A 320 32.21 33.82 17.99
N LYS A 321 31.92 32.52 17.79
CA LYS A 321 31.88 31.92 16.45
C LYS A 321 30.77 32.52 15.60
N VAL A 322 29.61 32.82 16.19
CA VAL A 322 28.51 33.52 15.48
C VAL A 322 28.96 34.88 14.96
N GLU A 323 29.70 35.68 15.75
CA GLU A 323 30.24 36.97 15.30
C GLU A 323 31.23 36.79 14.13
N GLU A 324 32.19 35.86 14.25
CA GLU A 324 33.18 35.62 13.20
C GLU A 324 32.54 35.11 11.89
N LEU A 325 31.52 34.25 11.99
CA LEU A 325 30.77 33.73 10.84
C LEU A 325 29.88 34.81 10.21
N TYR A 326 29.25 35.67 11.01
CA TYR A 326 28.48 36.80 10.52
C TYR A 326 29.37 37.73 9.69
N ASP A 327 30.50 38.18 10.26
CA ASP A 327 31.46 39.04 9.56
C ASP A 327 31.99 38.39 8.27
N PHE A 328 32.21 37.07 8.29
CA PHE A 328 32.59 36.31 7.11
C PHE A 328 31.55 36.41 5.99
N PHE A 329 30.28 36.07 6.27
CA PHE A 329 29.21 36.05 5.26
C PHE A 329 28.87 37.46 4.75
N ILE A 330 28.88 38.48 5.61
CA ILE A 330 28.71 39.86 5.17
C ILE A 330 29.81 40.26 4.19
N THR A 331 31.06 39.92 4.50
CA THR A 331 32.17 40.24 3.59
C THR A 331 32.04 39.50 2.25
N ARG A 332 31.61 38.23 2.25
CA ARG A 332 31.34 37.46 1.01
C ARG A 332 30.26 38.13 0.16
N PHE A 333 29.19 38.57 0.80
CA PHE A 333 28.12 39.31 0.15
C PHE A 333 28.63 40.64 -0.44
N GLU A 334 29.43 41.42 0.32
CA GLU A 334 29.98 42.71 -0.12
C GLU A 334 30.91 42.59 -1.34
N ILE A 335 31.64 41.49 -1.50
CA ILE A 335 32.55 41.27 -2.65
C ILE A 335 31.87 40.66 -3.88
N GLY A 336 30.58 40.32 -3.81
CA GLY A 336 29.81 39.87 -4.97
C GLY A 336 29.30 38.44 -4.98
N GLU A 337 29.53 37.65 -3.92
CA GLU A 337 29.13 36.23 -3.88
C GLU A 337 27.64 36.04 -3.54
N LEU A 338 27.08 34.87 -3.92
CA LEU A 338 25.73 34.43 -3.57
C LEU A 338 25.79 33.20 -2.65
N PRO A 339 25.88 33.38 -1.32
CA PRO A 339 26.12 32.25 -0.41
C PRO A 339 24.91 31.33 -0.26
N LEU A 340 25.14 30.02 -0.40
CA LEU A 340 24.25 28.96 0.05
C LEU A 340 24.93 28.17 1.17
N ILE A 341 24.36 28.22 2.38
CA ILE A 341 24.87 27.55 3.57
C ILE A 341 24.24 26.17 3.67
N ILE A 342 25.07 25.13 3.80
CA ILE A 342 24.67 23.77 4.08
C ILE A 342 25.02 23.44 5.54
N ILE A 343 24.00 23.08 6.31
CA ILE A 343 24.16 22.54 7.66
C ILE A 343 23.82 21.05 7.56
N ASP A 344 24.83 20.20 7.35
CA ASP A 344 24.63 18.76 7.19
C ASP A 344 24.62 18.03 8.54
N GLY A 345 23.45 17.97 9.15
CA GLY A 345 23.20 17.31 10.43
C GLY A 345 23.25 18.30 11.58
N LEU A 346 22.08 18.68 12.09
CA LEU A 346 22.00 19.45 13.34
C LEU A 346 22.57 18.64 14.51
N ASN A 347 23.49 19.23 15.26
CA ASN A 347 24.12 18.65 16.44
C ASN A 347 24.59 19.76 17.40
N GLN A 348 25.31 19.39 18.45
CA GLN A 348 25.83 20.34 19.43
C GLN A 348 26.85 21.33 18.84
N ASP A 349 27.66 20.89 17.87
CA ASP A 349 28.72 21.68 17.26
C ASP A 349 28.17 22.88 16.49
N VAL A 350 26.92 22.82 16.03
CA VAL A 350 26.21 23.93 15.36
C VAL A 350 25.02 24.45 16.17
N SER A 351 24.98 24.22 17.48
CA SER A 351 23.81 24.52 18.34
C SER A 351 23.32 25.98 18.36
N GLU A 352 24.19 26.95 18.06
CA GLU A 352 23.89 28.38 18.00
C GLU A 352 23.63 28.91 16.58
N TYR A 353 23.51 28.03 15.58
CA TYR A 353 23.20 28.42 14.19
C TYR A 353 21.96 29.31 14.06
N LYS A 354 20.95 29.14 14.93
CA LYS A 354 19.74 29.96 14.97
C LYS A 354 20.05 31.45 15.17
N VAL A 355 21.04 31.78 15.99
CA VAL A 355 21.47 33.17 16.27
C VAL A 355 22.16 33.75 15.04
N LEU A 356 22.99 32.95 14.37
CA LEU A 356 23.58 33.33 13.08
C LEU A 356 22.50 33.63 12.03
N LEU A 357 21.48 32.76 11.91
CA LEU A 357 20.36 32.97 10.99
C LEU A 357 19.56 34.25 11.30
N GLU A 358 19.31 34.58 12.57
CA GLU A 358 18.63 35.83 12.94
C GLU A 358 19.38 37.05 12.44
N ARG A 359 20.72 37.03 12.52
CA ARG A 359 21.56 38.15 12.07
C ARG A 359 21.66 38.22 10.55
N LEU A 360 21.65 37.08 9.86
CA LEU A 360 21.71 37.02 8.40
C LEU A 360 20.37 37.27 7.70
N TYR A 361 19.26 37.35 8.43
CA TYR A 361 17.88 37.44 7.89
C TYR A 361 17.66 38.57 6.85
N SER A 362 18.41 39.67 6.93
CA SER A 362 18.26 40.81 6.00
C SER A 362 19.07 40.67 4.69
N PHE A 363 19.82 39.58 4.53
CA PHE A 363 20.70 39.34 3.38
C PHE A 363 20.16 38.21 2.52
N PRO A 364 20.40 38.23 1.18
CA PRO A 364 19.90 37.21 0.26
C PRO A 364 20.73 35.92 0.34
N ILE A 365 20.86 35.36 1.54
CA ILE A 365 21.60 34.13 1.84
C ILE A 365 20.59 33.00 1.98
N LYS A 366 20.84 31.89 1.29
CA LYS A 366 19.98 30.70 1.35
C LYS A 366 20.61 29.64 2.26
N VAL A 367 19.76 28.83 2.90
CA VAL A 367 20.22 27.80 3.85
C VAL A 367 19.49 26.47 3.63
N ILE A 368 20.23 25.39 3.51
CA ILE A 368 19.71 24.02 3.54
C ILE A 368 20.21 23.34 4.81
N ILE A 369 19.28 22.82 5.60
CA ILE A 369 19.55 22.13 6.85
C ILE A 369 19.13 20.69 6.70
N THR A 370 20.01 19.72 6.98
CA THR A 370 19.59 18.33 7.16
C THR A 370 19.46 18.05 8.66
N SER A 371 18.36 17.42 9.05
CA SER A 371 18.12 17.12 10.45
C SER A 371 17.36 15.82 10.63
N ARG A 372 17.64 15.11 11.73
CA ARG A 372 16.76 14.05 12.22
C ARG A 372 15.58 14.70 12.96
N GLU A 373 14.50 13.94 13.12
CA GLU A 373 13.32 14.38 13.89
C GLU A 373 13.70 14.97 15.27
N GLU A 374 14.66 14.35 15.95
CA GLU A 374 15.09 14.69 17.30
C GLU A 374 15.98 15.93 17.40
N ASP A 375 16.96 16.03 16.52
CA ASP A 375 17.91 17.14 16.48
C ASP A 375 17.16 18.39 16.10
N TRP A 376 16.14 18.26 15.22
CA TRP A 376 15.19 19.31 14.97
C TRP A 376 14.49 19.70 16.27
N ASN A 377 13.83 18.79 16.99
CA ASN A 377 13.13 19.16 18.23
C ASN A 377 14.04 19.79 19.30
N ARG A 378 15.33 19.44 19.35
CA ARG A 378 16.31 19.99 20.30
C ARG A 378 16.83 21.37 19.90
N PHE A 379 17.17 21.56 18.62
CA PHE A 379 17.88 22.74 18.14
C PHE A 379 17.01 23.66 17.27
N LYS A 380 15.73 23.32 17.08
CA LYS A 380 14.77 24.04 16.23
C LYS A 380 14.69 25.52 16.60
N PRO A 381 14.70 26.41 15.59
CA PRO A 381 14.53 27.83 15.79
C PRO A 381 13.05 28.16 15.97
N ASP A 382 12.77 29.35 16.51
CA ASP A 382 11.40 29.87 16.59
C ASP A 382 10.89 30.15 15.16
N ILE A 383 10.07 29.22 14.62
CA ILE A 383 9.63 29.23 13.22
C ILE A 383 8.95 30.55 12.84
N SER A 384 8.35 31.26 13.80
CA SER A 384 7.65 32.52 13.53
C SER A 384 8.55 33.65 13.03
N LYS A 385 9.87 33.54 13.23
CA LYS A 385 10.84 34.59 12.91
C LYS A 385 11.50 34.48 11.53
N TYR A 386 11.30 33.38 10.81
CA TYR A 386 12.03 33.10 9.57
C TYR A 386 11.12 32.57 8.47
N ASP A 387 11.49 32.79 7.22
CA ASP A 387 10.88 32.12 6.07
C ASP A 387 11.46 30.70 5.93
N LEU A 388 10.90 29.78 6.72
CA LEU A 388 11.38 28.42 6.89
C LEU A 388 10.37 27.40 6.34
N PHE A 389 10.86 26.51 5.47
CA PHE A 389 10.09 25.39 4.93
C PHE A 389 10.66 24.06 5.41
N ILE A 390 9.80 23.21 6.01
CA ILE A 390 10.16 21.86 6.44
C ILE A 390 9.70 20.86 5.37
N LEU A 391 10.63 20.03 4.92
CA LEU A 391 10.41 19.01 3.92
C LEU A 391 10.73 17.65 4.53
N ASP A 392 9.69 16.88 4.83
CA ASP A 392 9.82 15.51 5.33
C ASP A 392 10.00 14.55 4.14
N ILE A 393 11.12 13.82 4.09
CA ILE A 393 11.43 12.85 3.02
C ILE A 393 11.15 11.41 3.43
N ALA A 394 10.68 10.62 2.47
CA ALA A 394 10.53 9.16 2.58
C ALA A 394 10.88 8.52 1.22
N LEU A 395 11.07 7.19 1.19
CA LEU A 395 11.21 6.47 -0.08
C LEU A 395 9.85 6.39 -0.78
N LEU A 396 9.79 6.82 -2.04
CA LEU A 396 8.58 6.71 -2.86
C LEU A 396 8.63 5.45 -3.73
N ASP A 397 7.48 4.96 -4.19
CA ASP A 397 7.37 3.80 -5.06
C ASP A 397 8.02 4.01 -6.44
N VAL A 398 7.79 5.17 -7.07
CA VAL A 398 8.45 5.57 -8.32
C VAL A 398 9.97 5.61 -8.13
N GLU A 399 10.41 6.11 -6.97
CA GLU A 399 11.81 6.19 -6.63
C GLU A 399 12.42 4.80 -6.40
N ALA A 400 11.69 3.90 -5.73
CA ALA A 400 12.10 2.51 -5.52
C ALA A 400 12.36 1.80 -6.86
N LYS A 401 11.49 2.02 -7.86
CA LYS A 401 11.67 1.53 -9.23
C LYS A 401 12.93 2.09 -9.89
N ASP A 402 13.17 3.39 -9.78
CA ASP A 402 14.33 4.05 -10.38
C ASP A 402 15.65 3.62 -9.73
N ILE A 403 15.67 3.45 -8.40
CA ILE A 403 16.80 2.91 -7.65
C ILE A 403 17.12 1.50 -8.13
N PHE A 404 16.10 0.64 -8.23
CA PHE A 404 16.29 -0.71 -8.76
C PHE A 404 16.87 -0.69 -10.18
N LYS A 405 16.32 0.11 -11.08
CA LYS A 405 16.80 0.19 -12.47
C LYS A 405 18.29 0.60 -12.52
N LYS A 406 18.67 1.65 -11.78
CA LYS A 406 20.05 2.15 -11.73
C LYS A 406 21.01 1.14 -11.06
N LEU A 407 20.58 0.42 -10.02
CA LEU A 407 21.39 -0.65 -9.42
C LEU A 407 21.56 -1.85 -10.37
N LYS A 408 20.52 -2.18 -11.13
CA LYS A 408 20.55 -3.25 -12.14
C LYS A 408 21.53 -2.92 -13.27
N GLU A 409 21.49 -1.69 -13.76
CA GLU A 409 22.44 -1.18 -14.77
C GLU A 409 23.90 -1.22 -14.30
N LYS A 410 24.14 -1.15 -12.98
CA LYS A 410 25.46 -1.22 -12.36
C LYS A 410 25.87 -2.64 -11.91
N ASP A 411 25.10 -3.69 -12.24
CA ASP A 411 25.30 -5.08 -11.79
C ASP A 411 25.46 -5.24 -10.26
N LYS A 412 24.71 -4.43 -9.48
CA LYS A 412 24.76 -4.43 -8.01
C LYS A 412 23.59 -5.16 -7.34
N ILE A 413 22.66 -5.71 -8.11
CA ILE A 413 21.48 -6.42 -7.59
C ILE A 413 21.81 -7.88 -7.32
N PHE A 414 21.29 -8.41 -6.21
CA PHE A 414 21.42 -9.82 -5.87
C PHE A 414 20.73 -10.70 -6.92
N LYS A 415 21.35 -11.83 -7.30
CA LYS A 415 20.95 -12.63 -8.48
C LYS A 415 19.50 -13.11 -8.47
N ASP A 416 18.95 -13.36 -7.29
CA ASP A 416 17.59 -13.89 -7.14
C ASP A 416 16.51 -12.81 -7.27
N ILE A 417 16.89 -11.53 -7.34
CA ILE A 417 15.94 -10.41 -7.40
C ILE A 417 15.75 -9.97 -8.85
N GLN A 418 14.62 -10.37 -9.42
CA GLN A 418 14.27 -10.07 -10.80
C GLN A 418 13.56 -8.72 -10.97
N THR A 419 12.79 -8.33 -9.97
CA THR A 419 11.88 -7.18 -9.98
C THR A 419 11.94 -6.42 -8.64
N TRP A 420 11.49 -5.17 -8.66
CA TRP A 420 11.60 -4.26 -7.52
C TRP A 420 10.41 -4.37 -6.55
N GLN A 421 9.24 -4.73 -7.09
CA GLN A 421 7.96 -4.71 -6.38
C GLN A 421 7.94 -5.62 -5.14
N PRO A 422 8.42 -6.89 -5.17
CA PRO A 422 8.41 -7.74 -3.98
C PRO A 422 9.27 -7.18 -2.84
N SER A 423 10.39 -6.50 -3.16
CA SER A 423 11.25 -5.87 -2.16
C SER A 423 10.63 -4.59 -1.61
N TRP A 424 9.91 -3.83 -2.45
CA TRP A 424 9.18 -2.64 -2.05
C TRP A 424 7.99 -2.97 -1.15
N GLU A 425 7.20 -4.01 -1.46
CA GLU A 425 6.05 -4.40 -0.64
C GLU A 425 6.45 -4.71 0.81
N LYS A 426 7.61 -5.34 1.03
CA LYS A 426 8.13 -5.65 2.38
C LYS A 426 8.38 -4.41 3.24
N ILE A 427 8.69 -3.28 2.64
CA ILE A 427 9.05 -2.04 3.35
C ILE A 427 8.07 -0.89 3.09
N LYS A 428 7.01 -1.11 2.31
CA LYS A 428 6.07 -0.08 1.81
C LYS A 428 5.50 0.77 2.94
N ASP A 429 5.09 0.14 4.04
CA ASP A 429 4.44 0.82 5.18
C ASP A 429 5.38 1.79 5.89
N LYS A 430 6.68 1.49 5.90
CA LYS A 430 7.71 2.25 6.62
C LYS A 430 8.58 3.11 5.70
N ALA A 431 8.57 2.82 4.39
CA ALA A 431 9.26 3.56 3.34
C ALA A 431 10.75 3.83 3.63
N LEU A 432 11.47 2.82 4.11
CA LEU A 432 12.86 2.94 4.57
C LEU A 432 13.87 2.62 3.45
N LEU A 433 14.68 3.61 3.07
CA LEU A 433 15.60 3.56 1.93
C LEU A 433 16.74 2.54 2.11
N ILE A 434 17.38 2.47 3.27
CA ILE A 434 18.52 1.55 3.47
C ILE A 434 18.04 0.10 3.49
N GLU A 435 16.92 -0.18 4.14
CA GLU A 435 16.29 -1.48 4.19
C GLU A 435 15.90 -1.94 2.77
N TYR A 436 15.39 -1.02 1.95
CA TYR A 436 15.13 -1.31 0.54
C TYR A 436 16.40 -1.65 -0.25
N ILE A 437 17.45 -0.83 -0.13
CA ILE A 437 18.74 -1.09 -0.79
C ILE A 437 19.33 -2.43 -0.31
N TYR A 438 19.22 -2.73 0.98
CA TYR A 438 19.62 -4.01 1.54
C TYR A 438 18.84 -5.17 0.93
N LEU A 439 17.51 -5.08 0.87
CA LEU A 439 16.70 -6.11 0.22
C LEU A 439 17.15 -6.35 -1.22
N LEU A 440 17.50 -5.30 -1.98
CA LEU A 440 17.97 -5.40 -3.36
C LEU A 440 19.40 -5.94 -3.54
N THR A 441 20.29 -5.70 -2.58
CA THR A 441 21.74 -5.94 -2.74
C THR A 441 22.28 -7.04 -1.82
N HIS A 442 21.55 -7.39 -0.76
CA HIS A 442 21.97 -8.26 0.35
C HIS A 442 23.34 -7.86 0.97
N GLY A 443 23.70 -6.56 0.94
CA GLY A 443 25.01 -6.06 1.39
C GLY A 443 25.16 -5.83 2.90
N SER A 444 26.39 -5.63 3.39
CA SER A 444 26.72 -5.43 4.83
C SER A 444 26.33 -4.05 5.41
N MET A 445 25.95 -3.09 4.56
CA MET A 445 25.69 -1.68 4.92
C MET A 445 24.74 -1.48 6.12
N LEU A 446 23.67 -2.29 6.22
CA LEU A 446 22.73 -2.22 7.34
C LEU A 446 23.36 -2.75 8.63
N GLN A 447 24.07 -3.87 8.54
CA GLN A 447 24.73 -4.53 9.66
C GLN A 447 25.84 -3.64 10.24
N ASP A 448 26.77 -3.16 9.40
CA ASP A 448 27.91 -2.33 9.84
C ASP A 448 27.44 -1.05 10.54
N ARG A 449 26.35 -0.44 10.03
CA ARG A 449 25.73 0.73 10.64
C ARG A 449 25.11 0.42 12.00
N LEU A 450 24.35 -0.66 12.10
CA LEU A 450 23.74 -1.10 13.36
C LEU A 450 24.80 -1.45 14.40
N GLU A 451 25.88 -2.12 14.01
CA GLU A 451 27.01 -2.44 14.88
C GLU A 451 27.67 -1.17 15.43
N HIS A 452 27.86 -0.15 14.59
CA HIS A 452 28.37 1.14 15.04
C HIS A 452 27.41 1.84 16.01
N GLN A 453 26.11 1.89 15.71
CA GLN A 453 25.12 2.51 16.60
C GLN A 453 25.05 1.79 17.96
N VAL A 454 25.04 0.45 17.96
CA VAL A 454 25.05 -0.35 19.19
C VAL A 454 26.35 -0.16 19.96
N LYS A 455 27.50 -0.02 19.27
CA LYS A 455 28.77 0.30 19.92
C LYS A 455 28.73 1.66 20.62
N CYS A 456 28.25 2.72 19.96
CA CYS A 456 28.08 4.04 20.56
C CYS A 456 27.13 3.99 21.78
N LEU A 457 26.04 3.22 21.70
CA LEU A 457 25.14 3.00 22.84
C LEU A 457 25.83 2.32 24.04
N ARG A 458 26.79 1.43 23.81
CA ARG A 458 27.56 0.76 24.88
C ARG A 458 28.59 1.69 25.51
N GLU A 459 29.12 2.65 24.75
CA GLU A 459 30.11 3.64 25.20
C GLU A 459 29.47 4.79 26.00
N ASP A 460 28.14 4.95 25.94
CA ASP A 460 27.39 5.89 26.79
C ASP A 460 27.43 5.45 28.27
N GLU A 461 28.10 6.24 29.12
CA GLU A 461 28.26 5.96 30.56
C GLU A 461 26.91 6.00 31.33
N HIS A 462 25.86 6.60 30.74
CA HIS A 462 24.54 6.70 31.33
C HIS A 462 23.52 5.74 30.66
N GLU A 463 23.06 4.76 31.44
CA GLU A 463 21.93 3.85 31.10
C GLU A 463 22.13 2.89 29.92
N SER A 464 23.36 2.62 29.49
CA SER A 464 23.64 1.63 28.44
C SER A 464 22.99 0.27 28.70
N ALA A 465 23.02 -0.24 29.94
CA ALA A 465 22.41 -1.53 30.30
C ALA A 465 20.88 -1.58 30.07
N VAL A 466 20.16 -0.55 30.49
CA VAL A 466 18.69 -0.45 30.33
C VAL A 466 18.33 -0.36 28.85
N LYS A 467 19.03 0.49 28.10
CA LYS A 467 18.84 0.66 26.65
C LYS A 467 19.05 -0.65 25.91
N ILE A 468 20.16 -1.34 26.17
CA ILE A 468 20.49 -2.62 25.52
C ILE A 468 19.45 -3.71 25.83
N GLU A 469 18.97 -3.80 27.07
CA GLU A 469 17.98 -4.81 27.43
C GLU A 469 16.62 -4.55 26.79
N ILE A 470 16.17 -3.28 26.74
CA ILE A 470 14.97 -2.90 25.97
C ILE A 470 15.14 -3.30 24.51
N LEU A 471 16.30 -3.03 23.91
CA LEU A 471 16.55 -3.40 22.52
C LEU A 471 16.51 -4.89 22.28
N ARG A 472 17.05 -5.73 23.18
CA ARG A 472 16.97 -7.19 23.03
C ARG A 472 15.53 -7.67 22.97
N ILE A 473 14.74 -7.25 23.95
CA ILE A 473 13.35 -7.70 24.10
C ILE A 473 12.50 -7.21 22.93
N VAL A 474 12.60 -5.92 22.57
CA VAL A 474 11.81 -5.35 21.46
C VAL A 474 12.27 -5.91 20.12
N SER A 475 13.57 -6.10 19.89
CA SER A 475 14.06 -6.70 18.64
C SER A 475 13.56 -8.13 18.48
N LEU A 476 13.60 -8.94 19.54
CA LEU A 476 13.07 -10.30 19.50
C LEU A 476 11.56 -10.28 19.24
N ALA A 477 10.80 -9.43 19.93
CA ALA A 477 9.36 -9.33 19.73
C ALA A 477 8.99 -8.93 18.30
N ASP A 478 9.66 -7.94 17.72
CA ASP A 478 9.39 -7.46 16.35
C ASP A 478 9.70 -8.54 15.30
N VAL A 479 10.76 -9.33 15.50
CA VAL A 479 11.09 -10.49 14.65
C VAL A 479 10.03 -11.58 14.75
N LEU A 480 9.43 -11.76 15.93
CA LEU A 480 8.31 -12.68 16.15
C LEU A 480 6.95 -12.07 15.75
N ASN A 481 6.93 -10.85 15.20
CA ASN A 481 5.73 -10.08 14.87
C ASN A 481 4.79 -9.78 16.07
N ILE A 482 5.37 -9.59 17.25
CA ILE A 482 4.67 -9.36 18.52
C ILE A 482 4.79 -7.89 18.94
N LYS A 483 3.66 -7.30 19.33
CA LYS A 483 3.63 -5.96 19.94
C LYS A 483 3.66 -6.07 21.45
N ILE A 484 4.53 -5.31 22.11
CA ILE A 484 4.65 -5.32 23.57
C ILE A 484 3.90 -4.13 24.14
N GLN A 485 3.13 -4.31 25.22
CA GLN A 485 2.55 -3.16 25.93
C GLN A 485 3.65 -2.36 26.61
N THR A 486 3.72 -1.06 26.33
CA THR A 486 4.75 -0.16 26.88
C THR A 486 4.80 -0.26 28.41
N LYS A 487 3.63 -0.25 29.07
CA LYS A 487 3.51 -0.38 30.54
C LYS A 487 4.13 -1.67 31.10
N LYS A 488 3.92 -2.81 30.44
CA LYS A 488 4.45 -4.11 30.90
C LYS A 488 5.97 -4.14 30.77
N LEU A 489 6.51 -3.68 29.64
CA LEU A 489 7.95 -3.54 29.46
C LEU A 489 8.57 -2.58 30.47
N THR A 490 7.96 -1.41 30.69
CA THR A 490 8.44 -0.44 31.69
C THR A 490 8.51 -1.04 33.08
N THR A 491 7.48 -1.79 33.48
CA THR A 491 7.42 -2.44 34.80
C THR A 491 8.51 -3.51 34.91
N PHE A 492 8.67 -4.35 33.88
CA PHE A 492 9.71 -5.37 33.85
C PHE A 492 11.12 -4.79 33.95
N ILE A 493 11.43 -3.74 33.18
CA ILE A 493 12.74 -3.08 33.22
C ILE A 493 12.98 -2.40 34.57
N GLN A 494 11.94 -1.80 35.15
CA GLN A 494 12.01 -1.19 36.48
C GLN A 494 12.33 -2.21 37.58
N ASP A 495 11.76 -3.42 37.49
CA ASP A 495 11.94 -4.48 38.50
C ASP A 495 13.23 -5.28 38.30
N SER A 496 13.72 -5.40 37.06
CA SER A 496 14.92 -6.20 36.74
C SER A 496 16.23 -5.40 36.83
N ILE A 497 16.30 -4.22 36.21
CA ILE A 497 17.53 -3.42 36.10
C ILE A 497 17.39 -2.08 36.85
N GLY A 498 16.21 -1.46 36.80
CA GLY A 498 15.92 -0.15 37.35
C GLY A 498 16.37 1.02 36.45
N PHE A 499 15.55 2.06 36.38
CA PHE A 499 15.87 3.32 35.68
C PHE A 499 16.71 4.24 36.57
N LYS A 500 17.75 4.87 36.01
CA LYS A 500 18.63 5.83 36.73
C LYS A 500 18.26 7.29 36.44
N SER A 501 17.48 7.54 35.39
CA SER A 501 17.01 8.80 34.85
C SER A 501 15.52 8.70 34.53
N ASP A 502 14.95 9.81 34.05
CA ASP A 502 13.53 9.85 33.71
C ASP A 502 13.21 8.91 32.52
N ARG A 503 12.13 8.14 32.66
CA ARG A 503 11.74 7.08 31.69
C ARG A 503 11.47 7.64 30.30
N GLU A 504 10.86 8.82 30.23
CA GLU A 504 10.59 9.51 28.96
C GLU A 504 11.89 9.81 28.23
N THR A 505 12.95 10.18 28.97
CA THR A 505 14.26 10.46 28.38
C THR A 505 14.86 9.21 27.74
N VAL A 506 14.77 8.06 28.39
CA VAL A 506 15.34 6.79 27.88
C VAL A 506 14.60 6.30 26.65
N TYR A 507 13.27 6.26 26.73
CA TYR A 507 12.43 5.85 25.61
C TYR A 507 12.57 6.81 24.44
N SER A 508 12.58 8.11 24.71
CA SER A 508 12.86 9.10 23.70
C SER A 508 14.23 8.84 23.06
N LEU A 509 15.30 8.60 23.82
CA LEU A 509 16.63 8.30 23.23
C LEU A 509 16.65 7.04 22.34
N LEU A 510 15.92 5.98 22.71
CA LEU A 510 15.85 4.75 21.91
C LEU A 510 15.00 4.91 20.64
N GLU A 511 13.89 5.65 20.73
CA GLU A 511 13.09 6.04 19.58
C GLU A 511 13.89 6.95 18.64
N LYS A 512 14.64 7.88 19.23
CA LYS A 512 15.54 8.83 18.55
C LYS A 512 16.64 8.14 17.76
N GLU A 513 17.31 7.14 18.35
CA GLU A 513 18.32 6.36 17.61
C GLU A 513 17.72 5.37 16.59
N TYR A 514 16.40 5.44 16.35
CA TYR A 514 15.68 4.62 15.39
C TYR A 514 15.89 3.13 15.65
N PHE A 515 15.77 2.71 16.90
CA PHE A 515 15.74 1.28 17.19
C PHE A 515 14.31 0.77 17.34
N ILE A 516 13.44 1.61 17.89
CA ILE A 516 12.08 1.26 18.29
C ILE A 516 11.11 2.39 17.94
N LYS A 517 9.83 2.06 17.85
CA LYS A 517 8.73 3.01 17.69
C LYS A 517 7.81 2.90 18.89
N PHE A 518 7.38 4.05 19.42
CA PHE A 518 6.37 4.09 20.46
C PHE A 518 5.01 4.50 19.90
N ASP A 519 3.99 3.76 20.31
CA ASP A 519 2.63 4.24 20.43
C ASP A 519 2.31 4.35 21.93
N ASN A 520 1.37 5.22 22.31
CA ASN A 520 0.96 5.43 23.70
C ASN A 520 0.59 4.11 24.42
N LYS A 521 0.23 3.06 23.67
CA LYS A 521 -0.14 1.74 24.19
C LYS A 521 0.91 0.65 23.96
N TYR A 522 1.67 0.70 22.87
CA TYR A 522 2.56 -0.38 22.46
C TYR A 522 3.94 0.13 22.03
N ILE A 523 4.94 -0.73 22.17
CA ILE A 523 6.31 -0.52 21.71
C ILE A 523 6.63 -1.60 20.67
N GLU A 524 7.21 -1.17 19.56
CA GLU A 524 7.46 -2.02 18.38
C GLU A 524 8.88 -1.79 17.87
N GLY A 525 9.47 -2.78 17.22
CA GLY A 525 10.71 -2.56 16.47
C GLY A 525 10.44 -1.72 15.22
N LEU A 526 11.48 -1.05 14.72
CA LEU A 526 11.30 -0.23 13.54
C LEU A 526 11.05 -1.03 12.28
N HIS A 527 11.54 -2.25 12.12
CA HIS A 527 11.28 -3.12 10.98
C HIS A 527 11.83 -4.52 11.28
N PRO A 528 11.12 -5.62 10.99
CA PRO A 528 11.57 -6.97 11.35
C PRO A 528 12.98 -7.30 10.85
N VAL A 529 13.34 -6.88 9.63
CA VAL A 529 14.71 -7.04 9.09
C VAL A 529 15.75 -6.32 9.97
N ARG A 530 15.47 -5.09 10.39
CA ARG A 530 16.39 -4.31 11.25
C ARG A 530 16.50 -4.96 12.63
N SER A 531 15.37 -5.40 13.18
CA SER A 531 15.29 -6.10 14.46
C SER A 531 16.03 -7.44 14.44
N GLU A 532 16.02 -8.18 13.32
CA GLU A 532 16.78 -9.42 13.16
C GLU A 532 18.30 -9.17 13.23
N HIS A 533 18.79 -8.12 12.57
CA HIS A 533 20.21 -7.73 12.65
C HIS A 533 20.59 -7.26 14.05
N LEU A 534 19.74 -6.45 14.69
CA LEU A 534 19.93 -6.03 16.07
C LEU A 534 20.03 -7.24 17.01
N LEU A 535 19.15 -8.22 16.84
CA LEU A 535 19.14 -9.44 17.63
C LEU A 535 20.49 -10.16 17.52
N LYS A 536 21.01 -10.36 16.29
CA LYS A 536 22.35 -10.95 16.05
C LYS A 536 23.48 -10.17 16.74
N ILE A 537 23.46 -8.84 16.66
CA ILE A 537 24.49 -7.97 17.27
C ILE A 537 24.41 -8.00 18.82
N LEU A 538 23.20 -8.02 19.37
CA LEU A 538 22.94 -7.95 20.81
C LEU A 538 23.11 -9.30 21.52
N HIS A 539 23.03 -10.41 20.77
CA HIS A 539 23.16 -11.79 21.23
C HIS A 539 24.44 -12.50 20.77
N ASN A 540 25.47 -11.76 20.35
CA ASN A 540 26.74 -12.35 19.92
C ASN A 540 27.46 -13.18 21.01
N PHE A 541 27.22 -12.85 22.29
CA PHE A 541 27.82 -13.56 23.44
C PHE A 541 26.81 -13.93 24.53
N ILE A 542 25.53 -13.57 24.35
CA ILE A 542 24.47 -13.79 25.34
C ILE A 542 23.42 -14.65 24.67
N VAL A 543 23.06 -15.74 25.33
CA VAL A 543 22.06 -16.71 24.87
C VAL A 543 20.71 -16.03 24.70
N ILE A 544 20.01 -16.36 23.61
CA ILE A 544 18.74 -15.73 23.24
C ILE A 544 17.57 -16.26 24.06
N GLU A 545 17.72 -17.46 24.61
CA GLU A 545 16.81 -18.17 25.50
C GLU A 545 16.42 -17.29 26.70
N GLU A 546 17.38 -16.56 27.30
CA GLU A 546 17.11 -15.67 28.44
C GLU A 546 16.16 -14.52 28.05
N THR A 547 16.46 -13.81 26.95
CA THR A 547 15.60 -12.76 26.39
C THR A 547 14.24 -13.32 26.00
N ALA A 548 14.21 -14.52 25.42
CA ALA A 548 12.97 -15.18 25.01
C ALA A 548 12.05 -15.45 26.21
N ILE A 549 12.58 -15.98 27.31
CA ILE A 549 11.81 -16.19 28.55
C ILE A 549 11.36 -14.86 29.17
N ASN A 550 12.20 -13.84 29.14
CA ASN A 550 11.84 -12.50 29.64
C ASN A 550 10.71 -11.89 28.81
N LEU A 551 10.76 -12.02 27.48
CA LEU A 551 9.68 -11.60 26.59
C LEU A 551 8.38 -12.36 26.90
N LEU A 552 8.43 -13.69 27.06
CA LEU A 552 7.26 -14.53 27.35
C LEU A 552 6.51 -14.08 28.63
N LYS A 553 7.24 -13.59 29.63
CA LYS A 553 6.66 -13.08 30.90
C LYS A 553 5.89 -11.77 30.73
N ILE A 554 6.18 -10.97 29.71
CA ILE A 554 5.63 -9.61 29.55
C ILE A 554 4.69 -9.45 28.36
N ILE A 555 4.60 -10.42 27.45
CA ILE A 555 3.65 -10.35 26.33
C ILE A 555 2.20 -10.53 26.79
N ASP A 556 1.27 -10.07 25.96
CA ASP A 556 -0.16 -10.34 26.14
C ASP A 556 -0.49 -11.78 25.73
N ASP A 557 -1.48 -12.39 26.38
CA ASP A 557 -1.85 -13.79 26.13
C ASP A 557 -2.23 -14.05 24.67
N LYS A 558 -2.87 -13.07 24.01
CA LYS A 558 -3.20 -13.13 22.58
C LYS A 558 -2.00 -13.33 21.63
N PHE A 559 -0.77 -13.04 22.08
CA PHE A 559 0.46 -13.21 21.28
C PHE A 559 1.22 -14.50 21.62
N ILE A 560 0.72 -15.32 22.54
CA ILE A 560 1.36 -16.57 22.94
C ILE A 560 1.42 -17.55 21.77
N TYR A 561 0.36 -17.60 20.98
CA TYR A 561 0.30 -18.39 19.76
C TYR A 561 1.43 -18.01 18.79
N ASP A 562 1.52 -16.73 18.41
CA ASP A 562 2.54 -16.21 17.48
C ASP A 562 3.96 -16.40 18.01
N TYR A 563 4.16 -16.23 19.32
CA TYR A 563 5.43 -16.48 19.99
C TYR A 563 5.91 -17.91 19.75
N PHE A 564 5.06 -18.91 20.03
CA PHE A 564 5.44 -20.32 19.92
C PHE A 564 5.53 -20.84 18.47
N ILE A 565 4.90 -20.18 17.50
CA ILE A 565 5.11 -20.46 16.06
C ILE A 565 6.59 -20.26 15.69
N SER A 566 7.17 -19.14 16.12
CA SER A 566 8.42 -18.66 15.53
C SER A 566 9.64 -18.80 16.45
N ILE A 567 9.46 -18.81 17.78
CA ILE A 567 10.58 -18.74 18.71
C ILE A 567 11.60 -19.86 18.52
N SER A 568 11.13 -21.06 18.22
CA SER A 568 11.98 -22.25 18.04
C SER A 568 12.98 -22.12 16.87
N ASN A 569 12.74 -21.21 15.92
CA ASN A 569 13.67 -20.90 14.81
C ASN A 569 14.88 -20.08 15.26
N TYR A 570 14.81 -19.44 16.43
CA TYR A 570 15.85 -18.53 16.94
C TYR A 570 16.66 -19.12 18.10
N LEU A 571 16.25 -20.26 18.64
CA LEU A 571 16.93 -20.95 19.76
C LEU A 571 17.99 -21.92 19.25
N ASP A 572 19.06 -22.10 20.03
CA ASP A 572 20.11 -23.09 19.76
C ASP A 572 19.61 -24.53 19.98
N ASP A 573 20.38 -25.54 19.56
CA ASP A 573 19.93 -26.95 19.55
C ASP A 573 19.61 -27.54 20.95
N GLU A 574 20.19 -27.00 22.03
CA GLU A 574 19.96 -27.44 23.42
C GLU A 574 18.76 -26.70 24.06
N LYS A 575 17.54 -27.11 23.68
CA LYS A 575 16.27 -26.42 24.04
C LYS A 575 15.61 -26.85 25.36
N GLU A 576 16.23 -27.76 26.13
CA GLU A 576 15.58 -28.37 27.30
C GLU A 576 15.32 -27.36 28.42
N ASP A 577 16.31 -26.54 28.76
CA ASP A 577 16.21 -25.51 29.80
C ASP A 577 15.16 -24.44 29.43
N PHE A 578 15.12 -24.05 28.15
CA PHE A 578 14.12 -23.12 27.64
C PHE A 578 12.69 -23.67 27.80
N PHE A 579 12.45 -24.93 27.43
CA PHE A 579 11.13 -25.54 27.58
C PHE A 579 10.75 -25.77 29.04
N GLU A 580 11.70 -26.06 29.92
CA GLU A 580 11.44 -26.10 31.35
C GLU A 580 10.96 -24.74 31.88
N GLU A 581 11.70 -23.65 31.62
CA GLU A 581 11.36 -22.32 32.13
C GLU A 581 10.08 -21.75 31.48
N SER A 582 9.91 -21.90 30.17
CA SER A 582 8.71 -21.43 29.47
C SER A 582 7.45 -22.17 29.95
N SER A 583 7.55 -23.47 30.22
CA SER A 583 6.42 -24.24 30.74
C SER A 583 6.01 -23.80 32.16
N LYS A 584 6.96 -23.35 33.01
CA LYS A 584 6.65 -22.76 34.32
C LYS A 584 5.79 -21.50 34.16
N VAL A 585 6.12 -20.63 33.20
CA VAL A 585 5.34 -19.42 32.89
C VAL A 585 3.95 -19.79 32.34
N ILE A 586 3.88 -20.69 31.37
CA ILE A 586 2.61 -21.07 30.71
C ILE A 586 1.68 -21.85 31.64
N SER A 587 2.20 -22.69 32.53
CA SER A 587 1.39 -23.46 33.50
C SER A 587 0.56 -22.61 34.46
N GLN A 588 0.89 -21.32 34.59
CA GLN A 588 0.18 -20.36 35.45
C GLN A 588 -0.92 -19.58 34.69
N LYS A 589 -1.02 -19.76 33.35
CA LYS A 589 -1.99 -19.09 32.49
C LYS A 589 -3.22 -19.97 32.24
N SER A 590 -4.23 -19.45 31.52
CA SER A 590 -5.46 -20.19 31.20
C SER A 590 -5.19 -21.44 30.34
N PHE A 591 -6.10 -22.42 30.36
CA PHE A 591 -5.99 -23.61 29.51
C PHE A 591 -5.97 -23.27 28.01
N SER A 592 -6.73 -22.25 27.58
CA SER A 592 -6.65 -21.73 26.21
C SER A 592 -5.23 -21.34 25.84
N THR A 593 -4.58 -20.56 26.70
CA THR A 593 -3.20 -20.12 26.49
C THR A 593 -2.19 -21.26 26.50
N MET A 594 -2.44 -22.31 27.30
CA MET A 594 -1.62 -23.53 27.25
C MET A 594 -1.75 -24.24 25.90
N VAL A 595 -2.98 -24.40 25.40
CA VAL A 595 -3.23 -25.02 24.09
C VAL A 595 -2.68 -24.17 22.96
N GLU A 596 -2.83 -22.85 23.00
CA GLU A 596 -2.24 -21.91 22.03
C GLU A 596 -0.72 -22.05 21.94
N ALA A 597 -0.02 -22.25 23.06
CA ALA A 597 1.41 -22.50 23.06
C ALA A 597 1.79 -23.81 22.37
N ILE A 598 1.03 -24.88 22.63
CA ILE A 598 1.26 -26.21 22.02
C ILE A 598 0.95 -26.17 20.52
N ASP A 599 -0.17 -25.57 20.15
CA ASP A 599 -0.61 -25.42 18.76
C ASP A 599 0.36 -24.52 17.97
N GLY A 600 0.91 -23.48 18.60
CA GLY A 600 1.99 -22.67 18.02
C GLY A 600 3.23 -23.51 17.70
N LEU A 601 3.68 -24.35 18.65
CA LEU A 601 4.80 -25.28 18.40
C LEU A 601 4.50 -26.29 17.29
N MET A 602 3.24 -26.66 17.06
CA MET A 602 2.83 -27.53 15.97
C MET A 602 3.14 -26.95 14.58
N HIS A 603 3.11 -25.63 14.41
CA HIS A 603 3.61 -25.01 13.17
C HIS A 603 5.09 -25.24 12.99
N PHE A 604 5.90 -25.15 14.04
CA PHE A 604 7.33 -25.40 13.95
C PHE A 604 7.63 -26.85 13.55
N GLU A 605 6.90 -27.82 14.11
CA GLU A 605 7.05 -29.23 13.73
C GLU A 605 6.67 -29.49 12.26
N ALA A 606 5.55 -28.92 11.80
CA ALA A 606 5.13 -29.03 10.40
C ALA A 606 6.15 -28.36 9.44
N TYR A 607 6.71 -27.22 9.84
CA TYR A 607 7.75 -26.54 9.08
C TYR A 607 9.03 -27.37 8.96
N ASN A 608 9.51 -27.96 10.05
CA ASN A 608 10.70 -28.80 10.04
C ASN A 608 10.48 -30.07 9.22
N TYR A 609 9.31 -30.71 9.34
CA TYR A 609 8.96 -31.86 8.52
C TYR A 609 9.00 -31.52 7.03
N TRP A 610 8.45 -30.37 6.64
CA TRP A 610 8.58 -29.89 5.26
C TRP A 610 10.04 -29.61 4.87
N LEU A 611 10.83 -29.00 5.75
CA LEU A 611 12.22 -28.65 5.48
C LEU A 611 13.08 -29.89 5.23
N GLU A 612 12.90 -30.94 6.04
CA GLU A 612 13.56 -32.24 5.87
C GLU A 612 13.20 -32.92 4.55
N ASN A 613 11.95 -32.75 4.10
CA ASN A 613 11.40 -33.40 2.91
C ASN A 613 11.26 -32.45 1.69
N LYS A 614 11.94 -31.30 1.73
CA LYS A 614 11.70 -30.18 0.81
C LYS A 614 11.81 -30.59 -0.66
N GLU A 615 12.84 -31.37 -1.01
CA GLU A 615 13.08 -31.83 -2.39
C GLU A 615 11.89 -32.65 -2.93
N ILE A 616 11.32 -33.56 -2.12
CA ILE A 616 10.18 -34.39 -2.50
C ILE A 616 8.94 -33.52 -2.72
N PHE A 617 8.66 -32.60 -1.79
CA PHE A 617 7.52 -31.71 -1.95
C PHE A 617 7.67 -30.77 -3.16
N GLU A 618 8.88 -30.28 -3.47
CA GLU A 618 9.16 -29.48 -4.67
C GLU A 618 8.93 -30.29 -5.96
N GLU A 619 9.36 -31.55 -6.01
CA GLU A 619 9.08 -32.43 -7.16
C GLU A 619 7.57 -32.63 -7.38
N VAL A 620 6.82 -32.89 -6.31
CA VAL A 620 5.36 -33.09 -6.38
C VAL A 620 4.63 -31.79 -6.73
N TYR A 621 5.10 -30.64 -6.24
CA TYR A 621 4.60 -29.32 -6.59
C TYR A 621 4.76 -29.03 -8.08
N LEU A 622 5.93 -29.30 -8.67
CA LEU A 622 6.17 -29.13 -10.10
C LEU A 622 5.27 -30.01 -10.98
N LYS A 623 4.66 -31.06 -10.41
CA LYS A 623 3.65 -31.89 -11.07
C LYS A 623 2.20 -31.43 -10.86
N GLY A 624 1.97 -30.48 -9.94
CA GLY A 624 0.65 -29.89 -9.65
C GLY A 624 -0.19 -30.66 -8.64
N PHE A 625 0.41 -31.51 -7.81
CA PHE A 625 -0.32 -32.40 -6.88
C PHE A 625 0.00 -32.16 -5.40
N VAL A 626 0.67 -31.05 -5.05
CA VAL A 626 1.16 -30.82 -3.69
C VAL A 626 0.03 -30.78 -2.65
N ASN A 627 -1.10 -30.15 -2.95
CA ASN A 627 -2.21 -30.02 -1.99
C ASN A 627 -2.80 -31.38 -1.60
N LEU A 628 -3.00 -32.26 -2.59
CA LEU A 628 -3.46 -33.63 -2.33
C LEU A 628 -2.39 -34.43 -1.59
N PHE A 629 -1.12 -34.23 -1.93
CA PHE A 629 0.00 -34.93 -1.29
C PHE A 629 0.15 -34.57 0.19
N ILE A 630 -0.02 -33.30 0.57
CA ILE A 630 0.06 -32.83 1.96
C ILE A 630 -0.98 -33.54 2.86
N MET A 631 -2.19 -33.81 2.35
CA MET A 631 -3.25 -34.49 3.11
C MET A 631 -2.88 -35.91 3.58
N ASP A 632 -1.92 -36.55 2.92
CA ASP A 632 -1.43 -37.89 3.23
C ASP A 632 -0.15 -37.87 4.10
N THR A 633 0.27 -36.68 4.55
CA THR A 633 1.43 -36.46 5.45
C THR A 633 1.05 -36.16 6.90
N LEU A 634 -0.22 -36.30 7.25
CA LEU A 634 -0.74 -35.94 8.57
C LEU A 634 -0.02 -36.69 9.71
N PRO A 635 0.32 -35.99 10.81
CA PRO A 635 1.28 -36.47 11.81
C PRO A 635 0.76 -37.61 12.70
N PHE A 636 -0.54 -37.62 13.00
CA PHE A 636 -1.13 -38.52 14.00
C PHE A 636 -2.05 -39.59 13.42
N ARG A 637 -2.61 -39.35 12.22
CA ARG A 637 -3.48 -40.30 11.53
C ARG A 637 -3.06 -40.39 10.06
N LYS A 638 -2.44 -41.50 9.67
CA LYS A 638 -2.18 -41.81 8.26
C LYS A 638 -3.52 -42.10 7.59
N GLN A 639 -4.13 -41.07 7.01
CA GLN A 639 -5.21 -41.27 6.06
C GLN A 639 -4.54 -41.82 4.81
N GLU A 640 -4.72 -43.10 4.49
CA GLU A 640 -4.18 -43.67 3.25
C GLU A 640 -5.04 -43.23 2.04
N LEU A 641 -5.30 -41.92 1.87
CA LEU A 641 -6.22 -41.43 0.85
C LEU A 641 -5.67 -41.74 -0.54
N LEU A 642 -4.37 -41.54 -0.76
CA LEU A 642 -3.74 -41.82 -2.04
C LEU A 642 -3.89 -43.29 -2.43
N LYS A 643 -3.67 -44.21 -1.48
CA LYS A 643 -3.83 -45.66 -1.71
C LYS A 643 -5.29 -46.03 -1.99
N LYS A 644 -6.24 -45.55 -1.18
CA LYS A 644 -7.68 -45.80 -1.37
C LYS A 644 -8.18 -45.23 -2.70
N CYS A 645 -7.72 -44.05 -3.11
CA CYS A 645 -8.03 -43.48 -4.41
C CYS A 645 -7.45 -44.32 -5.55
N ASN A 646 -6.23 -44.85 -5.38
CA ASN A 646 -5.60 -45.72 -6.38
C ASN A 646 -6.33 -47.06 -6.53
N GLU A 647 -6.84 -47.64 -5.45
CA GLU A 647 -7.66 -48.87 -5.48
C GLU A 647 -8.92 -48.70 -6.33
N ASN A 648 -9.51 -47.50 -6.35
CA ASN A 648 -10.74 -47.21 -7.09
C ASN A 648 -10.50 -46.73 -8.53
N ILE A 649 -9.54 -45.82 -8.75
CA ILE A 649 -9.37 -45.10 -10.03
C ILE A 649 -8.19 -45.66 -10.85
N ASN A 650 -7.17 -46.20 -10.18
CA ASN A 650 -5.95 -46.79 -10.75
C ASN A 650 -5.29 -45.94 -11.85
N THR A 651 -4.49 -44.94 -11.45
CA THR A 651 -3.79 -44.05 -12.40
C THR A 651 -2.30 -43.93 -12.10
N VAL A 652 -1.51 -43.72 -13.15
CA VAL A 652 -0.05 -43.48 -13.06
C VAL A 652 0.29 -42.30 -12.13
N VAL A 653 -0.63 -41.34 -11.99
CA VAL A 653 -0.47 -40.20 -11.06
C VAL A 653 -0.48 -40.69 -9.62
N PHE A 654 -1.47 -41.51 -9.23
CA PHE A 654 -1.54 -42.03 -7.87
C PHE A 654 -0.38 -42.98 -7.56
N GLU A 655 0.04 -43.83 -8.50
CA GLU A 655 1.24 -44.65 -8.35
C GLU A 655 2.50 -43.82 -8.10
N TYR A 656 2.66 -42.71 -8.83
CA TYR A 656 3.77 -41.77 -8.61
C TYR A 656 3.71 -41.12 -7.22
N LEU A 657 2.53 -40.64 -6.79
CA LEU A 657 2.36 -39.99 -5.49
C LEU A 657 2.60 -40.97 -4.33
N ILE A 658 2.12 -42.22 -4.43
CA ILE A 658 2.36 -43.27 -3.42
C ILE A 658 3.86 -43.55 -3.32
N LYS A 659 4.57 -43.68 -4.45
CA LYS A 659 6.02 -43.86 -4.42
C LYS A 659 6.74 -42.70 -3.74
N LYS A 660 6.31 -41.46 -4.00
CA LYS A 660 6.87 -40.27 -3.33
C LYS A 660 6.53 -40.20 -1.85
N GLN A 661 5.38 -40.72 -1.44
CA GLN A 661 4.99 -40.83 -0.04
C GLN A 661 5.92 -41.81 0.71
N ASP A 662 6.31 -42.92 0.08
CA ASP A 662 7.24 -43.89 0.65
C ASP A 662 8.68 -43.34 0.81
N GLU A 663 9.03 -42.27 0.11
CA GLU A 663 10.33 -41.58 0.20
C GLU A 663 10.41 -40.58 1.38
N LEU A 664 9.27 -40.21 2.00
CA LEU A 664 9.21 -39.22 3.08
C LEU A 664 9.81 -39.72 4.40
N SER A 665 10.43 -38.81 5.16
CA SER A 665 10.83 -39.07 6.54
C SER A 665 9.60 -39.35 7.43
N CYS A 666 9.76 -40.17 8.47
CA CYS A 666 8.68 -40.42 9.42
C CYS A 666 8.72 -39.38 10.54
N TYR A 667 7.65 -38.60 10.70
CA TYR A 667 7.48 -37.75 11.87
C TYR A 667 7.38 -38.60 13.14
N ASN A 668 8.22 -38.32 14.15
CA ASN A 668 8.21 -38.97 15.45
C ASN A 668 7.86 -37.96 16.55
N PRO A 669 6.63 -37.98 17.09
CA PRO A 669 6.21 -37.06 18.14
C PRO A 669 7.10 -37.09 19.39
N LEU A 670 7.69 -38.24 19.77
CA LEU A 670 8.46 -38.35 21.02
C LEU A 670 9.80 -37.61 21.01
N ASN A 671 10.33 -37.31 19.82
CA ASN A 671 11.57 -36.54 19.66
C ASN A 671 11.31 -35.06 19.36
N SER A 672 10.05 -34.64 19.32
CA SER A 672 9.63 -33.29 18.94
C SER A 672 9.84 -32.27 20.06
N ASN A 673 9.87 -30.98 19.71
CA ASN A 673 9.85 -29.89 20.68
C ASN A 673 8.51 -29.83 21.42
N ILE A 674 7.42 -30.22 20.76
CA ILE A 674 6.12 -30.36 21.42
C ILE A 674 6.22 -31.32 22.59
N TYR A 675 6.76 -32.52 22.37
CA TYR A 675 6.86 -33.51 23.46
C TYR A 675 7.70 -32.97 24.62
N LYS A 676 8.85 -32.35 24.33
CA LYS A 676 9.73 -31.74 25.36
C LYS A 676 8.99 -30.69 26.19
N PHE A 677 8.30 -29.76 25.52
CA PHE A 677 7.51 -28.71 26.17
C PHE A 677 6.34 -29.26 26.97
N VAL A 678 5.50 -30.08 26.34
CA VAL A 678 4.27 -30.63 26.93
C VAL A 678 4.60 -31.55 28.11
N PHE A 679 5.70 -32.30 28.04
CA PHE A 679 6.19 -33.09 29.17
C PHE A 679 6.51 -32.22 30.38
N GLN A 680 7.24 -31.10 30.21
CA GLN A 680 7.54 -30.19 31.32
C GLN A 680 6.28 -29.45 31.80
N LEU A 681 5.40 -29.03 30.88
CA LEU A 681 4.11 -28.42 31.21
C LEU A 681 3.26 -29.35 32.08
N SER A 682 3.17 -30.64 31.73
CA SER A 682 2.41 -31.63 32.49
C SER A 682 2.90 -31.81 33.93
N LYS A 683 4.19 -31.56 34.20
CA LYS A 683 4.75 -31.60 35.56
C LYS A 683 4.48 -30.32 36.35
N ASN A 684 4.44 -29.17 35.67
CA ASN A 684 4.30 -27.86 36.28
C ASN A 684 2.84 -27.48 36.57
N ILE A 685 1.87 -28.13 35.94
CA ILE A 685 0.45 -27.97 36.29
C ILE A 685 0.19 -28.62 37.66
N THR A 686 -0.07 -27.79 38.67
CA THR A 686 -0.14 -28.22 40.07
C THR A 686 -1.56 -28.43 40.61
N ARG A 687 -2.60 -27.81 40.02
CA ARG A 687 -4.05 -28.05 40.29
C ARG A 687 -4.90 -27.60 39.09
N PHE A 688 -6.01 -28.30 38.79
CA PHE A 688 -6.99 -27.89 37.76
C PHE A 688 -8.23 -27.20 38.36
N THR A 689 -8.55 -27.47 39.62
CA THR A 689 -9.75 -26.99 40.30
C THR A 689 -9.50 -25.65 41.01
N GLY A 690 -10.28 -24.62 40.68
CA GLY A 690 -10.31 -23.34 41.40
C GLY A 690 -9.11 -22.40 41.19
N GLN A 691 -8.17 -22.75 40.30
CA GLN A 691 -7.02 -21.93 39.95
C GLN A 691 -7.28 -21.02 38.72
N PHE A 692 -8.21 -21.41 37.85
CA PHE A 692 -8.47 -20.73 36.58
C PHE A 692 -9.90 -20.18 36.53
N LEU A 693 -10.06 -19.03 35.88
CA LEU A 693 -11.34 -18.35 35.68
C LEU A 693 -12.23 -19.02 34.62
N SER A 694 -11.69 -19.95 33.81
CA SER A 694 -12.38 -20.62 32.70
C SER A 694 -11.78 -21.99 32.40
N TYR A 695 -12.62 -22.95 32.02
CA TYR A 695 -12.23 -24.31 31.58
C TYR A 695 -12.12 -24.45 30.06
N ASN A 696 -12.25 -23.36 29.30
CA ASN A 696 -12.17 -23.38 27.84
C ASN A 696 -10.85 -24.04 27.35
N LYS A 697 -10.93 -24.84 26.27
CA LYS A 697 -9.84 -25.64 25.67
C LYS A 697 -9.18 -26.69 26.58
N LEU A 698 -9.69 -26.95 27.78
CA LEU A 698 -9.19 -28.03 28.65
C LEU A 698 -9.18 -29.39 27.92
N ASN A 699 -10.27 -29.74 27.24
CA ASN A 699 -10.37 -30.97 26.44
C ASN A 699 -9.22 -31.11 25.42
N PHE A 700 -8.88 -30.02 24.72
CA PHE A 700 -7.78 -30.01 23.75
C PHE A 700 -6.44 -30.28 24.41
N LEU A 701 -6.17 -29.69 25.59
CA LEU A 701 -4.94 -29.95 26.35
C LEU A 701 -4.80 -31.42 26.75
N ILE A 702 -5.90 -32.06 27.15
CA ILE A 702 -5.90 -33.48 27.54
C ILE A 702 -5.70 -34.39 26.33
N LYS A 703 -6.37 -34.07 25.22
CA LYS A 703 -6.16 -34.80 23.96
C LYS A 703 -4.72 -34.69 23.50
N TRP A 704 -4.07 -33.53 23.68
CA TRP A 704 -2.62 -33.37 23.47
C TRP A 704 -1.79 -34.30 24.35
N PHE A 705 -2.07 -34.37 25.66
CA PHE A 705 -1.37 -35.30 26.54
C PHE A 705 -1.55 -36.76 26.10
N ARG A 706 -2.78 -37.16 25.74
CA ARG A 706 -3.07 -38.51 25.26
C ARG A 706 -2.35 -38.82 23.95
N GLN A 707 -2.33 -37.87 23.01
CA GLN A 707 -1.68 -38.02 21.71
C GLN A 707 -0.16 -38.24 21.83
N LEU A 708 0.42 -37.73 22.92
CA LEU A 708 1.85 -37.83 23.24
C LEU A 708 2.17 -38.93 24.27
N ASP A 709 1.19 -39.77 24.62
CA ASP A 709 1.28 -40.82 25.66
C ASP A 709 1.79 -40.31 27.02
N LEU A 710 1.39 -39.08 27.38
CA LEU A 710 1.71 -38.44 28.64
C LEU A 710 0.60 -38.68 29.67
N LYS A 711 0.94 -39.36 30.76
CA LYS A 711 -0.01 -39.65 31.85
C LYS A 711 -0.01 -38.52 32.88
N PHE A 712 -1.21 -38.08 33.26
CA PHE A 712 -1.37 -37.14 34.36
C PHE A 712 -1.08 -37.84 35.70
N LYS A 713 -0.19 -37.25 36.51
CA LYS A 713 0.25 -37.89 37.76
C LYS A 713 -0.58 -37.48 38.98
N GLN A 714 -1.37 -36.43 38.89
CA GLN A 714 -2.13 -35.94 40.05
C GLN A 714 -3.54 -36.52 40.12
N PRO A 715 -4.01 -36.89 41.32
CA PRO A 715 -5.40 -37.28 41.54
C PRO A 715 -6.33 -36.06 41.46
N PHE A 716 -7.43 -36.21 40.73
CA PHE A 716 -8.50 -35.21 40.64
C PHE A 716 -9.74 -35.68 41.40
N GLU A 717 -10.34 -34.78 42.16
CA GLU A 717 -11.62 -35.00 42.81
C GLU A 717 -12.52 -33.81 42.49
N PHE A 718 -13.63 -34.09 41.82
CA PHE A 718 -14.64 -33.08 41.50
C PHE A 718 -15.77 -33.17 42.52
N ASP A 719 -16.19 -32.01 43.04
CA ASP A 719 -17.44 -31.93 43.77
C ASP A 719 -18.60 -31.99 42.76
N GLU A 720 -19.42 -33.03 42.84
CA GLU A 720 -20.58 -33.24 41.97
C GLU A 720 -21.52 -32.01 41.94
N LYS A 721 -21.65 -31.28 43.05
CA LYS A 721 -22.48 -30.06 43.10
C LYS A 721 -21.89 -28.95 42.25
N ILE A 722 -20.57 -28.82 42.23
CA ILE A 722 -19.87 -27.82 41.41
C ILE A 722 -20.00 -28.17 39.93
N LEU A 723 -19.93 -29.45 39.56
CA LEU A 723 -20.12 -29.86 38.16
C LEU A 723 -21.52 -29.51 37.63
N LEU A 724 -22.56 -29.74 38.45
CA LEU A 724 -23.93 -29.39 38.10
C LEU A 724 -24.15 -27.87 38.05
N ASP A 725 -23.54 -27.13 38.99
CA ASP A 725 -23.59 -25.65 39.01
C ASP A 725 -22.94 -25.05 37.75
N ILE A 726 -21.76 -25.55 37.36
CA ILE A 726 -21.07 -25.15 36.12
C ILE A 726 -21.94 -25.47 34.90
N LEU A 727 -22.47 -26.70 34.81
CA LEU A 727 -23.33 -27.11 33.71
C LEU A 727 -24.57 -26.21 33.60
N GLN A 728 -25.13 -25.77 34.72
CA GLN A 728 -26.33 -24.94 34.73
C GLN A 728 -26.05 -23.46 34.44
N ASN A 729 -24.97 -22.90 34.99
CA ASN A 729 -24.78 -21.44 35.07
C ASN A 729 -23.68 -20.89 34.16
N GLU A 730 -22.65 -21.68 33.81
CA GLU A 730 -21.53 -21.23 32.97
C GLU A 730 -21.80 -21.42 31.47
N GLU A 731 -20.89 -21.00 30.60
CA GLU A 731 -21.00 -21.24 29.15
C GLU A 731 -20.93 -22.73 28.79
N MET A 732 -21.55 -23.11 27.67
CA MET A 732 -21.65 -24.51 27.25
C MET A 732 -20.29 -25.14 26.99
N GLU A 733 -19.36 -24.40 26.38
CA GLU A 733 -18.01 -24.87 26.06
C GLU A 733 -17.19 -25.20 27.31
N GLU A 734 -17.35 -24.46 28.40
CA GLU A 734 -16.68 -24.77 29.67
C GLU A 734 -17.17 -26.09 30.25
N SER A 735 -18.48 -26.31 30.17
CA SER A 735 -19.12 -27.53 30.66
C SER A 735 -18.67 -28.74 29.84
N ARG A 736 -18.69 -28.63 28.50
CA ARG A 736 -18.22 -29.68 27.58
C ARG A 736 -16.78 -30.06 27.89
N ALA A 737 -15.90 -29.06 28.02
CA ALA A 737 -14.49 -29.31 28.26
C ALA A 737 -14.21 -30.01 29.60
N LEU A 738 -14.92 -29.61 30.65
CA LEU A 738 -14.77 -30.18 32.00
C LEU A 738 -15.33 -31.60 32.11
N PHE A 739 -16.50 -31.86 31.53
CA PHE A 739 -17.14 -33.19 31.61
C PHE A 739 -16.37 -34.21 30.77
N ASN A 740 -15.94 -33.84 29.56
CA ASN A 740 -15.08 -34.67 28.74
C ASN A 740 -13.76 -34.99 29.47
N PHE A 741 -13.15 -34.01 30.15
CA PHE A 741 -11.97 -34.26 30.99
C PHE A 741 -12.23 -35.29 32.09
N TYR A 742 -13.33 -35.15 32.81
CA TYR A 742 -13.65 -36.07 33.90
C TYR A 742 -13.86 -37.50 33.38
N TYR A 743 -14.58 -37.65 32.26
CA TYR A 743 -14.73 -38.94 31.57
C TYR A 743 -13.38 -39.56 31.16
N VAL A 744 -12.49 -38.78 30.54
CA VAL A 744 -11.19 -39.27 30.06
C VAL A 744 -10.26 -39.68 31.21
N GLN A 745 -10.32 -39.01 32.36
CA GLN A 745 -9.48 -39.32 33.52
C GLN A 745 -9.96 -40.54 34.31
N ASP A 746 -11.28 -40.63 34.56
CA ASP A 746 -11.86 -41.71 35.37
C ASP A 746 -13.29 -42.00 34.90
N SER A 747 -13.40 -42.74 33.80
CA SER A 747 -14.69 -43.09 33.18
C SER A 747 -15.62 -43.85 34.14
N ILE A 748 -15.06 -44.61 35.08
CA ILE A 748 -15.85 -45.36 36.08
C ILE A 748 -16.55 -44.39 37.03
N LYS A 749 -15.82 -43.43 37.63
CA LYS A 749 -16.44 -42.44 38.52
C LYS A 749 -17.34 -41.47 37.77
N TYR A 750 -16.97 -41.09 36.56
CA TYR A 750 -17.80 -40.25 35.70
C TYR A 750 -19.14 -40.92 35.41
N ASN A 751 -19.15 -42.19 35.00
CA ASN A 751 -20.38 -42.93 34.74
C ASN A 751 -21.23 -43.09 36.01
N CYS A 752 -20.61 -43.29 37.19
CA CYS A 752 -21.34 -43.27 38.46
C CYS A 752 -22.02 -41.90 38.74
N PHE A 753 -21.33 -40.79 38.42
CA PHE A 753 -21.89 -39.44 38.56
C PHE A 753 -23.02 -39.20 37.55
N LEU A 754 -22.87 -39.64 36.30
CA LEU A 754 -23.92 -39.56 35.30
C LEU A 754 -25.16 -40.35 35.73
N ASP A 755 -25.02 -41.61 36.13
CA ASP A 755 -26.16 -42.44 36.54
C ASP A 755 -26.96 -41.82 37.70
N LYS A 756 -26.27 -41.13 38.60
CA LYS A 756 -26.89 -40.43 39.73
C LYS A 756 -27.64 -39.15 39.32
N ASN A 757 -27.17 -38.43 38.29
CA ASN A 757 -27.65 -37.09 37.94
C ASN A 757 -28.21 -36.98 36.49
N LYS A 758 -28.37 -38.10 35.77
CA LYS A 758 -28.73 -38.15 34.34
C LYS A 758 -29.97 -37.32 34.01
N SER A 759 -31.03 -37.42 34.82
CA SER A 759 -32.26 -36.66 34.62
C SER A 759 -32.04 -35.15 34.69
N ASP A 760 -31.25 -34.67 35.66
CA ASP A 760 -30.98 -33.25 35.84
C ASP A 760 -30.07 -32.74 34.71
N ILE A 761 -29.06 -33.52 34.31
CA ILE A 761 -28.17 -33.19 33.20
C ILE A 761 -28.96 -33.08 31.89
N PHE A 762 -29.85 -34.04 31.58
CA PHE A 762 -30.72 -33.95 30.40
C PHE A 762 -31.61 -32.70 30.44
N SER A 763 -32.24 -32.39 31.58
CA SER A 763 -33.04 -31.17 31.73
C SER A 763 -32.23 -29.89 31.48
N ILE A 764 -30.98 -29.82 31.93
CA ILE A 764 -30.11 -28.65 31.69
C ILE A 764 -29.70 -28.58 30.21
N LEU A 765 -29.30 -29.71 29.61
CA LEU A 765 -28.89 -29.77 28.21
C LEU A 765 -30.04 -29.37 27.27
N LYS A 766 -31.26 -29.87 27.51
CA LYS A 766 -32.47 -29.47 26.77
C LYS A 766 -32.63 -27.95 26.73
N ARG A 767 -32.50 -27.31 27.89
CA ARG A 767 -32.58 -25.84 28.02
C ARG A 767 -31.48 -25.13 27.23
N LYS A 768 -30.22 -25.59 27.35
CA LYS A 768 -29.07 -24.95 26.69
C LYS A 768 -29.06 -25.13 25.18
N THR A 769 -29.48 -26.28 24.66
CA THR A 769 -29.52 -26.56 23.22
C THR A 769 -30.86 -26.21 22.58
N ASN A 770 -31.81 -25.68 23.36
CA ASN A 770 -33.20 -25.45 22.94
C ASN A 770 -33.82 -26.71 22.30
N SER A 771 -33.61 -27.87 22.93
CA SER A 771 -34.16 -29.16 22.51
C SER A 771 -35.37 -29.49 23.38
N LEU A 772 -36.45 -29.96 22.77
CA LEU A 772 -37.67 -30.39 23.46
C LEU A 772 -37.46 -31.73 24.16
N ILE A 773 -36.81 -32.66 23.47
CA ILE A 773 -36.57 -34.02 23.93
C ILE A 773 -35.09 -34.32 23.82
N ILE A 774 -34.53 -34.87 24.89
CA ILE A 774 -33.26 -35.60 24.93
C ILE A 774 -33.57 -36.80 25.81
N GLU A 775 -33.59 -37.98 25.21
CA GLU A 775 -33.90 -39.22 25.93
C GLU A 775 -33.12 -40.40 25.37
N GLU A 776 -32.91 -41.39 26.22
CA GLU A 776 -32.31 -42.66 25.87
C GLU A 776 -33.41 -43.63 25.43
N VAL A 777 -33.27 -44.15 24.21
CA VAL A 777 -34.17 -45.17 23.65
C VAL A 777 -33.31 -46.34 23.21
N ASP A 778 -33.45 -47.47 23.89
CA ASP A 778 -32.56 -48.63 23.76
C ASP A 778 -31.09 -48.25 24.01
N ASP A 779 -30.19 -48.45 23.04
CA ASP A 779 -28.76 -48.09 23.10
C ASP A 779 -28.44 -46.76 22.38
N ASP A 780 -29.46 -45.99 21.99
CA ASP A 780 -29.34 -44.74 21.22
C ASP A 780 -29.84 -43.52 22.03
N ILE A 781 -29.35 -42.32 21.67
CA ILE A 781 -29.89 -41.05 22.17
C ILE A 781 -30.75 -40.40 21.09
N ASN A 782 -31.98 -40.03 21.43
CA ASN A 782 -32.89 -39.28 20.58
C ASN A 782 -32.98 -37.81 21.03
N ILE A 783 -32.79 -36.89 20.07
CA ILE A 783 -32.84 -35.44 20.26
C ILE A 783 -33.91 -34.85 19.35
N VAL A 784 -34.91 -34.17 19.92
CA VAL A 784 -35.98 -33.52 19.16
C VAL A 784 -36.00 -32.03 19.44
N TYR A 785 -36.05 -31.20 18.39
CA TYR A 785 -36.02 -29.73 18.49
C TYR A 785 -36.98 -29.06 17.48
N LEU A 786 -37.27 -27.76 17.63
CA LEU A 786 -38.13 -27.00 16.71
C LEU A 786 -37.33 -26.35 15.58
N ILE A 787 -37.87 -26.30 14.36
CA ILE A 787 -37.27 -25.55 13.25
C ILE A 787 -37.26 -24.05 13.56
N ASP A 788 -36.08 -23.44 13.43
CA ASP A 788 -35.93 -21.99 13.36
C ASP A 788 -36.12 -21.56 11.89
N ASN A 789 -37.23 -20.88 11.60
CA ASN A 789 -37.57 -20.45 10.23
C ASN A 789 -36.48 -19.55 9.60
N GLU A 790 -35.63 -18.89 10.40
CA GLU A 790 -34.51 -18.09 9.91
C GLU A 790 -33.29 -18.95 9.49
N LYS A 791 -33.26 -20.24 9.88
CA LYS A 791 -32.16 -21.20 9.62
C LYS A 791 -32.63 -22.48 8.92
N ALA A 792 -33.76 -22.44 8.23
CA ALA A 792 -34.35 -23.62 7.59
C ALA A 792 -33.44 -24.25 6.51
N ASP A 793 -32.56 -23.46 5.90
CA ASP A 793 -31.51 -23.88 4.95
C ASP A 793 -30.30 -24.55 5.63
N LYS A 794 -30.17 -24.43 6.96
CA LYS A 794 -29.03 -24.92 7.78
C LYS A 794 -29.40 -26.03 8.78
N LEU A 795 -30.50 -26.76 8.55
CA LEU A 795 -30.96 -27.80 9.48
C LEU A 795 -29.94 -28.92 9.72
N ASN A 796 -29.12 -29.24 8.72
CA ASN A 796 -28.02 -30.20 8.87
C ASN A 796 -27.02 -29.75 9.94
N GLU A 797 -26.57 -28.50 9.88
CA GLU A 797 -25.63 -27.91 10.85
C GLU A 797 -26.23 -27.89 12.26
N CYS A 798 -27.50 -27.48 12.37
CA CYS A 798 -28.23 -27.43 13.65
C CYS A 798 -28.41 -28.81 14.29
N SER A 799 -28.53 -29.87 13.48
CA SER A 799 -28.61 -31.25 13.96
C SER A 799 -27.26 -31.74 14.46
N MET A 800 -26.19 -31.51 13.69
CA MET A 800 -24.83 -31.91 14.06
C MET A 800 -24.38 -31.22 15.36
N GLU A 801 -24.61 -29.92 15.50
CA GLU A 801 -24.24 -29.16 16.71
C GLU A 801 -24.82 -29.79 17.98
N ARG A 802 -26.09 -30.23 17.93
CA ARG A 802 -26.74 -30.91 19.06
C ARG A 802 -26.13 -32.28 19.32
N ILE A 803 -25.86 -33.06 18.28
CA ILE A 803 -25.20 -34.36 18.42
C ILE A 803 -23.83 -34.20 19.08
N ASP A 804 -23.01 -33.26 18.59
CA ASP A 804 -21.66 -33.02 19.09
C ASP A 804 -21.68 -32.58 20.57
N ILE A 805 -22.60 -31.68 20.92
CA ILE A 805 -22.82 -31.26 22.29
C ILE A 805 -23.18 -32.46 23.18
N ILE A 806 -24.17 -33.26 22.80
CA ILE A 806 -24.63 -34.37 23.66
C ILE A 806 -23.59 -35.48 23.76
N TYR A 807 -22.87 -35.76 22.68
CA TYR A 807 -21.76 -36.71 22.65
C TYR A 807 -20.69 -36.36 23.70
N ASP A 808 -20.35 -35.08 23.89
CA ASP A 808 -19.34 -34.67 24.87
C ASP A 808 -19.71 -34.99 26.33
N PHE A 809 -21.00 -35.07 26.65
CA PHE A 809 -21.47 -35.49 27.98
C PHE A 809 -21.73 -36.99 28.06
N PHE A 810 -22.15 -37.60 26.95
CA PHE A 810 -22.61 -38.98 26.90
C PHE A 810 -21.94 -39.74 25.75
N PRO A 811 -20.64 -40.06 25.82
CA PRO A 811 -19.88 -40.58 24.67
C PRO A 811 -20.05 -42.08 24.40
N ASP A 812 -20.74 -42.84 25.26
CA ASP A 812 -20.78 -44.31 25.21
C ASP A 812 -21.99 -44.90 24.43
N TYR A 813 -22.82 -44.06 23.80
CA TYR A 813 -24.03 -44.53 23.08
C TYR A 813 -23.72 -45.02 21.67
N LYS A 814 -24.55 -45.94 21.16
CA LYS A 814 -24.33 -46.57 19.85
C LYS A 814 -24.60 -45.61 18.69
N ARG A 815 -25.73 -44.88 18.74
CA ARG A 815 -26.10 -43.85 17.76
C ARG A 815 -26.68 -42.61 18.42
N TYR A 816 -26.53 -41.48 17.73
CA TYR A 816 -27.12 -40.20 18.08
C TYR A 816 -28.09 -39.82 16.98
N CYS A 817 -29.34 -39.65 17.37
CA CYS A 817 -30.45 -39.45 16.47
C CYS A 817 -31.04 -38.05 16.68
N THR A 818 -31.29 -37.34 15.59
CA THR A 818 -31.96 -36.03 15.64
C THR A 818 -33.20 -36.03 14.77
N GLU A 819 -34.20 -35.23 15.17
CA GLU A 819 -35.37 -34.92 14.37
C GLU A 819 -35.81 -33.48 14.67
N ALA A 820 -36.08 -32.68 13.62
CA ALA A 820 -36.69 -31.38 13.78
C ALA A 820 -38.22 -31.45 13.60
N LEU A 821 -38.95 -30.88 14.56
CA LEU A 821 -40.39 -30.67 14.46
C LEU A 821 -40.69 -29.40 13.67
N TYR A 822 -41.70 -29.48 12.82
CA TYR A 822 -42.14 -28.39 11.96
C TYR A 822 -43.67 -28.33 11.86
N LEU A 823 -44.17 -27.14 11.57
CA LEU A 823 -45.57 -26.87 11.27
C LEU A 823 -45.77 -26.83 9.74
N PRO A 824 -46.42 -27.84 9.13
CA PRO A 824 -46.53 -27.98 7.67
C PRO A 824 -47.50 -26.95 7.07
N PHE A 825 -47.04 -25.72 6.83
CA PHE A 825 -47.87 -24.64 6.30
C PHE A 825 -47.11 -23.76 5.30
N PRO A 826 -47.66 -23.44 4.11
CA PRO A 826 -49.03 -23.70 3.65
C PRO A 826 -49.28 -25.10 3.06
N ASN A 827 -48.23 -25.87 2.74
CA ASN A 827 -48.37 -27.23 2.18
C ASN A 827 -47.29 -28.16 2.76
N GLU A 828 -47.71 -29.33 3.22
CA GLU A 828 -46.87 -30.37 3.83
C GLU A 828 -45.79 -30.94 2.89
N GLU A 829 -46.10 -31.08 1.60
CA GLU A 829 -45.16 -31.61 0.60
C GLU A 829 -43.95 -30.69 0.38
N ILE A 830 -44.12 -29.38 0.59
CA ILE A 830 -43.07 -28.36 0.40
C ILE A 830 -41.96 -28.51 1.46
N PHE A 831 -42.31 -28.93 2.68
CA PHE A 831 -41.35 -29.02 3.79
C PHE A 831 -40.75 -30.43 3.97
N LYS A 832 -41.30 -31.45 3.31
CA LYS A 832 -40.86 -32.84 3.42
C LYS A 832 -39.36 -33.01 3.10
N GLY A 833 -38.87 -32.36 2.05
CA GLY A 833 -37.45 -32.39 1.66
C GLY A 833 -36.52 -31.61 2.62
N ILE A 834 -37.01 -30.52 3.22
CA ILE A 834 -36.25 -29.71 4.19
C ILE A 834 -36.07 -30.49 5.50
N VAL A 835 -37.10 -31.19 5.95
CA VAL A 835 -37.12 -31.95 7.21
C VAL A 835 -36.24 -33.20 7.14
N GLN A 836 -36.11 -33.84 5.97
CA GLN A 836 -35.19 -34.96 5.78
C GLN A 836 -33.74 -34.61 6.15
N ASN A 837 -33.31 -33.36 5.94
CA ASN A 837 -31.95 -32.93 6.30
C ASN A 837 -31.71 -32.87 7.83
N SER A 838 -32.78 -32.78 8.62
CA SER A 838 -32.71 -32.79 10.10
C SER A 838 -32.70 -34.19 10.71
N ILE A 839 -33.15 -35.20 9.95
CA ILE A 839 -33.18 -36.58 10.42
C ILE A 839 -31.78 -37.17 10.32
N LYS A 840 -31.14 -37.40 11.46
CA LYS A 840 -29.81 -38.02 11.55
C LYS A 840 -29.89 -39.31 12.36
N GLN A 841 -29.05 -40.28 11.99
CA GLN A 841 -28.83 -41.51 12.74
C GLN A 841 -27.33 -41.84 12.65
N ILE A 842 -26.51 -41.11 13.41
CA ILE A 842 -25.05 -41.18 13.27
C ILE A 842 -24.50 -42.20 14.25
N PRO A 843 -23.84 -43.28 13.76
CA PRO A 843 -23.09 -44.19 14.62
C PRO A 843 -21.93 -43.48 15.32
N ASN A 844 -21.66 -43.87 16.56
CA ASN A 844 -20.58 -43.32 17.37
C ASN A 844 -19.21 -43.32 16.65
N GLU A 845 -18.89 -44.42 15.96
CA GLU A 845 -17.66 -44.59 15.18
C GLU A 845 -17.47 -43.57 14.04
N ASN A 846 -18.56 -42.93 13.60
CA ASN A 846 -18.57 -41.94 12.53
C ASN A 846 -18.62 -40.49 13.05
N LEU A 847 -18.67 -40.28 14.37
CA LEU A 847 -18.62 -38.95 14.95
C LEU A 847 -17.21 -38.36 14.82
N TYR A 848 -17.15 -37.15 14.29
CA TYR A 848 -15.92 -36.44 14.01
C TYR A 848 -15.26 -35.99 15.32
N HIS A 849 -13.92 -36.05 15.38
CA HIS A 849 -13.17 -35.50 16.51
C HIS A 849 -12.57 -34.15 16.12
N ASP A 850 -13.16 -33.06 16.61
CA ASP A 850 -12.74 -31.67 16.31
C ASP A 850 -11.23 -31.42 16.50
N PHE A 851 -10.63 -32.13 17.46
CA PHE A 851 -9.20 -32.06 17.75
C PHE A 851 -8.31 -32.55 16.59
N ASP A 852 -8.68 -33.65 15.94
CA ASP A 852 -7.91 -34.19 14.81
C ASP A 852 -7.98 -33.22 13.63
N THR A 853 -9.19 -32.72 13.34
CA THR A 853 -9.41 -31.71 12.30
C THR A 853 -8.57 -30.46 12.55
N HIS A 854 -8.57 -29.98 13.80
CA HIS A 854 -7.80 -28.81 14.22
C HIS A 854 -6.30 -28.96 13.99
N ILE A 855 -5.68 -30.06 14.46
CA ILE A 855 -4.23 -30.28 14.25
C ILE A 855 -3.90 -30.50 12.79
N ASN A 856 -4.74 -31.26 12.07
CA ASN A 856 -4.56 -31.49 10.64
C ASN A 856 -4.59 -30.16 9.87
N GLN A 857 -5.47 -29.23 10.24
CA GLN A 857 -5.51 -27.90 9.65
C GLN A 857 -4.23 -27.09 9.93
N ILE A 858 -3.70 -27.13 11.16
CA ILE A 858 -2.42 -26.48 11.47
C ILE A 858 -1.34 -27.04 10.54
N TRP A 859 -1.16 -28.36 10.51
CA TRP A 859 -0.16 -29.04 9.68
C TRP A 859 -0.28 -28.69 8.19
N ILE A 860 -1.49 -28.83 7.63
CA ILE A 860 -1.75 -28.53 6.22
C ILE A 860 -1.47 -27.05 5.92
N LYS A 861 -1.99 -26.13 6.74
CA LYS A 861 -1.81 -24.68 6.53
C LYS A 861 -0.33 -24.30 6.56
N THR A 862 0.46 -24.82 7.51
CA THR A 862 1.89 -24.50 7.60
C THR A 862 2.65 -24.96 6.35
N ILE A 863 2.41 -26.18 5.87
CA ILE A 863 3.11 -26.72 4.70
C ILE A 863 2.62 -26.04 3.42
N SER A 864 1.31 -25.87 3.23
CA SER A 864 0.74 -25.17 2.07
C SER A 864 1.22 -23.73 1.97
N LYS A 865 1.51 -23.05 3.09
CA LYS A 865 2.06 -21.69 3.10
C LYS A 865 3.40 -21.58 2.35
N LYS A 866 4.18 -22.66 2.26
CA LYS A 866 5.43 -22.70 1.48
C LYS A 866 5.20 -22.69 -0.03
N TYR A 867 3.96 -22.91 -0.46
CA TYR A 867 3.48 -22.87 -1.84
C TYR A 867 2.52 -21.70 -2.09
N SER A 868 2.52 -20.69 -1.22
CA SER A 868 1.87 -19.40 -1.47
C SER A 868 2.81 -18.43 -2.18
N GLU A 869 2.25 -17.39 -2.80
CA GLU A 869 3.05 -16.30 -3.33
C GLU A 869 3.75 -15.53 -2.20
N ASN A 870 4.89 -14.93 -2.55
CA ASN A 870 5.69 -14.13 -1.61
C ASN A 870 5.27 -12.65 -1.58
N SER A 871 4.49 -12.21 -2.58
CA SER A 871 4.10 -10.81 -2.75
C SER A 871 2.81 -10.71 -3.56
N ILE A 872 2.11 -9.59 -3.39
CA ILE A 872 0.89 -9.24 -4.11
C ILE A 872 1.21 -9.02 -5.58
N TYR A 873 2.38 -8.46 -5.90
CA TYR A 873 2.89 -8.34 -7.26
C TYR A 873 2.99 -9.68 -7.99
N GLU A 874 3.61 -10.71 -7.41
CA GLU A 874 3.76 -12.00 -8.09
C GLU A 874 2.38 -12.67 -8.26
N TRP A 875 1.50 -12.55 -7.27
CA TRP A 875 0.11 -13.00 -7.40
C TRP A 875 -0.64 -12.29 -8.54
N GLN A 876 -0.60 -10.96 -8.62
CA GLN A 876 -1.26 -10.22 -9.71
C GLN A 876 -0.63 -10.55 -11.07
N LYS A 877 0.69 -10.69 -11.14
CA LYS A 877 1.42 -11.04 -12.36
C LYS A 877 1.02 -12.41 -12.87
N TYR A 878 0.93 -13.40 -11.99
CA TYR A 878 0.44 -14.73 -12.31
C TYR A 878 -0.96 -14.67 -12.95
N HIS A 879 -1.90 -13.97 -12.30
CA HIS A 879 -3.28 -13.87 -12.79
C HIS A 879 -3.41 -13.04 -14.06
N TYR A 880 -2.63 -11.97 -14.21
CA TYR A 880 -2.55 -11.20 -15.44
C TYR A 880 -2.09 -12.07 -16.60
N GLN A 881 -0.99 -12.81 -16.43
CA GLN A 881 -0.48 -13.71 -17.45
C GLN A 881 -1.47 -14.83 -17.79
N LEU A 882 -2.10 -15.44 -16.79
CA LEU A 882 -3.11 -16.48 -16.96
C LEU A 882 -4.31 -15.94 -17.75
N ARG A 883 -4.89 -14.80 -17.35
CA ARG A 883 -6.06 -14.21 -18.00
C ARG A 883 -5.79 -13.79 -19.44
N VAL A 884 -4.63 -13.19 -19.72
CA VAL A 884 -4.19 -12.89 -21.10
C VAL A 884 -4.14 -14.16 -21.96
N LYS A 885 -3.61 -15.26 -21.42
CA LYS A 885 -3.53 -16.55 -22.13
C LYS A 885 -4.90 -17.22 -22.30
N LEU A 886 -5.77 -17.16 -21.30
CA LEU A 886 -7.15 -17.63 -21.39
C LEU A 886 -7.94 -16.86 -22.46
N LEU A 887 -7.74 -15.55 -22.54
CA LEU A 887 -8.34 -14.70 -23.56
C LEU A 887 -7.82 -15.04 -24.96
N ASP A 888 -6.50 -15.22 -25.13
CA ASP A 888 -5.92 -15.65 -26.40
C ASP A 888 -6.41 -17.05 -26.82
N PHE A 889 -6.54 -17.98 -25.86
CA PHE A 889 -7.18 -19.28 -26.09
C PHE A 889 -8.62 -19.10 -26.59
N THR A 890 -9.43 -18.30 -25.89
CA THR A 890 -10.85 -18.04 -26.24
C THR A 890 -10.98 -17.45 -27.66
N LYS A 891 -10.12 -16.49 -28.01
CA LYS A 891 -10.03 -15.91 -29.36
C LYS A 891 -9.72 -16.97 -30.42
N LYS A 892 -8.70 -17.80 -30.17
CA LYS A 892 -8.22 -18.83 -31.12
C LYS A 892 -9.20 -20.00 -31.27
N ILE A 893 -9.81 -20.48 -30.18
CA ILE A 893 -10.81 -21.54 -30.25
C ILE A 893 -12.07 -21.06 -30.96
N ASN A 894 -12.54 -19.82 -30.68
CA ASN A 894 -13.65 -19.23 -31.42
C ASN A 894 -13.35 -19.14 -32.92
N ARG A 895 -12.14 -18.69 -33.29
CA ARG A 895 -11.73 -18.64 -34.69
C ARG A 895 -11.68 -20.02 -35.35
N THR A 896 -11.22 -21.04 -34.61
CA THR A 896 -11.21 -22.43 -35.09
C THR A 896 -12.61 -22.95 -35.35
N PHE A 897 -13.58 -22.68 -34.46
CA PHE A 897 -15.00 -23.01 -34.73
C PHE A 897 -15.54 -22.26 -35.96
N GLU A 898 -15.28 -20.97 -36.11
CA GLU A 898 -15.71 -20.20 -37.29
C GLU A 898 -15.17 -20.81 -38.60
N LEU A 899 -13.89 -21.18 -38.64
CA LEU A 899 -13.25 -21.83 -39.79
C LEU A 899 -13.81 -23.24 -40.05
N PHE A 900 -14.09 -23.99 -38.98
CA PHE A 900 -14.70 -25.32 -39.05
C PHE A 900 -16.11 -25.26 -39.65
N ILE A 901 -16.94 -24.30 -39.20
CA ILE A 901 -18.27 -24.03 -39.75
C ILE A 901 -18.18 -23.65 -41.24
N GLN A 902 -17.18 -22.85 -41.62
CA GLN A 902 -16.92 -22.48 -43.03
C GLN A 902 -16.37 -23.62 -43.89
N LYS A 903 -16.06 -24.80 -43.33
CA LYS A 903 -15.38 -25.91 -44.00
C LYS A 903 -14.03 -25.50 -44.64
N ASN A 904 -13.39 -24.46 -44.11
CA ASN A 904 -12.15 -23.91 -44.65
C ASN A 904 -10.94 -24.59 -43.97
N THR A 905 -10.67 -25.84 -44.35
CA THR A 905 -9.66 -26.70 -43.71
C THR A 905 -8.21 -26.31 -44.02
N SER A 906 -7.96 -25.51 -45.06
CA SER A 906 -6.59 -25.08 -45.45
C SER A 906 -5.99 -24.00 -44.55
N GLN A 907 -6.80 -23.33 -43.71
CA GLN A 907 -6.37 -22.32 -42.73
C GLN A 907 -6.53 -22.79 -41.28
N ASN A 908 -6.79 -24.09 -41.05
CA ASN A 908 -7.08 -24.63 -39.72
C ASN A 908 -5.83 -24.63 -38.83
N LYS A 909 -5.86 -23.83 -37.76
CA LYS A 909 -4.77 -23.64 -36.77
C LYS A 909 -5.04 -24.41 -35.48
N SER A 910 -5.64 -25.60 -35.58
CA SER A 910 -6.00 -26.43 -34.41
C SER A 910 -4.81 -26.73 -33.51
N GLN A 911 -3.61 -26.91 -34.08
CA GLN A 911 -2.39 -27.12 -33.31
C GLN A 911 -2.07 -25.91 -32.41
N GLU A 912 -2.23 -24.68 -32.90
CA GLU A 912 -2.00 -23.46 -32.10
C GLU A 912 -2.96 -23.36 -30.90
N VAL A 913 -4.17 -23.91 -31.02
CA VAL A 913 -5.15 -23.98 -29.91
C VAL A 913 -4.76 -25.05 -28.89
N ILE A 914 -4.30 -26.21 -29.35
CA ILE A 914 -3.82 -27.27 -28.46
C ILE A 914 -2.57 -26.81 -27.70
N ASP A 915 -1.64 -26.15 -28.39
CA ASP A 915 -0.40 -25.64 -27.79
C ASP A 915 -0.70 -24.62 -26.69
N ILE A 916 -1.60 -23.66 -26.94
CA ILE A 916 -1.97 -22.67 -25.91
C ILE A 916 -2.79 -23.28 -24.77
N ALA A 917 -3.66 -24.26 -25.05
CA ALA A 917 -4.39 -24.97 -24.00
C ALA A 917 -3.43 -25.71 -23.06
N ASN A 918 -2.42 -26.38 -23.62
CA ASN A 918 -1.36 -27.04 -22.85
C ASN A 918 -0.51 -26.04 -22.05
N GLU A 919 -0.18 -24.89 -22.65
CA GLU A 919 0.52 -23.80 -21.96
C GLU A 919 -0.30 -23.30 -20.75
N VAL A 920 -1.58 -23.01 -20.94
CA VAL A 920 -2.47 -22.56 -19.85
C VAL A 920 -2.59 -23.62 -18.75
N LEU A 921 -2.81 -24.88 -19.11
CA LEU A 921 -2.86 -25.98 -18.13
C LEU A 921 -1.55 -26.10 -17.34
N SER A 922 -0.40 -25.82 -17.96
CA SER A 922 0.89 -25.79 -17.26
C SER A 922 1.01 -24.62 -16.26
N ILE A 923 0.46 -23.45 -16.59
CA ILE A 923 0.40 -22.29 -15.69
C ILE A 923 -0.52 -22.57 -14.50
N ILE A 924 -1.70 -23.16 -14.74
CA ILE A 924 -2.66 -23.51 -13.68
C ILE A 924 -2.06 -24.52 -12.70
N LYS A 925 -1.28 -25.50 -13.18
CA LYS A 925 -0.60 -26.50 -12.33
C LYS A 925 0.36 -25.88 -11.32
N LEU A 926 0.99 -24.76 -11.67
CA LEU A 926 1.96 -24.05 -10.83
C LEU A 926 1.31 -22.87 -10.08
N LYS A 927 -0.02 -22.89 -9.91
CA LYS A 927 -0.74 -21.90 -9.12
C LYS A 927 -0.22 -21.92 -7.70
N LYS A 928 0.09 -20.73 -7.20
CA LYS A 928 0.36 -20.48 -5.79
C LYS A 928 -0.81 -19.74 -5.15
N ASP A 929 -0.98 -19.97 -3.86
CA ASP A 929 -2.03 -19.31 -3.08
C ASP A 929 -1.72 -17.83 -2.81
N PHE A 930 -2.76 -17.08 -2.43
CA PHE A 930 -2.64 -15.67 -2.07
C PHE A 930 -1.66 -15.46 -0.89
N PRO A 931 -0.83 -14.39 -0.91
CA PRO A 931 0.16 -14.11 0.12
C PRO A 931 -0.48 -13.57 1.41
N TYR A 932 -1.13 -14.42 2.21
CA TYR A 932 -1.66 -14.02 3.52
C TYR A 932 -0.56 -13.69 4.53
N ASP A 933 -0.71 -12.67 5.38
CA ASP A 933 0.32 -12.31 6.36
C ASP A 933 0.38 -13.27 7.56
N SER A 934 -0.77 -13.79 8.00
CA SER A 934 -0.87 -14.68 9.16
C SER A 934 -1.06 -16.15 8.76
N ILE A 935 -0.44 -17.05 9.53
CA ILE A 935 -0.64 -18.50 9.46
C ILE A 935 -1.54 -18.98 10.62
N ASN A 936 -1.98 -18.06 11.48
CA ASN A 936 -2.88 -18.40 12.57
C ASN A 936 -4.20 -18.95 12.01
N TYR A 937 -4.66 -20.06 12.59
CA TYR A 937 -5.86 -20.74 12.12
C TYR A 937 -7.14 -19.99 12.48
N ASP A 938 -7.12 -19.20 13.56
CA ASP A 938 -8.26 -18.40 14.05
C ASP A 938 -8.39 -17.05 13.32
N ASP A 939 -7.35 -16.61 12.60
CA ASP A 939 -7.40 -15.33 11.90
C ASP A 939 -8.28 -15.42 10.65
N LYS A 940 -9.27 -14.51 10.56
CA LYS A 940 -10.06 -14.34 9.34
C LYS A 940 -9.13 -13.95 8.20
N LYS A 941 -9.09 -14.78 7.15
CA LYS A 941 -8.33 -14.50 5.95
C LYS A 941 -8.93 -13.28 5.24
N PRO A 942 -8.17 -12.19 5.05
CA PRO A 942 -8.66 -11.07 4.26
C PRO A 942 -8.94 -11.54 2.84
N PHE A 943 -10.07 -11.14 2.26
CA PHE A 943 -10.45 -11.48 0.88
C PHE A 943 -10.81 -12.96 0.63
N GLU A 944 -11.21 -13.73 1.65
CA GLU A 944 -11.50 -15.17 1.49
C GLU A 944 -12.56 -15.46 0.42
N ASP A 945 -13.67 -14.70 0.42
CA ASP A 945 -14.74 -14.83 -0.57
C ASP A 945 -14.27 -14.42 -1.97
N GLU A 946 -13.53 -13.32 -2.09
CA GLU A 946 -12.97 -12.83 -3.36
C GLU A 946 -12.01 -13.84 -3.98
N ILE A 947 -11.10 -14.42 -3.17
CA ILE A 947 -10.16 -15.45 -3.64
C ILE A 947 -10.88 -16.74 -4.04
N LYS A 948 -11.99 -17.07 -3.37
CA LYS A 948 -12.87 -18.18 -3.75
C LYS A 948 -13.48 -17.93 -5.12
N PHE A 949 -14.10 -16.78 -5.37
CA PHE A 949 -14.69 -16.46 -6.68
C PHE A 949 -13.67 -16.47 -7.83
N ILE A 950 -12.44 -16.00 -7.56
CA ILE A 950 -11.33 -16.09 -8.53
C ILE A 950 -10.97 -17.55 -8.82
N THR A 951 -10.95 -18.40 -7.78
CA THR A 951 -10.61 -19.81 -7.92
C THR A 951 -11.71 -20.59 -8.65
N ASP A 952 -12.99 -20.29 -8.39
CA ASP A 952 -14.14 -20.89 -9.07
C ASP A 952 -14.10 -20.60 -10.57
N TYR A 953 -13.80 -19.35 -10.96
CA TYR A 953 -13.61 -18.99 -12.37
C TYR A 953 -12.47 -19.77 -13.03
N ILE A 954 -11.29 -19.85 -12.39
CA ILE A 954 -10.15 -20.62 -12.94
C ILE A 954 -10.51 -22.11 -13.07
N GLY A 955 -11.19 -22.68 -12.07
CA GLY A 955 -11.64 -24.07 -12.09
C GLY A 955 -12.61 -24.36 -13.23
N SER A 956 -13.61 -23.49 -13.43
CA SER A 956 -14.55 -23.61 -14.56
C SER A 956 -13.84 -23.54 -15.92
N PHE A 957 -12.86 -22.64 -16.08
CA PHE A 957 -12.08 -22.55 -17.32
C PHE A 957 -11.17 -23.77 -17.54
N GLN A 958 -10.59 -24.33 -16.47
CA GLN A 958 -9.82 -25.56 -16.54
C GLN A 958 -10.67 -26.73 -17.06
N ASN A 959 -11.93 -26.83 -16.62
CA ASN A 959 -12.86 -27.82 -17.13
C ASN A 959 -13.14 -27.62 -18.63
N VAL A 960 -13.32 -26.37 -19.08
CA VAL A 960 -13.47 -26.04 -20.50
C VAL A 960 -12.26 -26.51 -21.31
N LEU A 961 -11.04 -26.22 -20.86
CA LEU A 961 -9.80 -26.63 -21.56
C LEU A 961 -9.73 -28.14 -21.77
N ASN A 962 -10.16 -28.92 -20.78
CA ASN A 962 -10.12 -30.38 -20.83
C ASN A 962 -11.18 -30.99 -21.76
N GLN A 963 -12.29 -30.28 -22.03
CA GLN A 963 -13.48 -30.87 -22.65
C GLN A 963 -13.90 -30.23 -23.97
N ILE A 964 -13.48 -28.99 -24.27
CA ILE A 964 -14.00 -28.22 -25.41
C ILE A 964 -13.79 -28.92 -26.76
N PHE A 965 -12.76 -29.77 -26.87
CA PHE A 965 -12.49 -30.49 -28.12
C PHE A 965 -13.52 -31.57 -28.44
N SER A 966 -14.31 -32.02 -27.47
CA SER A 966 -15.43 -32.95 -27.69
C SER A 966 -16.48 -32.39 -28.66
N LEU A 967 -16.63 -31.06 -28.72
CA LEU A 967 -17.58 -30.34 -29.58
C LEU A 967 -17.26 -30.42 -31.09
N PHE A 968 -16.04 -30.83 -31.47
CA PHE A 968 -15.71 -31.08 -32.88
C PHE A 968 -16.10 -32.50 -33.34
N GLY A 969 -16.50 -33.37 -32.41
CA GLY A 969 -16.99 -34.72 -32.67
C GLY A 969 -18.51 -34.73 -32.90
N ASP A 970 -19.21 -35.56 -32.12
CA ASP A 970 -20.67 -35.57 -32.12
C ASP A 970 -21.22 -34.38 -31.32
N LYS A 971 -21.90 -33.48 -32.03
CA LYS A 971 -22.46 -32.21 -31.53
C LYS A 971 -23.45 -32.35 -30.38
N PHE A 972 -24.04 -33.55 -30.20
CA PHE A 972 -25.07 -33.84 -29.19
C PHE A 972 -24.65 -34.97 -28.24
N SER A 973 -23.34 -35.22 -28.13
CA SER A 973 -22.81 -36.17 -27.16
C SER A 973 -22.81 -35.61 -25.73
N GLN A 974 -22.86 -36.49 -24.73
CA GLN A 974 -22.72 -36.11 -23.31
C GLN A 974 -21.47 -35.27 -23.05
N GLY A 975 -20.35 -35.57 -23.72
CA GLY A 975 -19.12 -34.78 -23.60
C GLY A 975 -19.26 -33.36 -24.15
N SER A 976 -20.00 -33.18 -25.26
CA SER A 976 -20.30 -31.87 -25.83
C SER A 976 -21.21 -31.04 -24.94
N ASP A 977 -22.23 -31.65 -24.34
CA ASP A 977 -23.12 -30.97 -23.39
C ASP A 977 -22.35 -30.54 -22.14
N LEU A 978 -21.49 -31.41 -21.60
CA LEU A 978 -20.63 -31.08 -20.47
C LEU A 978 -19.66 -29.92 -20.77
N ALA A 979 -19.08 -29.89 -21.97
CA ALA A 979 -18.22 -28.80 -22.40
C ALA A 979 -18.96 -27.45 -22.48
N ILE A 980 -20.21 -27.45 -22.90
CA ILE A 980 -21.05 -26.24 -22.95
C ILE A 980 -21.45 -25.79 -21.55
N ASN A 981 -21.83 -26.72 -20.68
CA ASN A 981 -22.17 -26.41 -19.29
C ASN A 981 -20.99 -25.73 -18.58
N ASN A 982 -19.78 -26.29 -18.71
CA ASN A 982 -18.57 -25.67 -18.17
C ASN A 982 -18.29 -24.28 -18.75
N LEU A 983 -18.60 -24.03 -20.03
CA LEU A 983 -18.45 -22.70 -20.63
C LEU A 983 -19.52 -21.70 -20.14
N LYS A 984 -20.74 -22.17 -19.84
CA LYS A 984 -21.77 -21.35 -19.19
C LYS A 984 -21.36 -21.00 -17.75
N ASP A 985 -20.75 -21.93 -17.02
CA ASP A 985 -20.20 -21.69 -15.69
C ASP A 985 -19.08 -20.64 -15.71
N VAL A 986 -18.18 -20.70 -16.71
CA VAL A 986 -17.18 -19.63 -16.94
C VAL A 986 -17.83 -18.26 -17.06
N LYS A 987 -18.91 -18.14 -17.87
CA LYS A 987 -19.64 -16.88 -18.02
C LYS A 987 -20.30 -16.43 -16.72
N LYS A 988 -20.89 -17.36 -15.97
CA LYS A 988 -21.52 -17.10 -14.66
C LYS A 988 -20.51 -16.55 -13.64
N HIS A 989 -19.32 -17.12 -13.57
CA HIS A 989 -18.29 -16.72 -12.60
C HIS A 989 -17.49 -15.47 -13.01
N LEU A 990 -17.52 -15.08 -14.29
CA LEU A 990 -16.69 -13.99 -14.83
C LEU A 990 -16.85 -12.66 -14.07
N LEU A 991 -18.09 -12.19 -13.91
CA LEU A 991 -18.35 -10.88 -13.29
C LEU A 991 -17.92 -10.86 -11.82
N ASN A 992 -18.26 -11.92 -11.06
CA ASN A 992 -17.85 -12.05 -9.66
C ASN A 992 -16.32 -12.09 -9.53
N MET A 993 -15.64 -12.80 -10.42
CA MET A 993 -14.18 -12.84 -10.47
C MET A 993 -13.59 -11.45 -10.77
N GLN A 994 -14.10 -10.73 -11.78
CA GLN A 994 -13.61 -9.39 -12.15
C GLN A 994 -13.81 -8.39 -11.01
N ASN A 995 -14.98 -8.38 -10.37
CA ASN A 995 -15.26 -7.54 -9.20
C ASN A 995 -14.36 -7.90 -8.03
N SER A 996 -14.16 -9.19 -7.76
CA SER A 996 -13.28 -9.68 -6.69
C SER A 996 -11.83 -9.24 -6.89
N PHE A 997 -11.29 -9.31 -8.11
CA PHE A 997 -9.96 -8.79 -8.41
C PHE A 997 -9.84 -7.29 -8.15
N ASN A 998 -10.84 -6.51 -8.57
CA ASN A 998 -10.84 -5.06 -8.36
C ASN A 998 -10.86 -4.71 -6.86
N ILE A 999 -11.64 -5.44 -6.06
CA ILE A 999 -11.66 -5.28 -4.59
C ILE A 999 -10.27 -5.53 -4.00
N VAL A 1000 -9.62 -6.63 -4.41
CA VAL A 1000 -8.25 -6.97 -3.95
C VAL A 1000 -7.24 -5.90 -4.37
N GLN A 1001 -7.25 -5.44 -5.63
CA GLN A 1001 -6.32 -4.41 -6.11
C GLN A 1001 -6.49 -3.07 -5.39
N ASN A 1002 -7.73 -2.61 -5.21
CA ASN A 1002 -8.04 -1.35 -4.53
C ASN A 1002 -7.64 -1.36 -3.05
N SER A 1003 -7.67 -2.54 -2.43
CA SER A 1003 -7.32 -2.71 -1.02
C SER A 1003 -5.82 -2.97 -0.78
N THR A 1004 -5.03 -3.16 -1.84
CA THR A 1004 -3.62 -3.56 -1.74
C THR A 1004 -2.66 -2.64 -2.53
N SER A 1005 -2.33 -3.00 -3.76
CA SER A 1005 -1.45 -2.27 -4.68
C SER A 1005 -1.92 -2.49 -6.12
N PHE A 1006 -1.82 -1.48 -6.98
CA PHE A 1006 -2.18 -1.59 -8.39
C PHE A 1006 -0.91 -1.75 -9.25
N TYR A 1007 -0.65 -2.96 -9.76
CA TYR A 1007 0.54 -3.23 -10.60
C TYR A 1007 0.24 -3.53 -12.07
N PHE A 1008 -0.96 -4.02 -12.36
CA PHE A 1008 -1.40 -4.42 -13.69
C PHE A 1008 -2.79 -3.86 -13.95
N ASP A 1009 -2.99 -3.39 -15.17
CA ASP A 1009 -4.29 -2.93 -15.64
C ASP A 1009 -5.09 -4.11 -16.21
N PHE A 1010 -6.25 -4.38 -15.62
CA PHE A 1010 -7.15 -5.45 -16.02
C PHE A 1010 -8.39 -4.94 -16.77
N GLU A 1011 -8.59 -3.63 -16.94
CA GLU A 1011 -9.81 -3.08 -17.53
C GLU A 1011 -9.99 -3.55 -18.99
N GLU A 1012 -8.95 -3.42 -19.81
CA GLU A 1012 -8.99 -3.86 -21.22
C GLU A 1012 -9.24 -5.37 -21.33
N ILE A 1013 -8.58 -6.16 -20.47
CA ILE A 1013 -8.74 -7.63 -20.44
C ILE A 1013 -10.18 -8.00 -20.05
N ALA A 1014 -10.75 -7.34 -19.05
CA ALA A 1014 -12.08 -7.63 -18.55
C ALA A 1014 -13.16 -7.41 -19.63
N ILE A 1015 -13.06 -6.30 -20.37
CA ILE A 1015 -13.97 -5.99 -21.48
C ILE A 1015 -13.83 -7.03 -22.60
N GLU A 1016 -12.59 -7.41 -22.94
CA GLU A 1016 -12.37 -8.41 -23.99
C GLU A 1016 -12.82 -9.83 -23.57
N GLU A 1017 -12.60 -10.25 -22.32
CA GLU A 1017 -13.07 -11.53 -21.79
C GLU A 1017 -14.58 -11.68 -21.96
N GLU A 1018 -15.35 -10.67 -21.52
CA GLU A 1018 -16.81 -10.68 -21.63
C GLU A 1018 -17.25 -10.81 -23.09
N TYR A 1019 -16.66 -10.02 -23.98
CA TYR A 1019 -16.99 -10.06 -25.41
C TYR A 1019 -16.67 -11.43 -26.04
N TRP A 1020 -15.46 -11.97 -25.80
CA TRP A 1020 -15.00 -13.19 -26.47
C TRP A 1020 -15.63 -14.45 -25.91
N ILE A 1021 -15.92 -14.52 -24.61
CA ILE A 1021 -16.66 -15.63 -24.00
C ILE A 1021 -18.09 -15.68 -24.54
N ASN A 1022 -18.78 -14.53 -24.57
CA ASN A 1022 -20.12 -14.44 -25.15
C ASN A 1022 -20.14 -14.79 -26.65
N ARG A 1023 -19.13 -14.34 -27.39
CA ARG A 1023 -18.98 -14.69 -28.81
C ARG A 1023 -18.76 -16.19 -29.01
N LEU A 1024 -17.91 -16.81 -28.20
CA LEU A 1024 -17.65 -18.25 -28.27
C LEU A 1024 -18.92 -19.07 -28.01
N LEU A 1025 -19.70 -18.70 -26.99
CA LEU A 1025 -21.00 -19.33 -26.71
C LEU A 1025 -21.94 -19.24 -27.91
N LYS A 1026 -22.11 -18.06 -28.50
CA LYS A 1026 -22.94 -17.87 -29.72
C LYS A 1026 -22.43 -18.69 -30.90
N THR A 1027 -21.11 -18.74 -31.11
CA THR A 1027 -20.49 -19.51 -32.20
C THR A 1027 -20.72 -21.01 -32.01
N ILE A 1028 -20.60 -21.53 -30.79
CA ILE A 1028 -20.85 -22.95 -30.49
C ILE A 1028 -22.34 -23.28 -30.63
N ASP A 1029 -23.24 -22.41 -30.17
CA ASP A 1029 -24.69 -22.61 -30.33
C ASP A 1029 -25.08 -22.63 -31.83
N PHE A 1030 -24.54 -21.69 -32.62
CA PHE A 1030 -24.70 -21.71 -34.08
C PHE A 1030 -24.07 -22.96 -34.70
N HIS A 1031 -22.95 -23.45 -34.19
CA HIS A 1031 -22.35 -24.69 -34.65
C HIS A 1031 -23.28 -25.90 -34.45
N ARG A 1032 -23.98 -25.97 -33.31
CA ARG A 1032 -24.91 -27.06 -32.99
C ARG A 1032 -26.19 -27.00 -33.82
N HIS A 1033 -26.84 -25.85 -33.87
CA HIS A 1033 -28.22 -25.71 -34.38
C HIS A 1033 -28.36 -24.88 -35.66
N GLY A 1034 -27.32 -24.16 -36.07
CA GLY A 1034 -27.34 -23.29 -37.24
C GLY A 1034 -27.52 -24.06 -38.55
N ASN A 1035 -28.41 -23.57 -39.41
CA ASN A 1035 -28.73 -24.11 -40.73
C ASN A 1035 -28.40 -23.09 -41.84
N ASN A 1036 -28.17 -23.54 -43.08
CA ASN A 1036 -27.92 -22.70 -44.27
C ASN A 1036 -26.72 -21.73 -44.15
N ILE A 1037 -25.52 -22.28 -43.97
CA ILE A 1037 -24.26 -21.51 -43.81
C ILE A 1037 -23.91 -20.75 -45.11
N LYS A 1038 -23.78 -19.43 -45.03
CA LYS A 1038 -23.22 -18.59 -46.10
C LYS A 1038 -21.74 -18.37 -45.81
N LEU A 1039 -20.87 -18.75 -46.76
CA LEU A 1039 -19.42 -18.73 -46.55
C LEU A 1039 -18.84 -17.31 -46.44
N SER A 1040 -19.50 -16.32 -47.06
CA SER A 1040 -19.15 -14.90 -46.95
C SER A 1040 -19.81 -14.31 -45.69
N ASP A 1041 -18.98 -13.84 -44.76
CA ASP A 1041 -19.40 -13.11 -43.54
C ASP A 1041 -20.07 -13.94 -42.43
N ILE A 1042 -19.40 -15.01 -42.01
CA ILE A 1042 -19.89 -15.89 -40.92
C ILE A 1042 -20.13 -15.14 -39.60
N LYS A 1043 -19.41 -14.04 -39.36
CA LYS A 1043 -19.47 -13.30 -38.10
C LYS A 1043 -20.83 -12.63 -37.94
N ASN A 1044 -21.30 -11.92 -38.96
CA ASN A 1044 -22.61 -11.29 -38.95
C ASN A 1044 -23.72 -12.34 -39.04
N GLN A 1045 -23.50 -13.45 -39.76
CA GLN A 1045 -24.48 -14.53 -39.85
C GLN A 1045 -24.79 -15.17 -38.48
N ILE A 1046 -23.77 -15.41 -37.64
CA ILE A 1046 -23.96 -15.97 -36.29
C ILE A 1046 -24.82 -15.01 -35.44
N GLU A 1047 -24.54 -13.71 -35.49
CA GLU A 1047 -25.26 -12.70 -34.70
C GLU A 1047 -26.71 -12.56 -35.17
N GLU A 1048 -26.95 -12.47 -36.48
CA GLU A 1048 -28.31 -12.43 -37.06
C GLU A 1048 -29.11 -13.69 -36.73
N TRP A 1049 -28.47 -14.86 -36.78
CA TRP A 1049 -29.11 -16.13 -36.42
C TRP A 1049 -29.50 -16.16 -34.95
N PHE A 1050 -28.61 -15.74 -34.04
CA PHE A 1050 -28.89 -15.73 -32.61
C PHE A 1050 -30.05 -14.77 -32.28
N GLN A 1051 -30.04 -13.54 -32.83
CA GLN A 1051 -31.16 -12.60 -32.68
C GLN A 1051 -32.48 -13.16 -33.20
N THR A 1052 -32.44 -13.90 -34.31
CA THR A 1052 -33.62 -14.56 -34.88
C THR A 1052 -34.12 -15.68 -33.98
N LYS A 1053 -33.22 -16.53 -33.46
CA LYS A 1053 -33.54 -17.63 -32.53
C LYS A 1053 -34.20 -17.10 -31.27
N THR A 1054 -33.60 -16.13 -30.58
CA THR A 1054 -34.15 -15.55 -29.34
C THR A 1054 -35.51 -14.90 -29.58
N LYS A 1055 -35.69 -14.21 -30.71
CA LYS A 1055 -36.98 -13.61 -31.08
C LYS A 1055 -38.05 -14.67 -31.35
N GLN A 1056 -37.71 -15.76 -32.04
CA GLN A 1056 -38.64 -16.86 -32.31
C GLN A 1056 -39.03 -17.60 -31.03
N GLU A 1057 -38.09 -17.81 -30.13
CA GLU A 1057 -38.34 -18.43 -28.84
C GLU A 1057 -39.31 -17.61 -27.98
N LEU A 1058 -39.09 -16.30 -27.84
CA LEU A 1058 -40.03 -15.40 -27.17
C LEU A 1058 -41.40 -15.37 -27.87
N GLN A 1059 -41.45 -15.41 -29.20
CA GLN A 1059 -42.72 -15.50 -29.93
C GLN A 1059 -43.48 -16.80 -29.65
N ASN A 1060 -42.79 -17.92 -29.44
CA ASN A 1060 -43.43 -19.18 -29.08
C ASN A 1060 -43.98 -19.13 -27.65
N ILE A 1061 -43.22 -18.58 -26.70
CA ILE A 1061 -43.69 -18.30 -25.33
C ILE A 1061 -44.95 -17.41 -25.38
N TYR A 1062 -44.91 -16.33 -26.17
CA TYR A 1062 -46.03 -15.39 -26.28
C TYR A 1062 -47.27 -16.04 -26.91
N LYS A 1063 -47.11 -17.01 -27.82
CA LYS A 1063 -48.25 -17.77 -28.36
C LYS A 1063 -48.91 -18.64 -27.29
N ILE A 1064 -48.12 -19.33 -26.46
CA ILE A 1064 -48.65 -20.14 -25.35
C ILE A 1064 -49.42 -19.25 -24.39
N LEU A 1065 -48.85 -18.11 -23.99
CA LEU A 1065 -49.49 -17.13 -23.11
C LEU A 1065 -50.77 -16.54 -23.72
N ALA A 1066 -50.76 -16.17 -24.99
CA ALA A 1066 -51.93 -15.61 -25.65
C ALA A 1066 -53.09 -16.64 -25.77
N THR A 1067 -52.76 -17.93 -25.95
CA THR A 1067 -53.77 -19.00 -25.89
C THR A 1067 -54.31 -19.15 -24.47
N PHE A 1068 -53.44 -19.14 -23.46
CA PHE A 1068 -53.83 -19.21 -22.05
C PHE A 1068 -54.74 -18.05 -21.62
N GLU A 1069 -54.40 -16.81 -21.95
CA GLU A 1069 -55.23 -15.63 -21.69
C GLU A 1069 -56.64 -15.78 -22.28
N LYS A 1070 -56.73 -16.32 -23.52
CA LYS A 1070 -57.98 -16.47 -24.24
C LYS A 1070 -58.87 -17.61 -23.71
N GLU A 1071 -58.27 -18.72 -23.27
CA GLU A 1071 -59.00 -19.92 -22.85
C GLU A 1071 -59.39 -19.90 -21.37
N TYR A 1072 -58.59 -19.25 -20.51
CA TYR A 1072 -58.74 -19.29 -19.05
C TYR A 1072 -59.13 -17.95 -18.41
N ASP A 1073 -59.32 -16.88 -19.20
CA ASP A 1073 -59.79 -15.54 -18.76
C ASP A 1073 -58.89 -14.88 -17.71
N PHE A 1074 -57.57 -14.99 -17.89
CA PHE A 1074 -56.56 -14.27 -17.09
C PHE A 1074 -55.95 -13.13 -17.89
N GLU A 1075 -55.58 -12.04 -17.21
CA GLU A 1075 -54.75 -10.97 -17.77
C GLU A 1075 -53.28 -11.23 -17.37
N VAL A 1076 -52.40 -11.39 -18.36
CA VAL A 1076 -51.02 -11.83 -18.15
C VAL A 1076 -50.03 -10.74 -18.53
N ILE A 1077 -49.02 -10.55 -17.68
CA ILE A 1077 -47.84 -9.76 -17.96
C ILE A 1077 -46.75 -10.68 -18.49
N TYR A 1078 -46.31 -10.39 -19.71
CA TYR A 1078 -45.44 -11.25 -20.48
C TYR A 1078 -43.98 -11.17 -20.00
N PRO A 1079 -43.19 -12.24 -20.16
CA PRO A 1079 -41.75 -12.20 -19.94
C PRO A 1079 -41.08 -11.31 -20.98
N LYS A 1080 -40.15 -10.46 -20.56
CA LYS A 1080 -39.31 -9.62 -21.42
C LYS A 1080 -38.21 -10.41 -22.11
N THR A 1081 -37.66 -11.41 -21.42
CA THR A 1081 -36.53 -12.24 -21.85
C THR A 1081 -36.64 -13.64 -21.24
N VAL A 1082 -35.94 -14.62 -21.82
CA VAL A 1082 -35.63 -15.88 -21.15
C VAL A 1082 -34.36 -15.66 -20.32
N ILE A 1083 -34.44 -15.95 -19.03
CA ILE A 1083 -33.33 -15.83 -18.09
C ILE A 1083 -32.48 -17.10 -18.19
N GLU A 1084 -31.15 -16.93 -18.28
CA GLU A 1084 -30.20 -18.04 -18.26
C GLU A 1084 -29.28 -17.88 -17.04
N ASP A 1085 -29.43 -18.75 -16.05
CA ASP A 1085 -28.55 -18.85 -14.89
C ASP A 1085 -27.80 -20.20 -14.90
N GLY A 1086 -26.57 -20.17 -15.40
CA GLY A 1086 -25.76 -21.38 -15.61
C GLY A 1086 -26.49 -22.36 -16.54
N ASN A 1087 -26.87 -23.53 -16.02
CA ASN A 1087 -27.59 -24.55 -16.79
C ASN A 1087 -29.11 -24.38 -16.74
N PHE A 1088 -29.62 -23.49 -15.89
CA PHE A 1088 -31.06 -23.28 -15.75
C PHE A 1088 -31.53 -22.20 -16.70
N ARG A 1089 -32.60 -22.49 -17.44
CA ARG A 1089 -33.32 -21.50 -18.24
C ARG A 1089 -34.68 -21.28 -17.61
N GLU A 1090 -35.05 -20.03 -17.39
CA GLU A 1090 -36.34 -19.72 -16.76
C GLU A 1090 -37.01 -18.50 -17.37
N ILE A 1091 -38.32 -18.41 -17.18
CA ILE A 1091 -39.12 -17.26 -17.59
C ILE A 1091 -39.93 -16.75 -16.41
N VAL A 1092 -40.29 -15.47 -16.45
CA VAL A 1092 -41.13 -14.82 -15.43
C VAL A 1092 -42.44 -14.41 -16.07
N ILE A 1093 -43.55 -14.88 -15.50
CA ILE A 1093 -44.90 -14.60 -15.96
C ILE A 1093 -45.64 -13.92 -14.83
N GLY A 1094 -46.21 -12.74 -15.10
CA GLY A 1094 -47.10 -12.07 -14.16
C GLY A 1094 -48.54 -12.44 -14.47
N ILE A 1095 -49.35 -12.79 -13.47
CA ILE A 1095 -50.80 -13.01 -13.65
C ILE A 1095 -51.52 -12.00 -12.76
N LYS A 1096 -52.38 -11.16 -13.36
CA LYS A 1096 -53.12 -10.16 -12.59
C LYS A 1096 -54.31 -10.78 -11.88
N ASN A 1097 -54.49 -10.44 -10.60
CA ASN A 1097 -55.61 -10.84 -9.75
C ASN A 1097 -55.82 -12.37 -9.65
N MET A 1098 -54.75 -13.17 -9.70
CA MET A 1098 -54.80 -14.61 -9.48
C MET A 1098 -55.19 -14.90 -8.03
N LYS A 1099 -56.15 -15.81 -7.81
CA LYS A 1099 -56.52 -16.31 -6.48
C LYS A 1099 -55.85 -17.66 -6.23
N GLU A 1100 -55.73 -18.09 -4.98
CA GLU A 1100 -55.04 -19.35 -4.65
C GLU A 1100 -55.71 -20.59 -5.26
N HIS A 1101 -57.04 -20.62 -5.33
CA HIS A 1101 -57.79 -21.70 -5.97
C HIS A 1101 -57.70 -21.69 -7.51
N ASP A 1102 -57.05 -20.70 -8.10
CA ASP A 1102 -56.76 -20.68 -9.53
C ASP A 1102 -55.45 -21.41 -9.88
N PHE A 1103 -54.66 -21.84 -8.89
CA PHE A 1103 -53.37 -22.51 -9.11
C PHE A 1103 -53.49 -23.72 -10.05
N GLU A 1104 -54.44 -24.63 -9.81
CA GLU A 1104 -54.67 -25.78 -10.69
C GLU A 1104 -55.00 -25.37 -12.12
N LYS A 1105 -55.84 -24.33 -12.30
CA LYS A 1105 -56.20 -23.81 -13.62
C LYS A 1105 -54.99 -23.20 -14.34
N VAL A 1106 -54.15 -22.47 -13.61
CA VAL A 1106 -52.92 -21.88 -14.13
C VAL A 1106 -51.95 -22.97 -14.57
N ILE A 1107 -51.75 -24.01 -13.75
CA ILE A 1107 -50.88 -25.14 -14.10
C ILE A 1107 -51.38 -25.86 -15.36
N ILE A 1108 -52.67 -26.19 -15.43
CA ILE A 1108 -53.27 -26.87 -16.59
C ILE A 1108 -53.20 -25.98 -17.83
N GLY A 1109 -53.54 -24.70 -17.71
CA GLY A 1109 -53.56 -23.77 -18.83
C GLY A 1109 -52.17 -23.43 -19.38
N LEU A 1110 -51.14 -23.55 -18.55
CA LEU A 1110 -49.75 -23.34 -18.92
C LEU A 1110 -49.00 -24.64 -19.23
N VAL A 1111 -49.69 -25.79 -19.26
CA VAL A 1111 -49.06 -27.10 -19.42
C VAL A 1111 -48.16 -27.16 -20.66
N GLU A 1112 -48.57 -26.53 -21.76
CA GLU A 1112 -47.90 -26.47 -23.06
C GLU A 1112 -46.47 -25.93 -23.03
N PHE A 1113 -46.04 -25.29 -21.94
CA PHE A 1113 -44.64 -24.89 -21.77
C PHE A 1113 -43.65 -26.06 -21.73
N TYR A 1114 -44.10 -27.28 -21.45
CA TYR A 1114 -43.26 -28.48 -21.59
C TYR A 1114 -42.69 -28.67 -23.02
N LYS A 1115 -43.30 -28.03 -24.02
CA LYS A 1115 -42.86 -28.06 -25.43
C LYS A 1115 -41.74 -27.06 -25.74
N ILE A 1116 -41.46 -26.11 -24.85
CA ILE A 1116 -40.34 -25.18 -25.02
C ILE A 1116 -39.07 -25.91 -24.64
N GLU A 1117 -38.24 -26.22 -25.63
CA GLU A 1117 -36.99 -26.94 -25.44
C GLU A 1117 -36.05 -26.20 -24.47
N GLU A 1118 -35.39 -26.98 -23.59
CA GLU A 1118 -34.38 -26.52 -22.62
C GLU A 1118 -34.88 -25.59 -21.50
N LEU A 1119 -36.17 -25.26 -21.43
CA LEU A 1119 -36.71 -24.50 -20.30
C LEU A 1119 -36.67 -25.36 -19.03
N SER A 1120 -36.15 -24.80 -17.93
CA SER A 1120 -35.98 -25.50 -16.64
C SER A 1120 -37.07 -25.14 -15.66
N TYR A 1121 -37.37 -23.83 -15.52
CA TYR A 1121 -38.36 -23.33 -14.58
C TYR A 1121 -39.26 -22.24 -15.17
N ILE A 1122 -40.44 -22.11 -14.58
CA ILE A 1122 -41.37 -21.01 -14.81
C ILE A 1122 -41.64 -20.35 -13.47
N ASN A 1123 -41.38 -19.05 -13.39
CA ASN A 1123 -41.71 -18.24 -12.23
C ASN A 1123 -43.03 -17.53 -12.48
N ILE A 1124 -44.07 -17.90 -11.74
CA ILE A 1124 -45.40 -17.29 -11.81
C ILE A 1124 -45.54 -16.31 -10.65
N ILE A 1125 -45.85 -15.06 -10.96
CA ILE A 1125 -45.99 -13.97 -9.99
C ILE A 1125 -47.44 -13.47 -10.03
N ASN A 1126 -48.13 -13.48 -8.89
CA ASN A 1126 -49.44 -12.85 -8.79
C ASN A 1126 -49.31 -11.34 -8.58
N ILE A 1127 -50.10 -10.57 -9.32
CA ILE A 1127 -50.02 -9.10 -9.36
C ILE A 1127 -51.38 -8.50 -9.04
N VAL A 1128 -51.43 -7.66 -8.00
CA VAL A 1128 -52.62 -6.91 -7.60
C VAL A 1128 -52.24 -5.43 -7.52
N ASP A 1129 -52.98 -4.56 -8.22
CA ASP A 1129 -52.71 -3.12 -8.27
C ASP A 1129 -51.25 -2.75 -8.62
N ASN A 1130 -50.66 -3.42 -9.63
CA ASN A 1130 -49.24 -3.30 -10.03
C ASN A 1130 -48.21 -3.70 -8.96
N HIS A 1131 -48.63 -4.42 -7.92
CA HIS A 1131 -47.74 -4.96 -6.92
C HIS A 1131 -47.69 -6.49 -6.92
N ALA A 1132 -46.48 -7.05 -6.80
CA ALA A 1132 -46.27 -8.49 -6.64
C ALA A 1132 -46.69 -8.93 -5.23
N THR A 1133 -47.57 -9.93 -5.15
CA THR A 1133 -48.13 -10.43 -3.87
C THR A 1133 -47.46 -11.74 -3.43
N PHE A 1134 -47.61 -12.80 -4.23
CA PHE A 1134 -46.95 -14.09 -4.03
C PHE A 1134 -46.38 -14.60 -5.35
N ALA A 1135 -45.39 -15.49 -5.28
CA ALA A 1135 -44.79 -16.10 -6.46
C ALA A 1135 -44.45 -17.58 -6.23
N PHE A 1136 -44.50 -18.36 -7.31
CA PHE A 1136 -44.13 -19.76 -7.33
C PHE A 1136 -43.12 -20.01 -8.44
N ARG A 1137 -42.14 -20.87 -8.17
CA ARG A 1137 -41.27 -21.46 -9.18
C ARG A 1137 -41.74 -22.88 -9.47
N ILE A 1138 -41.98 -23.16 -10.74
CA ILE A 1138 -42.48 -24.46 -11.21
C ILE A 1138 -41.46 -25.05 -12.17
N PRO A 1139 -40.92 -26.24 -11.88
CA PRO A 1139 -40.02 -26.92 -12.81
C PRO A 1139 -40.77 -27.50 -14.00
N ILE A 1140 -40.12 -27.55 -15.16
CA ILE A 1140 -40.74 -28.09 -16.39
C ILE A 1140 -41.07 -29.58 -16.28
N SER A 1141 -40.32 -30.35 -15.48
CA SER A 1141 -40.65 -31.74 -15.16
C SER A 1141 -42.05 -31.88 -14.54
N TYR A 1142 -42.49 -30.90 -13.76
CA TYR A 1142 -43.84 -30.89 -13.20
C TYR A 1142 -44.90 -30.79 -14.28
N PHE A 1143 -44.71 -29.89 -15.26
CA PHE A 1143 -45.64 -29.77 -16.39
C PHE A 1143 -45.66 -31.02 -17.27
N MET A 1144 -44.54 -31.74 -17.40
CA MET A 1144 -44.50 -33.04 -18.08
C MET A 1144 -45.35 -34.08 -17.35
N ASN A 1145 -45.24 -34.16 -16.02
CA ASN A 1145 -46.04 -35.08 -15.22
C ASN A 1145 -47.53 -34.75 -15.27
N ILE A 1146 -47.89 -33.47 -15.22
CA ILE A 1146 -49.28 -33.01 -15.38
C ILE A 1146 -49.78 -33.33 -16.78
N LYS A 1147 -48.96 -33.15 -17.81
CA LYS A 1147 -49.32 -33.53 -19.18
C LYS A 1147 -49.57 -35.02 -19.32
N HIS A 1148 -48.69 -35.84 -18.73
CA HIS A 1148 -48.85 -37.29 -18.70
C HIS A 1148 -50.16 -37.66 -18.02
N PHE A 1149 -50.42 -37.12 -16.82
CA PHE A 1149 -51.67 -37.33 -16.08
C PHE A 1149 -52.91 -36.95 -16.90
N LEU A 1150 -52.90 -35.80 -17.57
CA LEU A 1150 -54.00 -35.37 -18.45
C LEU A 1150 -54.23 -36.30 -19.66
N GLU A 1151 -53.24 -37.11 -20.05
CA GLU A 1151 -53.31 -38.02 -21.19
C GLU A 1151 -53.57 -39.48 -20.78
N THR A 1152 -53.14 -39.90 -19.59
CA THR A 1152 -53.15 -41.31 -19.16
C THR A 1152 -53.97 -41.60 -17.90
N ASP A 1153 -54.45 -40.57 -17.19
CA ASP A 1153 -55.05 -40.68 -15.84
C ASP A 1153 -54.11 -41.30 -14.77
N GLU A 1154 -52.82 -41.46 -15.08
CA GLU A 1154 -51.79 -41.96 -14.15
C GLU A 1154 -50.84 -40.81 -13.76
N TYR A 1155 -50.64 -40.58 -12.46
CA TYR A 1155 -49.70 -39.58 -11.93
C TYR A 1155 -48.47 -40.28 -11.36
N GLU A 1156 -47.29 -40.01 -11.94
CA GLU A 1156 -46.02 -40.45 -11.37
C GLU A 1156 -45.55 -39.44 -10.32
N GLU A 1157 -45.59 -39.83 -9.05
CA GLU A 1157 -44.97 -39.07 -7.96
C GLU A 1157 -43.46 -39.02 -8.17
N SER A 1158 -42.89 -37.81 -8.22
CA SER A 1158 -41.46 -37.58 -8.26
C SER A 1158 -40.99 -37.01 -6.92
N GLU A 1159 -39.93 -37.58 -6.33
CA GLU A 1159 -39.28 -37.01 -5.13
C GLU A 1159 -38.65 -35.62 -5.39
N TRP A 1160 -38.48 -35.24 -6.66
CA TRP A 1160 -37.87 -33.98 -7.08
C TRP A 1160 -38.74 -33.27 -8.12
N GLY A 1161 -38.96 -31.96 -7.96
CA GLY A 1161 -39.58 -31.14 -8.99
C GLY A 1161 -41.07 -30.82 -8.80
N ASN A 1162 -41.51 -30.59 -7.56
CA ASN A 1162 -42.80 -29.96 -7.29
C ASN A 1162 -42.70 -28.41 -7.33
N PRO A 1163 -43.80 -27.68 -7.57
CA PRO A 1163 -43.84 -26.23 -7.42
C PRO A 1163 -43.45 -25.79 -6.01
N TYR A 1164 -42.67 -24.72 -5.88
CA TYR A 1164 -42.30 -24.16 -4.58
C TYR A 1164 -42.39 -22.63 -4.58
N PRO A 1165 -42.76 -22.01 -3.44
CA PRO A 1165 -42.89 -20.56 -3.34
C PRO A 1165 -41.51 -19.89 -3.44
N ILE A 1166 -41.49 -18.71 -4.06
CA ILE A 1166 -40.31 -17.84 -4.12
C ILE A 1166 -40.68 -16.42 -3.67
N ILE A 1167 -39.72 -15.70 -3.10
CA ILE A 1167 -39.90 -14.30 -2.73
C ILE A 1167 -39.71 -13.45 -4.00
N PRO A 1168 -40.69 -12.62 -4.40
CA PRO A 1168 -40.52 -11.71 -5.54
C PRO A 1168 -39.39 -10.72 -5.26
N THR A 1169 -38.33 -10.74 -6.08
CA THR A 1169 -37.22 -9.78 -6.00
C THR A 1169 -37.33 -8.75 -7.12
N ASN A 1170 -36.71 -7.58 -6.94
CA ASN A 1170 -36.64 -6.57 -8.00
C ASN A 1170 -35.98 -7.11 -9.28
N GLU A 1171 -35.03 -8.03 -9.14
CA GLU A 1171 -34.37 -8.70 -10.27
C GLU A 1171 -35.36 -9.58 -11.06
N LEU A 1172 -36.14 -10.44 -10.38
CA LEU A 1172 -37.20 -11.23 -11.01
C LEU A 1172 -38.26 -10.35 -11.69
N LEU A 1173 -38.71 -9.28 -11.03
CA LEU A 1173 -39.73 -8.38 -11.55
C LEU A 1173 -39.25 -7.56 -12.76
N SER A 1174 -37.95 -7.24 -12.84
CA SER A 1174 -37.37 -6.52 -13.99
C SER A 1174 -37.44 -7.27 -15.33
N ASN A 1175 -37.74 -8.57 -15.27
CA ASN A 1175 -37.93 -9.46 -16.42
C ASN A 1175 -39.37 -9.49 -16.93
N LEU A 1176 -40.29 -8.70 -16.37
CA LEU A 1176 -41.65 -8.52 -16.91
C LEU A 1176 -41.70 -7.34 -17.90
N THR A 1177 -42.66 -7.37 -18.83
CA THR A 1177 -42.85 -6.28 -19.81
C THR A 1177 -43.50 -5.03 -19.22
N GLU A 1178 -44.18 -5.16 -18.08
CA GLU A 1178 -44.77 -4.05 -17.31
C GLU A 1178 -43.98 -3.81 -16.02
N GLU A 1179 -43.96 -2.57 -15.54
CA GLU A 1179 -43.31 -2.21 -14.28
C GLU A 1179 -44.16 -2.68 -13.10
N VAL A 1180 -43.61 -3.61 -12.31
CA VAL A 1180 -44.27 -4.21 -11.15
C VAL A 1180 -43.44 -3.92 -9.91
N LEU A 1181 -44.08 -3.40 -8.87
CA LEU A 1181 -43.44 -3.03 -7.61
C LEU A 1181 -43.60 -4.15 -6.57
N ILE A 1182 -42.68 -4.26 -5.62
CA ILE A 1182 -42.88 -5.14 -4.46
C ILE A 1182 -43.98 -4.52 -3.58
N HIS A 1183 -44.93 -5.34 -3.10
CA HIS A 1183 -46.03 -4.84 -2.27
C HIS A 1183 -45.55 -4.51 -0.84
N ASN A 1184 -45.52 -3.24 -0.48
CA ASN A 1184 -45.33 -2.78 0.92
C ASN A 1184 -46.67 -2.30 1.51
N ASN A 1185 -47.67 -3.18 1.58
CA ASN A 1185 -49.04 -2.80 1.95
C ASN A 1185 -49.46 -3.35 3.32
N ILE A 1186 -49.93 -2.45 4.19
CA ILE A 1186 -50.22 -2.63 5.63
C ILE A 1186 -51.36 -3.64 5.91
N GLN A 1187 -52.20 -3.99 4.92
CA GLN A 1187 -53.25 -5.02 5.09
C GLN A 1187 -52.71 -6.46 5.11
N ASN A 1188 -51.61 -6.75 4.41
CA ASN A 1188 -50.93 -8.04 4.49
C ASN A 1188 -50.07 -8.17 5.74
N GLU A 1189 -49.67 -7.05 6.38
CA GLU A 1189 -48.97 -7.10 7.67
C GLU A 1189 -49.84 -7.72 8.75
N ASN A 1190 -51.13 -7.40 8.84
CA ASN A 1190 -52.02 -7.97 9.86
C ASN A 1190 -52.17 -9.50 9.72
N VAL A 1191 -52.34 -10.01 8.50
CA VAL A 1191 -52.43 -11.45 8.23
C VAL A 1191 -51.08 -12.13 8.44
N SER A 1192 -49.98 -11.51 7.99
CA SER A 1192 -48.62 -12.00 8.24
C SER A 1192 -48.30 -12.06 9.73
N ILE A 1193 -48.67 -11.04 10.51
CA ILE A 1193 -48.51 -11.01 11.96
C ILE A 1193 -49.37 -12.10 12.62
N LEU A 1194 -50.60 -12.35 12.15
CA LEU A 1194 -51.45 -13.44 12.65
C LEU A 1194 -50.86 -14.82 12.34
N ILE A 1195 -50.34 -15.04 11.13
CA ILE A 1195 -49.64 -16.28 10.74
C ILE A 1195 -48.42 -16.48 11.65
N GLN A 1196 -47.56 -15.48 11.79
CA GLN A 1196 -46.40 -15.54 12.68
C GLN A 1196 -46.80 -15.77 14.14
N THR A 1197 -47.94 -15.21 14.57
CA THR A 1197 -48.48 -15.42 15.92
C THR A 1197 -48.93 -16.86 16.12
N LEU A 1198 -49.54 -17.49 15.12
CA LEU A 1198 -49.92 -18.90 15.17
C LEU A 1198 -48.71 -19.85 15.16
N PHE A 1199 -47.62 -19.50 14.45
CA PHE A 1199 -46.34 -20.20 14.57
C PHE A 1199 -45.77 -20.07 15.99
N ASP A 1200 -45.74 -18.86 16.56
CA ASP A 1200 -45.30 -18.62 17.95
C ASP A 1200 -46.14 -19.41 18.97
N ILE A 1201 -47.45 -19.53 18.73
CA ILE A 1201 -48.37 -20.32 19.57
C ILE A 1201 -48.08 -21.81 19.44
N TRP A 1202 -47.85 -22.31 18.23
CA TRP A 1202 -47.50 -23.72 18.02
C TRP A 1202 -46.20 -24.07 18.74
N GLU A 1203 -45.14 -23.27 18.59
CA GLU A 1203 -43.88 -23.49 19.32
C GLU A 1203 -44.12 -23.55 20.83
N LEU A 1204 -44.91 -22.61 21.38
CA LEU A 1204 -45.26 -22.58 22.80
C LEU A 1204 -46.01 -23.86 23.26
N ILE A 1205 -46.88 -24.42 22.41
CA ILE A 1205 -47.60 -25.67 22.72
C ILE A 1205 -46.65 -26.84 22.74
N GLU A 1206 -45.75 -26.95 21.77
CA GLU A 1206 -44.73 -28.01 21.75
C GLU A 1206 -43.87 -27.97 23.03
N TYR A 1207 -43.47 -26.77 23.51
CA TYR A 1207 -42.81 -26.65 24.82
C TYR A 1207 -43.70 -27.10 25.99
N ARG A 1208 -44.99 -26.73 26.00
CA ARG A 1208 -45.92 -27.12 27.07
C ARG A 1208 -46.16 -28.63 27.12
N GLU A 1209 -46.19 -29.28 25.97
CA GLU A 1209 -46.44 -30.72 25.85
C GLU A 1209 -45.21 -31.57 26.15
N LYS A 1210 -44.02 -31.14 25.69
CA LYS A 1210 -42.81 -31.98 25.73
C LYS A 1210 -41.91 -31.73 26.94
N LEU A 1211 -41.97 -30.55 27.59
CA LEU A 1211 -41.16 -30.27 28.78
C LEU A 1211 -41.73 -30.94 30.03
N ASN A 1212 -40.84 -31.56 30.82
CA ASN A 1212 -41.21 -32.29 32.02
C ASN A 1212 -41.46 -31.36 33.22
N VAL A 1213 -42.72 -31.13 33.56
CA VAL A 1213 -43.14 -30.26 34.68
C VAL A 1213 -42.70 -30.78 36.06
N ASN A 1214 -42.32 -32.06 36.17
CA ASN A 1214 -41.79 -32.62 37.42
C ASN A 1214 -40.30 -32.30 37.63
N SER A 1215 -39.58 -31.91 36.58
CA SER A 1215 -38.21 -31.38 36.69
C SER A 1215 -38.28 -29.90 37.01
N ARG A 1216 -37.68 -29.48 38.14
CA ARG A 1216 -37.66 -28.06 38.53
C ARG A 1216 -37.00 -27.18 37.46
N ILE A 1217 -35.96 -27.69 36.80
CA ILE A 1217 -35.21 -26.98 35.75
C ILE A 1217 -36.09 -26.75 34.51
N GLU A 1218 -36.74 -27.81 34.00
CA GLU A 1218 -37.63 -27.70 32.84
C GLU A 1218 -38.89 -26.91 33.17
N GLN A 1219 -39.41 -27.00 34.41
CA GLN A 1219 -40.55 -26.20 34.85
C GLN A 1219 -40.23 -24.71 34.90
N ASP A 1220 -39.06 -24.32 35.43
CA ASP A 1220 -38.64 -22.93 35.46
C ASP A 1220 -38.34 -22.41 34.06
N TRP A 1221 -37.72 -23.23 33.19
CA TRP A 1221 -37.55 -22.90 31.77
C TRP A 1221 -38.89 -22.72 31.04
N LEU A 1222 -39.87 -23.59 31.28
CA LEU A 1222 -41.20 -23.47 30.70
C LEU A 1222 -41.88 -22.16 31.13
N LYS A 1223 -41.74 -21.74 32.40
CA LYS A 1223 -42.27 -20.43 32.85
C LYS A 1223 -41.60 -19.26 32.13
N GLU A 1224 -40.29 -19.32 31.94
CA GLU A 1224 -39.54 -18.30 31.18
C GLU A 1224 -40.03 -18.23 29.72
N LEU A 1225 -40.18 -19.38 29.07
CA LEU A 1225 -40.72 -19.48 27.71
C LEU A 1225 -42.15 -18.97 27.63
N GLU A 1226 -43.02 -19.35 28.59
CA GLU A 1226 -44.40 -18.86 28.65
C GLU A 1226 -44.46 -17.34 28.76
N ASN A 1227 -43.61 -16.72 29.58
CA ASN A 1227 -43.50 -15.28 29.67
C ASN A 1227 -42.96 -14.65 28.37
N LYS A 1228 -41.90 -15.24 27.79
CA LYS A 1228 -41.27 -14.77 26.55
C LYS A 1228 -42.26 -14.80 25.38
N TYR A 1229 -42.90 -15.93 25.13
CA TYR A 1229 -43.87 -16.08 24.06
C TYR A 1229 -45.14 -15.27 24.32
N SER A 1230 -45.64 -15.21 25.56
CA SER A 1230 -46.79 -14.34 25.88
C SER A 1230 -46.50 -12.88 25.60
N TYR A 1231 -45.30 -12.39 25.95
CA TYR A 1231 -44.88 -11.02 25.64
C TYR A 1231 -44.70 -10.81 24.13
N LYS A 1232 -44.02 -11.73 23.44
CA LYS A 1232 -43.81 -11.70 21.97
C LYS A 1232 -45.15 -11.64 21.23
N ILE A 1233 -46.09 -12.51 21.59
CA ILE A 1233 -47.42 -12.63 21.00
C ILE A 1233 -48.26 -11.39 21.32
N LYS A 1234 -48.32 -10.93 22.58
CA LYS A 1234 -49.09 -9.72 22.95
C LYS A 1234 -48.58 -8.46 22.27
N ASN A 1235 -47.26 -8.32 22.11
CA ASN A 1235 -46.68 -7.20 21.37
C ASN A 1235 -47.06 -7.26 19.89
N LYS A 1236 -46.94 -8.42 19.24
CA LYS A 1236 -47.38 -8.62 17.85
C LYS A 1236 -48.87 -8.30 17.68
N MET A 1237 -49.71 -8.80 18.58
CA MET A 1237 -51.14 -8.56 18.57
C MET A 1237 -51.54 -7.12 18.92
N SER A 1238 -50.71 -6.37 19.66
CA SER A 1238 -50.97 -4.93 19.91
C SER A 1238 -50.91 -4.07 18.64
N ILE A 1239 -50.23 -4.56 17.60
CA ILE A 1239 -50.14 -3.92 16.28
C ILE A 1239 -51.38 -4.26 15.44
N VAL A 1240 -52.01 -5.42 15.68
CA VAL A 1240 -53.13 -5.96 14.90
C VAL A 1240 -54.44 -5.89 15.71
N ASN A 1241 -55.26 -4.88 15.43
CA ASN A 1241 -56.49 -4.65 16.20
C ASN A 1241 -57.70 -5.49 15.70
N ILE A 1242 -57.66 -6.81 15.89
CA ILE A 1242 -58.76 -7.74 15.55
C ILE A 1242 -59.30 -8.41 16.82
N GLU A 1243 -60.46 -7.95 17.31
CA GLU A 1243 -61.05 -8.36 18.61
C GLU A 1243 -61.27 -9.87 18.76
N ASP A 1244 -61.70 -10.57 17.69
CA ASP A 1244 -62.01 -12.00 17.75
C ASP A 1244 -60.77 -12.88 17.95
N TYR A 1245 -59.63 -12.52 17.32
CA TYR A 1245 -58.37 -13.23 17.50
C TYR A 1245 -57.68 -12.88 18.81
N ASN A 1246 -57.79 -11.62 19.28
CA ASN A 1246 -57.25 -11.21 20.58
C ASN A 1246 -57.83 -12.07 21.72
N LYS A 1247 -59.15 -12.29 21.73
CA LYS A 1247 -59.80 -13.12 22.75
C LYS A 1247 -59.40 -14.60 22.64
N LEU A 1248 -59.30 -15.14 21.42
CA LEU A 1248 -58.85 -16.52 21.19
C LEU A 1248 -57.41 -16.72 21.70
N ILE A 1249 -56.51 -15.79 21.35
CA ILE A 1249 -55.09 -15.84 21.72
C ILE A 1249 -54.92 -15.66 23.23
N ASP A 1250 -55.61 -14.72 23.86
CA ASP A 1250 -55.56 -14.54 25.32
C ASP A 1250 -56.02 -15.81 26.06
N ASN A 1251 -57.07 -16.48 25.57
CA ASN A 1251 -57.52 -17.75 26.14
C ASN A 1251 -56.47 -18.87 26.00
N ILE A 1252 -55.75 -18.93 24.87
CA ILE A 1252 -54.66 -19.89 24.64
C ILE A 1252 -53.46 -19.59 25.56
N LEU A 1253 -53.07 -18.32 25.68
CA LEU A 1253 -51.97 -17.89 26.54
C LEU A 1253 -52.26 -18.19 28.01
N ASN A 1254 -53.49 -17.92 28.48
CA ASN A 1254 -53.94 -18.16 29.86
C ASN A 1254 -54.27 -19.63 30.18
N LYS A 1255 -54.06 -20.57 29.22
CA LYS A 1255 -54.39 -22.00 29.36
C LYS A 1255 -55.88 -22.29 29.58
N GLU A 1256 -56.75 -21.36 29.20
CA GLU A 1256 -58.21 -21.51 29.26
C GLU A 1256 -58.75 -22.28 28.05
N LEU A 1257 -57.99 -22.31 26.95
CA LEU A 1257 -58.27 -23.07 25.73
C LEU A 1257 -57.07 -23.93 25.34
N ILE A 1258 -57.26 -25.25 25.25
CA ILE A 1258 -56.25 -26.20 24.76
C ILE A 1258 -56.44 -26.34 23.26
N ILE A 1259 -55.39 -26.07 22.48
CA ILE A 1259 -55.39 -26.14 21.03
C ILE A 1259 -54.29 -27.09 20.56
N THR A 1260 -54.58 -27.91 19.56
CA THR A 1260 -53.62 -28.88 18.99
C THR A 1260 -52.94 -28.33 17.73
N LYS A 1261 -51.86 -28.98 17.29
CA LYS A 1261 -51.23 -28.72 15.98
C LYS A 1261 -52.24 -28.66 14.83
N ASP A 1262 -53.17 -29.61 14.77
CA ASP A 1262 -54.20 -29.67 13.74
C ASP A 1262 -55.16 -28.47 13.78
N ASN A 1263 -55.52 -28.00 14.98
CA ASN A 1263 -56.36 -26.82 15.12
C ASN A 1263 -55.64 -25.54 14.65
N ILE A 1264 -54.33 -25.44 14.88
CA ILE A 1264 -53.51 -24.32 14.38
C ILE A 1264 -53.40 -24.35 12.86
N LEU A 1265 -53.19 -25.53 12.27
CA LEU A 1265 -53.18 -25.69 10.82
C LEU A 1265 -54.53 -25.31 10.20
N VAL A 1266 -55.65 -25.65 10.85
CA VAL A 1266 -56.99 -25.22 10.41
C VAL A 1266 -57.13 -23.70 10.46
N LEU A 1267 -56.63 -23.03 11.50
CA LEU A 1267 -56.64 -21.56 11.60
C LEU A 1267 -55.74 -20.90 10.55
N LEU A 1268 -54.53 -21.42 10.36
CA LEU A 1268 -53.58 -20.96 9.35
C LEU A 1268 -54.15 -21.09 7.93
N ASN A 1269 -54.73 -22.25 7.60
CA ASN A 1269 -55.42 -22.48 6.32
C ASN A 1269 -56.67 -21.62 6.16
N GLY A 1270 -57.27 -21.15 7.25
CA GLY A 1270 -58.39 -20.22 7.25
C GLY A 1270 -57.99 -18.75 7.07
N LEU A 1271 -56.75 -18.38 7.42
CA LEU A 1271 -56.20 -17.03 7.23
C LEU A 1271 -55.71 -16.77 5.80
N VAL A 1272 -55.38 -17.84 5.09
CA VAL A 1272 -54.85 -17.81 3.72
C VAL A 1272 -55.95 -17.96 2.65
N LYS A 1273 -57.11 -18.51 3.03
CA LYS A 1273 -58.36 -18.49 2.24
C LYS A 1273 -59.09 -17.16 2.31
#